data_AF-A0A165T2N7-F1
#
_entry.id   AF-A0A165T2N7-F1
#
_cell.length_a   1.000
_cell.length_b   1.000
_cell.length_c   1.000
_cell.angle_alpha   90.00
_cell.angle_beta   90.00
_cell.angle_gamma   90.00
#
_symmetry.space_group_name_H-M   'P 1'
#
loop_
_entity.id
_entity.type
_entity.pdbx_description
1 polymer ?
#
loop_
_entity_poly.entity_id
_entity_poly.type
_entity_poly.pdbx_seq_one_letter_code
_entity_poly.pdbx_strand_id
1 'polypeptide(L)'
;MPVKDLVEFFEPQPTSKRSPSKLQEDQARHSDVPHTLPGSSQDQFADSSEALWAPPKFLAHPLLRRREPSQADDGEDTALLAHAQAAGTRQDDAGSSSNHSQYVHEYSVDVTDGLSIVSGRSYLNPYVPLGTNKLIPEAIQLSNLDGHDKNALFGASTPGLPTKASVSSATAVSHSQRQSLSSTTTAVPRAQSGSHTPIPLTTVFSRKAPPLYLPKLDDHIASLPVPSYVASEQTKKSKAPSPTMFPPMQALADSKKTLADLEHNTTLKPGWRKCDSIFSTLLSLTIGVTGSSALASYYSVQGLFDTFQIFALILSTIVSSSGTFEGRWRNLFLVKIPNILALNFASTITESTVLLIICMVLSGLLLYYFYRMTSQCTTIRIPEGQQPLEYPKHSWLILLVSFWLTVIYLPISTMAMHILVWSDDLWVVPNPYTNSSSNPSTVAPLGPLDQYRAPLDFCWTTTMELNEVNYAPVLIILATACIAGLTIWFPIHLFRTVKRVVPVVDRFTELGALRSNSDMNREYQRLLNRDKNPLNFLYSGFRRGWGAYESAFLLAKLTTLLVTAVIDPGNCLFRSLSSKWVAVARQIVLFFAMLVYFILQGIYAPFVNPVNNASEWTSRLNYVLTSAVALGVALDIPGSSILNGVVLDIIYIVTYGLSFYFTIINMNIARRLVKKLACRIDFSIDMFSPRVDLSQSSPHTRRRIWQEATMTLFLTNPNTKIPKEQRMEFKEARNDEFPPYLTDFKGTPGERMVENLKILREVGSISYYKAVALISGPDAPLFRRLEKDIQNHFIGPDCYWRPPDAPIPKCTHFFGNAWWIPFPPTLVIRYDNGPLRALQDLSQLKEYVAQNSSHHVRRKREIRLALRSLDGLLVMWPYDYVRNVGEETGWCCCRKTYGARTVTHYKTCTLRIKRNGTLPWEGVDFGSGFDVLLTYAKNVVVDGSILGLTDDFDLTQPLARFLALNERLIADNLVPLEMILRSFRHHTRRECQWKEDVLTYRFLTDVYNQPRLPADVVAVVYELERNPHVRDLVSASRPIFEITYERWSGAAAPELATWWYVFWDDLWRRNYDTISALQKHASNFNPHYPSSIAYSPLPRAALEAFLTQRGLLHSKPKWGDFFDAGFLNKMYLRMNDIVFHGSNGANILHLGDDASELDMEEIDMKTLMRPSTLGTGAGTDYDDVSIRARPYYRWEGILDDDLRKAKPKHRPFLAKMAVWFGLSPFWRSGMQSEGLALDVRVENGRYVLLDDAPVSDTDAVYNVRRKAV
;
A
#
# COMPACT_ATOMS: atom_id res chain seq x y z
N MET A 1 40.64 -27.64 -11.47
CA MET A 1 40.94 -28.14 -12.83
C MET A 1 41.79 -27.05 -13.48
N PRO A 2 43.03 -27.32 -13.88
CA PRO A 2 43.92 -26.29 -14.43
C PRO A 2 43.38 -25.72 -15.75
N VAL A 3 43.80 -24.51 -16.11
CA VAL A 3 43.39 -23.86 -17.38
C VAL A 3 43.87 -24.66 -18.59
N LYS A 4 45.01 -25.35 -18.48
CA LYS A 4 45.50 -26.39 -19.40
C LYS A 4 44.39 -27.33 -19.91
N ASP A 5 43.56 -27.92 -19.04
CA ASP A 5 42.50 -28.86 -19.43
C ASP A 5 41.39 -28.21 -20.29
N LEU A 6 41.19 -26.89 -20.17
CA LEU A 6 40.24 -26.12 -20.99
C LEU A 6 40.80 -25.81 -22.38
N VAL A 7 42.13 -25.82 -22.54
CA VAL A 7 42.88 -25.40 -23.74
C VAL A 7 43.34 -26.59 -24.60
N GLU A 8 43.71 -27.73 -24.00
CA GLU A 8 44.19 -28.93 -24.73
C GLU A 8 43.21 -29.45 -25.80
N PHE A 9 41.91 -29.17 -25.65
CA PHE A 9 40.89 -29.49 -26.67
C PHE A 9 41.02 -28.73 -28.00
N PHE A 10 41.89 -27.71 -28.09
CA PHE A 10 42.08 -26.89 -29.28
C PHE A 10 43.52 -26.90 -29.83
N GLU A 11 44.43 -27.71 -29.29
CA GLU A 11 45.72 -27.96 -29.94
C GLU A 11 45.55 -28.94 -31.12
N PRO A 12 45.89 -28.54 -32.36
CA PRO A 12 45.80 -29.44 -33.50
C PRO A 12 46.97 -30.45 -33.46
N GLN A 13 46.70 -31.69 -33.08
CA GLN A 13 47.71 -32.76 -33.18
C GLN A 13 48.25 -32.86 -34.63
N PRO A 14 49.58 -32.86 -34.83
CA PRO A 14 50.16 -32.98 -36.17
C PRO A 14 49.86 -34.36 -36.76
N THR A 15 49.24 -34.38 -37.94
CA THR A 15 48.79 -35.63 -38.57
C THR A 15 49.95 -36.44 -39.13
N SER A 16 50.18 -37.63 -38.57
CA SER A 16 51.09 -38.64 -39.14
C SER A 16 50.31 -39.88 -39.59
N LYS A 17 50.65 -40.42 -40.76
CA LYS A 17 49.93 -41.51 -41.42
C LYS A 17 50.71 -42.83 -41.35
N ARG A 18 50.16 -43.85 -40.69
CA ARG A 18 49.89 -45.17 -41.32
C ARG A 18 49.21 -46.18 -40.40
N SER A 19 48.36 -46.99 -41.03
CA SER A 19 47.86 -48.29 -40.59
C SER A 19 48.39 -49.37 -41.57
N PRO A 20 48.03 -50.67 -41.49
CA PRO A 20 47.46 -51.48 -40.40
C PRO A 20 48.25 -52.80 -40.16
N SER A 21 47.83 -53.65 -39.22
CA SER A 21 47.99 -55.13 -39.31
C SER A 21 47.04 -55.88 -38.36
N LYS A 22 46.78 -57.16 -38.66
CA LYS A 22 45.98 -58.12 -37.85
C LYS A 22 46.92 -59.00 -37.00
N LEU A 23 46.33 -59.71 -36.01
CA LEU A 23 46.67 -61.03 -35.40
C LEU A 23 46.35 -60.97 -33.88
N GLN A 24 45.89 -62.01 -33.18
CA GLN A 24 45.37 -63.34 -33.55
C GLN A 24 44.39 -63.81 -32.43
N GLU A 25 43.61 -64.87 -32.66
CA GLU A 25 42.94 -65.63 -31.58
C GLU A 25 43.97 -66.36 -30.70
N ASP A 26 43.70 -66.58 -29.41
CA ASP A 26 43.51 -67.97 -28.94
C ASP A 26 42.93 -68.16 -27.51
N GLN A 27 42.54 -69.41 -27.27
CA GLN A 27 41.71 -70.04 -26.24
C GLN A 27 42.17 -70.05 -24.76
N ALA A 28 41.21 -69.72 -23.88
CA ALA A 28 40.58 -70.60 -22.84
C ALA A 28 41.36 -71.29 -21.66
N ARG A 29 40.58 -71.48 -20.57
CA ARG A 29 40.71 -72.42 -19.42
C ARG A 29 41.88 -72.25 -18.42
N HIS A 30 41.55 -71.82 -17.20
CA HIS A 30 41.32 -72.69 -16.01
C HIS A 30 40.63 -71.83 -14.91
N SER A 31 39.59 -72.30 -14.22
CA SER A 31 39.60 -73.18 -13.04
C SER A 31 40.39 -72.61 -11.86
N ASP A 32 39.70 -72.10 -10.83
CA ASP A 32 39.47 -72.89 -9.63
C ASP A 32 38.36 -72.33 -8.70
N VAL A 33 38.02 -73.14 -7.69
CA VAL A 33 36.80 -73.27 -6.86
C VAL A 33 37.32 -73.90 -5.52
N PRO A 34 36.66 -73.92 -4.31
CA PRO A 34 35.21 -73.98 -3.99
C PRO A 34 34.73 -73.23 -2.70
N HIS A 35 33.50 -73.57 -2.26
CA HIS A 35 33.02 -73.69 -0.85
C HIS A 35 32.09 -72.64 -0.18
N THR A 36 30.86 -72.57 -0.70
CA THR A 36 29.59 -72.93 -0.01
C THR A 36 29.47 -73.09 1.54
N LEU A 37 28.46 -72.40 2.11
CA LEU A 37 27.44 -72.90 3.09
C LEU A 37 27.90 -73.31 4.53
N PRO A 38 27.00 -73.62 5.51
CA PRO A 38 25.52 -73.52 5.62
C PRO A 38 25.05 -72.29 6.47
N GLY A 39 23.78 -71.97 6.77
CA GLY A 39 22.63 -72.76 7.30
C GLY A 39 22.66 -72.79 8.86
N SER A 40 21.57 -72.84 9.65
CA SER A 40 20.09 -72.78 9.47
C SER A 40 19.47 -72.38 10.85
N SER A 41 18.20 -72.51 11.27
CA SER A 41 16.92 -73.07 10.76
C SER A 41 15.73 -72.67 11.68
N GLN A 42 14.54 -72.49 11.09
CA GLN A 42 13.18 -72.78 11.64
C GLN A 42 12.51 -71.99 12.80
N ASP A 43 11.23 -71.67 12.54
CA ASP A 43 10.00 -71.87 13.33
C ASP A 43 9.93 -71.58 14.85
N GLN A 44 8.94 -70.77 15.27
CA GLN A 44 7.70 -71.31 15.89
C GLN A 44 6.57 -70.25 16.05
N PHE A 45 5.36 -70.74 16.35
CA PHE A 45 4.14 -69.96 16.62
C PHE A 45 4.12 -69.41 18.07
N ALA A 46 3.44 -68.27 18.28
CA ALA A 46 2.20 -68.17 19.09
C ALA A 46 1.95 -66.73 19.64
N ASP A 47 0.67 -66.32 19.62
CA ASP A 47 -0.12 -65.65 20.67
C ASP A 47 0.46 -64.53 21.57
N SER A 48 -0.29 -63.48 21.95
CA SER A 48 -1.65 -63.05 21.57
C SER A 48 -1.95 -61.63 22.12
N SER A 49 -3.23 -61.25 22.21
CA SER A 49 -3.82 -60.02 22.77
C SER A 49 -3.74 -58.76 21.89
N GLU A 50 -4.77 -58.62 21.06
CA GLU A 50 -5.16 -57.37 20.42
C GLU A 50 -5.65 -56.35 21.47
N ALA A 51 -5.58 -55.06 21.13
CA ALA A 51 -6.46 -54.04 21.69
C ALA A 51 -6.87 -53.06 20.58
N LEU A 52 -7.99 -53.34 19.89
CA LEU A 52 -8.51 -52.47 18.84
C LEU A 52 -8.91 -51.11 19.43
N TRP A 53 -8.31 -50.04 18.93
CA TRP A 53 -8.95 -48.73 18.83
C TRP A 53 -8.96 -48.31 17.36
N ALA A 54 -10.14 -48.30 16.76
CA ALA A 54 -10.30 -47.96 15.36
C ALA A 54 -10.02 -46.46 15.12
N PRO A 55 -9.34 -46.08 14.03
CA PRO A 55 -9.20 -44.67 13.68
C PRO A 55 -10.58 -44.09 13.35
N PRO A 56 -10.96 -42.93 13.93
CA PRO A 56 -12.23 -42.30 13.60
C PRO A 56 -12.24 -41.90 12.12
N LYS A 57 -13.38 -42.14 11.45
CA LYS A 57 -13.58 -41.84 10.03
C LYS A 57 -13.35 -40.34 9.78
N PHE A 58 -12.73 -40.02 8.63
CA PHE A 58 -12.53 -38.64 8.18
C PHE A 58 -13.84 -37.83 8.22
N LEU A 59 -13.95 -36.91 9.17
CA LEU A 59 -14.94 -35.83 9.14
C LEU A 59 -14.43 -34.72 8.21
N ALA A 60 -15.33 -34.11 7.45
CA ALA A 60 -14.97 -33.09 6.47
C ALA A 60 -14.38 -31.83 7.14
N HIS A 61 -13.36 -31.25 6.50
CA HIS A 61 -12.58 -30.15 7.07
C HIS A 61 -13.44 -28.86 7.20
N PRO A 62 -13.49 -28.18 8.37
CA PRO A 62 -14.36 -27.01 8.60
C PRO A 62 -14.08 -25.71 7.81
N LEU A 63 -13.27 -25.74 6.74
CA LEU A 63 -12.85 -24.54 6.00
C LEU A 63 -13.63 -24.27 4.71
N LEU A 64 -14.69 -25.05 4.41
CA LEU A 64 -15.48 -24.92 3.17
C LEU A 64 -16.64 -23.91 3.24
N ARG A 65 -16.70 -23.02 4.24
CA ARG A 65 -17.47 -21.76 4.13
C ARG A 65 -16.73 -20.78 3.20
N ARG A 66 -16.97 -20.94 1.89
CA ARG A 66 -16.35 -20.20 0.77
C ARG A 66 -16.39 -18.68 1.01
N ARG A 67 -15.22 -18.06 1.24
CA ARG A 67 -15.07 -16.60 1.28
C ARG A 67 -14.72 -16.09 -0.11
N GLU A 68 -15.69 -15.59 -0.85
CA GLU A 68 -15.47 -14.98 -2.15
C GLU A 68 -14.97 -13.53 -2.01
N PRO A 69 -13.94 -13.10 -2.77
CA PRO A 69 -13.47 -11.72 -2.76
C PRO A 69 -14.41 -10.82 -3.57
N SER A 70 -14.78 -9.67 -3.01
CA SER A 70 -15.68 -8.72 -3.66
C SER A 70 -14.96 -7.86 -4.73
N GLN A 71 -15.25 -8.10 -6.01
CA GLN A 71 -14.85 -7.24 -7.16
C GLN A 71 -15.62 -5.90 -7.20
N ALA A 72 -15.69 -5.19 -6.07
CA ALA A 72 -16.68 -4.13 -5.83
C ALA A 72 -16.09 -2.78 -5.40
N ASP A 73 -14.89 -2.45 -5.88
CA ASP A 73 -14.30 -1.09 -5.80
C ASP A 73 -13.78 -0.57 -7.16
N ASP A 74 -13.66 -1.42 -8.19
CA ASP A 74 -12.94 -1.11 -9.46
C ASP A 74 -13.64 -0.09 -10.40
N GLY A 75 -14.73 0.53 -9.93
CA GLY A 75 -15.59 1.43 -10.70
C GLY A 75 -15.17 2.91 -10.73
N GLU A 76 -14.19 3.34 -9.92
CA GLU A 76 -13.74 4.75 -9.89
C GLU A 76 -12.27 4.94 -10.38
N ASP A 77 -11.40 3.92 -10.35
CA ASP A 77 -9.98 4.03 -10.75
C ASP A 77 -9.66 3.54 -12.18
N THR A 78 -10.62 2.92 -12.90
CA THR A 78 -10.39 2.27 -14.22
C THR A 78 -10.09 3.23 -15.38
N ALA A 79 -10.21 4.55 -15.20
CA ALA A 79 -9.98 5.54 -16.25
C ALA A 79 -8.50 5.76 -16.62
N LEU A 80 -7.55 5.38 -15.77
CA LEU A 80 -6.14 5.83 -15.86
C LEU A 80 -5.23 5.04 -16.83
N LEU A 81 -5.77 4.08 -17.59
CA LEU A 81 -5.03 3.33 -18.62
C LEU A 81 -5.46 3.64 -20.07
N ALA A 82 -6.51 4.44 -20.29
CA ALA A 82 -7.17 4.56 -21.60
C ALA A 82 -6.58 5.60 -22.58
N HIS A 83 -5.78 6.57 -22.12
CA HIS A 83 -5.37 7.71 -22.93
C HIS A 83 -3.86 8.02 -22.89
N ALA A 84 -3.12 7.39 -23.81
CA ALA A 84 -1.72 7.72 -24.12
C ALA A 84 -1.35 7.46 -25.59
N GLN A 85 -2.28 7.68 -26.55
CA GLN A 85 -2.01 7.57 -27.99
C GLN A 85 -2.74 8.63 -28.82
N ALA A 86 -1.97 9.58 -29.36
CA ALA A 86 -2.27 10.50 -30.46
C ALA A 86 -0.97 11.21 -30.85
N ALA A 87 -0.71 11.65 -32.08
CA ALA A 87 -1.22 11.22 -33.40
C ALA A 87 -0.18 11.68 -34.45
N GLY A 88 -0.05 10.99 -35.59
CA GLY A 88 0.91 11.38 -36.63
C GLY A 88 0.96 10.39 -37.79
N THR A 89 0.25 10.70 -38.88
CA THR A 89 0.11 9.84 -40.08
C THR A 89 0.61 10.53 -41.34
N ARG A 90 1.04 9.71 -42.32
CA ARG A 90 1.56 10.01 -43.67
C ARG A 90 3.07 10.33 -43.73
N GLN A 91 3.82 9.91 -44.75
CA GLN A 91 3.41 9.28 -46.02
C GLN A 91 4.45 8.26 -46.55
N ASP A 92 3.93 7.11 -47.00
CA ASP A 92 4.26 6.27 -48.18
C ASP A 92 5.55 6.61 -49.01
N ASP A 93 6.28 5.66 -49.61
CA ASP A 93 5.73 4.62 -50.50
C ASP A 93 6.64 3.38 -50.78
N ALA A 94 6.03 2.31 -51.33
CA ALA A 94 6.55 1.17 -52.11
C ALA A 94 7.73 0.27 -51.61
N GLY A 95 7.53 -1.08 -51.64
CA GLY A 95 8.64 -2.05 -51.42
C GLY A 95 8.34 -3.57 -51.29
N SER A 96 7.12 -4.03 -51.59
CA SER A 96 6.60 -5.42 -51.61
C SER A 96 7.50 -6.65 -51.25
N SER A 97 7.09 -7.43 -50.25
CA SER A 97 6.65 -8.83 -50.48
C SER A 97 5.80 -9.39 -49.32
N SER A 98 4.78 -10.17 -49.68
CA SER A 98 3.70 -10.77 -48.87
C SER A 98 4.02 -12.23 -48.46
N ASN A 99 3.29 -13.01 -47.63
CA ASN A 99 1.99 -12.96 -46.92
C ASN A 99 1.98 -14.09 -45.83
N HIS A 100 1.06 -14.25 -44.86
CA HIS A 100 -0.16 -13.53 -44.44
C HIS A 100 -0.51 -13.84 -42.95
N SER A 101 -1.24 -12.91 -42.30
CA SER A 101 -2.20 -13.08 -41.18
C SER A 101 -2.12 -14.28 -40.19
N GLN A 102 -1.95 -13.98 -38.90
CA GLN A 102 -3.10 -13.87 -37.96
C GLN A 102 -2.69 -13.26 -36.60
N TYR A 103 -3.50 -12.34 -36.07
CA TYR A 103 -3.46 -11.91 -34.66
C TYR A 103 -4.56 -12.68 -33.89
N VAL A 104 -4.27 -13.09 -32.65
CA VAL A 104 -5.22 -13.80 -31.77
C VAL A 104 -5.17 -13.19 -30.36
N HIS A 105 -6.31 -13.23 -29.68
CA HIS A 105 -6.56 -12.65 -28.35
C HIS A 105 -5.55 -13.05 -27.26
N GLU A 106 -5.16 -12.06 -26.47
CA GLU A 106 -4.47 -12.23 -25.19
C GLU A 106 -5.51 -12.62 -24.11
N TYR A 107 -5.49 -13.89 -23.68
CA TYR A 107 -6.41 -14.40 -22.65
C TYR A 107 -5.78 -14.31 -21.26
N SER A 108 -6.49 -13.68 -20.32
CA SER A 108 -6.24 -13.86 -18.88
C SER A 108 -6.68 -15.26 -18.48
N VAL A 109 -5.75 -16.08 -17.97
CA VAL A 109 -6.04 -17.46 -17.53
C VAL A 109 -6.20 -17.49 -16.01
N ASP A 110 -7.42 -17.71 -15.54
CA ASP A 110 -7.68 -18.15 -14.17
C ASP A 110 -7.07 -19.55 -13.96
N VAL A 111 -6.39 -19.74 -12.83
CA VAL A 111 -5.78 -21.02 -12.46
C VAL A 111 -6.63 -21.69 -11.38
N THR A 112 -7.60 -22.51 -11.81
CA THR A 112 -8.34 -23.45 -10.96
C THR A 112 -8.34 -24.85 -11.56
N ASP A 113 -7.97 -25.82 -10.73
CA ASP A 113 -8.21 -27.26 -10.83
C ASP A 113 -7.71 -28.04 -12.06
N GLY A 114 -6.63 -28.80 -11.83
CA GLY A 114 -6.06 -29.80 -12.74
C GLY A 114 -5.79 -31.14 -12.05
N LEU A 115 -6.78 -31.70 -11.34
CA LEU A 115 -6.67 -33.01 -10.68
C LEU A 115 -7.08 -34.16 -11.61
N SER A 116 -6.09 -34.89 -12.13
CA SER A 116 -6.34 -36.15 -12.86
C SER A 116 -6.43 -37.34 -11.90
N ILE A 117 -7.60 -38.00 -11.84
CA ILE A 117 -7.80 -39.25 -11.09
C ILE A 117 -7.70 -40.44 -12.06
N VAL A 118 -6.99 -41.49 -11.65
CA VAL A 118 -6.87 -42.76 -12.39
C VAL A 118 -7.41 -43.91 -11.53
N SER A 119 -8.12 -44.82 -12.18
CA SER A 119 -8.60 -46.13 -11.69
C SER A 119 -9.79 -46.16 -10.72
N GLY A 120 -10.91 -46.71 -11.20
CA GLY A 120 -11.40 -47.95 -10.59
C GLY A 120 -12.90 -48.09 -10.28
N ARG A 121 -13.65 -48.69 -11.22
CA ARG A 121 -15.01 -49.30 -11.05
C ARG A 121 -16.17 -48.31 -10.75
N SER A 122 -17.44 -48.56 -11.13
CA SER A 122 -18.02 -49.45 -12.16
C SER A 122 -19.53 -49.20 -12.34
N TYR A 123 -20.05 -49.50 -13.53
CA TYR A 123 -21.47 -49.73 -13.92
C TYR A 123 -22.40 -48.56 -14.35
N LEU A 124 -22.97 -48.79 -15.55
CA LEU A 124 -24.33 -48.50 -16.02
C LEU A 124 -24.79 -47.04 -16.25
N ASN A 125 -24.49 -46.56 -17.46
CA ASN A 125 -25.43 -45.80 -18.30
C ASN A 125 -26.47 -46.78 -18.91
N PRO A 126 -27.72 -46.37 -19.23
CA PRO A 126 -28.05 -45.98 -20.63
C PRO A 126 -29.09 -44.83 -20.72
N TYR A 127 -29.03 -43.90 -21.68
CA TYR A 127 -29.42 -44.13 -23.09
C TYR A 127 -28.98 -42.97 -24.02
N VAL A 128 -28.96 -43.23 -25.34
CA VAL A 128 -28.62 -42.30 -26.44
C VAL A 128 -29.57 -42.59 -27.62
N PRO A 129 -30.23 -41.58 -28.24
CA PRO A 129 -29.90 -41.20 -29.64
C PRO A 129 -30.17 -39.71 -29.98
N LEU A 130 -29.93 -39.19 -31.21
CA LEU A 130 -28.82 -39.31 -32.18
C LEU A 130 -29.12 -38.34 -33.36
N GLY A 131 -28.09 -37.78 -34.03
CA GLY A 131 -28.19 -37.13 -35.36
C GLY A 131 -28.11 -35.59 -35.32
N THR A 132 -27.27 -34.84 -36.06
CA THR A 132 -26.64 -34.89 -37.41
C THR A 132 -27.45 -34.25 -38.55
N ASN A 133 -27.16 -32.99 -38.92
CA ASN A 133 -26.35 -32.63 -40.11
C ASN A 133 -26.44 -31.14 -40.51
N LYS A 134 -25.49 -30.70 -41.36
CA LYS A 134 -25.39 -29.36 -41.95
C LYS A 134 -26.29 -29.23 -43.20
N LEU A 135 -26.62 -28.00 -43.61
CA LEU A 135 -26.27 -27.50 -44.96
C LEU A 135 -26.47 -25.96 -45.13
N ILE A 136 -25.94 -25.46 -46.25
CA ILE A 136 -25.56 -24.07 -46.62
C ILE A 136 -25.74 -24.03 -48.17
N PRO A 137 -26.35 -23.02 -48.84
CA PRO A 137 -25.81 -21.63 -48.91
C PRO A 137 -26.82 -20.46 -49.16
N GLU A 138 -26.25 -19.25 -49.36
CA GLU A 138 -26.66 -18.15 -50.28
C GLU A 138 -27.96 -17.32 -50.10
N ALA A 139 -28.07 -16.06 -50.58
CA ALA A 139 -27.11 -14.94 -50.80
C ALA A 139 -27.86 -13.70 -51.38
N ILE A 140 -27.17 -12.53 -51.48
CA ILE A 140 -27.42 -11.43 -52.47
C ILE A 140 -28.74 -10.62 -52.25
N GLN A 141 -28.83 -9.28 -52.33
CA GLN A 141 -27.85 -8.20 -52.62
C GLN A 141 -28.28 -6.83 -52.01
N LEU A 142 -27.48 -5.79 -52.30
CA LEU A 142 -27.69 -4.32 -52.37
C LEU A 142 -29.16 -3.76 -52.31
N SER A 143 -29.43 -2.50 -51.93
CA SER A 143 -28.57 -1.28 -51.77
C SER A 143 -29.22 -0.17 -50.89
N ASN A 144 -28.39 0.81 -50.49
CA ASN A 144 -28.59 2.29 -50.36
C ASN A 144 -30.04 2.86 -50.40
N LEU A 145 -30.41 3.89 -49.62
CA LEU A 145 -29.78 5.23 -49.59
C LEU A 145 -30.17 6.08 -48.34
N ASP A 146 -29.69 7.34 -48.30
CA ASP A 146 -30.00 8.42 -47.33
C ASP A 146 -31.50 8.77 -47.19
N GLY A 147 -31.99 9.47 -46.15
CA GLY A 147 -31.30 10.11 -45.00
C GLY A 147 -32.24 10.97 -44.13
N HIS A 148 -31.74 12.13 -43.66
CA HIS A 148 -32.38 13.28 -42.97
C HIS A 148 -33.94 13.44 -43.03
N ASP A 149 -34.65 14.02 -42.04
CA ASP A 149 -34.23 14.87 -40.91
C ASP A 149 -35.28 15.03 -39.76
N LYS A 150 -34.80 15.47 -38.59
CA LYS A 150 -35.39 16.40 -37.55
C LYS A 150 -36.86 16.37 -37.07
N ASN A 151 -36.96 16.63 -35.74
CA ASN A 151 -38.08 17.24 -34.96
C ASN A 151 -39.35 16.37 -34.75
N ALA A 152 -39.89 16.17 -33.55
CA ALA A 152 -40.38 17.10 -32.50
C ALA A 152 -41.63 17.90 -32.96
N LEU A 153 -42.72 18.04 -32.19
CA LEU A 153 -42.89 18.15 -30.73
C LEU A 153 -44.10 17.35 -30.16
N PHE A 154 -44.24 17.39 -28.83
CA PHE A 154 -45.47 17.43 -27.97
C PHE A 154 -46.86 17.43 -28.68
N GLY A 155 -47.92 16.83 -28.11
CA GLY A 155 -48.04 16.24 -26.76
C GLY A 155 -49.46 15.75 -26.40
N ALA A 156 -49.88 15.99 -25.15
CA ALA A 156 -51.16 15.53 -24.56
C ALA A 156 -52.42 16.10 -25.26
N SER A 157 -53.66 15.59 -25.06
CA SER A 157 -54.19 14.88 -23.88
C SER A 157 -55.43 13.98 -24.10
N THR A 158 -55.68 13.14 -23.09
CA THR A 158 -56.96 12.58 -22.59
C THR A 158 -58.15 13.58 -22.50
N PRO A 159 -59.41 13.17 -22.17
CA PRO A 159 -59.94 11.82 -21.78
C PRO A 159 -61.24 11.37 -22.50
N GLY A 160 -61.73 10.13 -22.24
CA GLY A 160 -63.08 9.69 -22.65
C GLY A 160 -63.47 8.24 -22.30
N LEU A 161 -64.03 8.01 -21.10
CA LEU A 161 -64.71 6.76 -20.67
C LEU A 161 -66.25 6.90 -20.87
N PRO A 162 -67.14 5.90 -20.61
CA PRO A 162 -66.95 4.50 -20.13
C PRO A 162 -67.81 3.39 -20.82
N THR A 163 -67.40 2.10 -20.70
CA THR A 163 -68.25 0.85 -20.59
C THR A 163 -69.29 0.50 -21.69
N LYS A 164 -69.71 -0.76 -21.96
CA LYS A 164 -69.45 -2.17 -21.51
C LYS A 164 -69.98 -3.07 -22.66
N ALA A 165 -69.50 -4.29 -22.95
CA ALA A 165 -68.38 -5.08 -22.43
C ALA A 165 -67.60 -5.72 -23.64
N SER A 166 -67.40 -7.03 -23.92
CA SER A 166 -67.65 -8.33 -23.28
C SER A 166 -66.74 -9.44 -23.89
N VAL A 167 -66.74 -10.65 -23.30
CA VAL A 167 -66.17 -11.94 -23.79
C VAL A 167 -64.63 -12.09 -23.88
N SER A 168 -64.19 -13.17 -23.23
CA SER A 168 -62.90 -13.88 -23.21
C SER A 168 -62.05 -13.82 -24.49
N SER A 169 -60.72 -13.64 -24.50
CA SER A 169 -59.61 -14.15 -23.66
C SER A 169 -59.18 -15.61 -23.93
N ALA A 170 -58.08 -15.80 -24.69
CA ALA A 170 -57.36 -17.07 -24.82
C ALA A 170 -55.84 -16.84 -24.96
N THR A 171 -55.10 -17.37 -23.99
CA THR A 171 -53.65 -17.70 -23.93
C THR A 171 -52.69 -17.29 -25.07
N ALA A 172 -51.61 -16.59 -24.67
CA ALA A 172 -50.25 -16.84 -25.17
C ALA A 172 -49.33 -17.09 -23.96
N VAL A 173 -48.51 -18.15 -24.00
CA VAL A 173 -47.71 -18.60 -22.83
C VAL A 173 -46.29 -18.06 -22.90
N SER A 174 -45.79 -17.53 -21.78
CA SER A 174 -44.38 -17.16 -21.59
C SER A 174 -43.78 -17.94 -20.41
N HIS A 175 -42.94 -18.93 -20.72
CA HIS A 175 -42.22 -19.67 -19.68
C HIS A 175 -40.97 -18.91 -19.24
N SER A 176 -41.06 -18.24 -18.09
CA SER A 176 -39.88 -17.81 -17.33
C SER A 176 -39.57 -18.85 -16.24
N GLN A 177 -38.53 -19.65 -16.43
CA GLN A 177 -38.06 -20.59 -15.41
C GLN A 177 -37.37 -19.83 -14.26
N ARG A 178 -38.14 -19.43 -13.25
CA ARG A 178 -37.59 -19.19 -11.91
C ARG A 178 -37.07 -20.51 -11.37
N GLN A 179 -35.75 -20.70 -11.37
CA GLN A 179 -35.13 -21.79 -10.61
C GLN A 179 -35.26 -21.48 -9.12
N SER A 180 -36.21 -22.12 -8.45
CA SER A 180 -36.32 -22.09 -6.99
C SER A 180 -35.22 -22.94 -6.38
N LEU A 181 -34.16 -22.30 -5.89
CA LEU A 181 -33.22 -22.94 -4.97
C LEU A 181 -33.95 -23.20 -3.65
N SER A 182 -34.30 -24.46 -3.41
CA SER A 182 -34.97 -24.90 -2.18
C SER A 182 -34.01 -24.81 -0.98
N SER A 183 -33.92 -23.63 -0.37
CA SER A 183 -33.40 -23.49 0.99
C SER A 183 -34.38 -24.12 1.98
N THR A 184 -33.86 -24.76 3.02
CA THR A 184 -34.68 -25.29 4.12
C THR A 184 -35.18 -24.12 4.97
N THR A 185 -36.41 -23.67 4.72
CA THR A 185 -37.07 -22.65 5.53
C THR A 185 -37.39 -23.20 6.91
N THR A 186 -36.60 -22.83 7.91
CA THR A 186 -36.90 -23.06 9.34
C THR A 186 -38.04 -22.13 9.74
N ALA A 187 -39.27 -22.48 9.35
CA ALA A 187 -40.44 -21.64 9.59
C ALA A 187 -40.71 -21.48 11.08
N VAL A 188 -40.59 -20.25 11.60
CA VAL A 188 -41.13 -19.88 12.91
C VAL A 188 -42.63 -20.22 12.93
N PRO A 189 -43.14 -20.93 13.95
CA PRO A 189 -44.55 -21.32 13.99
C PRO A 189 -45.47 -20.10 14.09
N ARG A 190 -46.11 -19.75 12.97
CA ARG A 190 -46.94 -18.55 12.80
C ARG A 190 -48.13 -18.50 13.77
N ALA A 191 -47.92 -17.87 14.92
CA ALA A 191 -48.99 -17.55 15.86
C ALA A 191 -49.91 -16.48 15.26
N GLN A 192 -51.22 -16.65 15.36
CA GLN A 192 -52.19 -15.64 14.89
C GLN A 192 -52.39 -14.56 15.96
N SER A 193 -51.32 -13.84 16.30
CA SER A 193 -51.39 -12.66 17.15
C SER A 193 -52.17 -11.53 16.46
N GLY A 194 -53.08 -10.90 17.21
CA GLY A 194 -53.99 -9.88 16.68
C GLY A 194 -53.31 -8.56 16.30
N SER A 195 -54.07 -7.65 15.67
CA SER A 195 -53.64 -6.32 15.19
C SER A 195 -52.89 -5.48 16.24
N HIS A 196 -51.56 -5.60 16.26
CA HIS A 196 -50.63 -4.72 16.94
C HIS A 196 -49.87 -3.88 15.89
N THR A 197 -49.13 -2.87 16.36
CA THR A 197 -48.32 -2.00 15.51
C THR A 197 -46.87 -2.09 15.99
N PRO A 198 -45.93 -2.60 15.18
CA PRO A 198 -44.54 -2.78 15.60
C PRO A 198 -43.87 -1.42 15.83
N ILE A 199 -42.99 -1.32 16.82
CA ILE A 199 -42.38 -0.05 17.23
C ILE A 199 -41.03 0.14 16.52
N PRO A 200 -40.78 1.27 15.83
CA PRO A 200 -39.49 1.55 15.17
C PRO A 200 -38.29 1.40 16.10
N LEU A 201 -37.23 0.72 15.63
CA LEU A 201 -35.98 0.56 16.39
C LEU A 201 -35.32 1.90 16.72
N THR A 202 -35.46 2.93 15.87
CA THR A 202 -34.99 4.29 16.19
C THR A 202 -35.68 4.91 17.41
N THR A 203 -36.88 4.44 17.77
CA THR A 203 -37.57 4.80 19.01
C THR A 203 -37.11 3.93 20.18
N VAL A 204 -37.00 2.61 19.99
CA VAL A 204 -36.55 1.63 21.01
C VAL A 204 -35.09 1.88 21.44
N PHE A 205 -34.24 2.37 20.53
CA PHE A 205 -32.85 2.74 20.78
C PHE A 205 -32.65 4.24 21.07
N SER A 206 -33.73 5.02 21.23
CA SER A 206 -33.63 6.44 21.54
C SER A 206 -33.07 6.69 22.95
N ARG A 207 -32.38 7.83 23.17
CA ARG A 207 -31.75 8.16 24.46
C ARG A 207 -32.71 8.26 25.66
N LYS A 208 -34.02 8.31 25.42
CA LYS A 208 -35.09 8.39 26.43
C LYS A 208 -36.03 7.18 26.37
N ALA A 209 -35.66 6.12 25.66
CA ALA A 209 -36.42 4.88 25.56
C ALA A 209 -36.64 4.24 26.94
N PRO A 210 -37.82 3.66 27.21
CA PRO A 210 -38.00 2.62 28.22
C PRO A 210 -36.91 1.53 28.11
N PRO A 211 -36.41 0.97 29.23
CA PRO A 211 -35.57 -0.22 29.18
C PRO A 211 -36.31 -1.41 28.56
N LEU A 212 -35.64 -2.14 27.67
CA LEU A 212 -36.09 -3.42 27.14
C LEU A 212 -35.92 -4.50 28.21
N TYR A 213 -37.00 -5.22 28.50
CA TYR A 213 -37.09 -6.25 29.53
C TYR A 213 -37.22 -7.64 28.88
N LEU A 214 -36.26 -8.51 29.16
CA LEU A 214 -36.10 -9.82 28.52
C LEU A 214 -35.78 -10.87 29.61
N PRO A 215 -36.79 -11.33 30.38
CA PRO A 215 -36.55 -12.18 31.56
C PRO A 215 -35.84 -13.48 31.19
N LYS A 216 -36.26 -14.14 30.10
CA LYS A 216 -35.61 -15.37 29.57
C LYS A 216 -34.11 -15.19 29.29
N LEU A 217 -33.71 -14.00 28.81
CA LEU A 217 -32.31 -13.67 28.55
C LEU A 217 -31.55 -13.36 29.86
N ASP A 218 -32.16 -12.57 30.76
CA ASP A 218 -31.57 -12.25 32.06
C ASP A 218 -31.35 -13.52 32.91
N ASP A 219 -32.30 -14.47 32.89
CA ASP A 219 -32.20 -15.78 33.54
C ASP A 219 -31.12 -16.65 32.88
N HIS A 220 -31.04 -16.67 31.54
CA HIS A 220 -29.98 -17.39 30.82
C HIS A 220 -28.60 -16.83 31.18
N ILE A 221 -28.43 -15.50 31.20
CA ILE A 221 -27.17 -14.86 31.62
C ILE A 221 -26.84 -15.19 33.08
N ALA A 222 -27.83 -15.18 33.98
CA ALA A 222 -27.64 -15.54 35.39
C ALA A 222 -27.25 -17.02 35.60
N SER A 223 -27.57 -17.90 34.63
CA SER A 223 -27.17 -19.31 34.64
C SER A 223 -25.72 -19.56 34.17
N LEU A 224 -25.06 -18.57 33.56
CA LEU A 224 -23.71 -18.73 33.05
C LEU A 224 -22.69 -18.83 34.21
N PRO A 225 -21.69 -19.73 34.12
CA PRO A 225 -20.67 -19.85 35.15
C PRO A 225 -19.75 -18.62 35.15
N VAL A 226 -19.64 -17.95 36.29
CA VAL A 226 -18.70 -16.82 36.48
C VAL A 226 -17.26 -17.33 36.42
N PRO A 227 -16.39 -16.85 35.51
CA PRO A 227 -15.02 -17.35 35.39
C PRO A 227 -14.15 -17.09 36.63
N SER A 228 -13.67 -18.16 37.26
CA SER A 228 -12.80 -18.11 38.44
C SER A 228 -11.33 -18.35 38.06
N TYR A 229 -10.65 -17.30 37.58
CA TYR A 229 -9.24 -17.37 37.20
C TYR A 229 -8.31 -17.60 38.40
N VAL A 230 -7.30 -18.47 38.25
CA VAL A 230 -6.34 -18.81 39.33
C VAL A 230 -5.60 -17.58 39.89
N ALA A 231 -5.36 -16.55 39.06
CA ALA A 231 -4.79 -15.27 39.51
C ALA A 231 -5.64 -14.52 40.56
N SER A 232 -6.96 -14.76 40.57
CA SER A 232 -7.91 -14.21 41.55
C SER A 232 -7.81 -14.91 42.92
N GLU A 233 -7.26 -16.12 42.97
CA GLU A 233 -7.08 -16.90 44.20
C GLU A 233 -5.81 -16.46 44.96
N GLN A 234 -4.73 -16.22 44.22
CA GLN A 234 -3.45 -15.81 44.80
C GLN A 234 -3.52 -14.42 45.45
N THR A 235 -4.26 -13.48 44.83
CA THR A 235 -4.48 -12.13 45.37
C THR A 235 -5.35 -12.08 46.62
N LYS A 236 -6.21 -13.09 46.89
CA LYS A 236 -6.96 -13.20 48.16
C LYS A 236 -6.05 -13.46 49.38
N LYS A 237 -4.80 -13.91 49.18
CA LYS A 237 -3.87 -14.26 50.27
C LYS A 237 -2.90 -13.13 50.65
N SER A 238 -2.85 -12.03 49.91
CA SER A 238 -2.02 -10.85 50.24
C SER A 238 -2.86 -9.70 50.79
N LYS A 239 -2.34 -8.96 51.77
CA LYS A 239 -3.03 -7.77 52.32
C LYS A 239 -3.02 -6.64 51.28
N ALA A 240 -4.21 -6.12 50.97
CA ALA A 240 -4.46 -4.95 50.12
C ALA A 240 -3.79 -5.01 48.72
N PRO A 241 -4.22 -5.94 47.84
CA PRO A 241 -3.76 -5.95 46.45
C PRO A 241 -4.24 -4.72 45.70
N SER A 242 -3.32 -3.99 45.07
CA SER A 242 -3.66 -3.24 43.86
C SER A 242 -4.15 -4.23 42.79
N PRO A 243 -5.13 -3.88 41.93
CA PRO A 243 -5.56 -4.77 40.87
C PRO A 243 -4.38 -5.06 39.95
N THR A 244 -3.98 -6.33 39.84
CA THR A 244 -2.91 -6.80 38.97
C THR A 244 -3.46 -7.14 37.60
N MET A 245 -2.72 -6.80 36.53
CA MET A 245 -3.05 -7.32 35.20
C MET A 245 -2.65 -8.80 35.10
N PHE A 246 -3.27 -9.52 34.18
CA PHE A 246 -2.81 -10.84 33.79
C PHE A 246 -1.37 -10.76 33.22
N PRO A 247 -0.46 -11.68 33.59
CA PRO A 247 0.77 -11.86 32.84
C PRO A 247 0.44 -12.37 31.42
N PRO A 248 1.20 -11.99 30.38
CA PRO A 248 2.36 -11.09 30.39
C PRO A 248 1.97 -9.61 30.18
N MET A 249 0.67 -9.28 30.12
CA MET A 249 0.18 -7.92 29.81
C MET A 249 0.61 -6.87 30.84
N GLN A 250 0.89 -7.27 32.08
CA GLN A 250 1.52 -6.38 33.06
C GLN A 250 2.90 -5.90 32.61
N ALA A 251 3.76 -6.79 32.08
CA ALA A 251 5.08 -6.41 31.57
C ALA A 251 5.01 -5.49 30.34
N LEU A 252 3.95 -5.61 29.53
CA LEU A 252 3.66 -4.66 28.45
C LEU A 252 3.34 -3.26 29.02
N ALA A 253 2.44 -3.18 30.01
CA ALA A 253 2.09 -1.93 30.67
C ALA A 253 3.29 -1.26 31.36
N ASP A 254 4.10 -2.04 32.09
CA ASP A 254 5.32 -1.58 32.76
C ASP A 254 6.36 -1.04 31.77
N SER A 255 6.42 -1.59 30.55
CA SER A 255 7.30 -1.10 29.47
C SER A 255 6.92 0.27 28.91
N LYS A 256 5.67 0.70 29.12
CA LYS A 256 5.06 1.94 28.58
C LYS A 256 5.14 2.07 27.04
N LYS A 257 5.17 0.93 26.34
CA LYS A 257 5.12 0.81 24.88
C LYS A 257 3.84 0.08 24.45
N THR A 258 3.33 0.35 23.25
CA THR A 258 2.31 -0.53 22.63
C THR A 258 2.99 -1.81 22.11
N LEU A 259 2.22 -2.88 21.91
CA LEU A 259 2.75 -4.12 21.31
C LEU A 259 3.42 -3.83 19.95
N ALA A 260 2.80 -2.98 19.14
CA ALA A 260 3.33 -2.60 17.84
C ALA A 260 4.59 -1.70 17.91
N ASP A 261 4.83 -0.94 18.99
CA ASP A 261 6.13 -0.27 19.22
C ASP A 261 7.24 -1.28 19.60
N LEU A 262 6.87 -2.44 20.15
CA LEU A 262 7.81 -3.54 20.39
C LEU A 262 8.09 -4.31 19.08
N GLU A 263 7.06 -4.65 18.30
CA GLU A 263 7.21 -5.35 17.01
C GLU A 263 8.13 -4.59 16.04
N HIS A 264 7.93 -3.27 15.92
CA HIS A 264 8.76 -2.41 15.06
C HIS A 264 10.07 -1.96 15.77
N ASN A 265 10.31 -2.43 17.00
CA ASN A 265 11.35 -2.00 17.95
C ASN A 265 11.51 -0.47 18.10
N THR A 266 10.47 0.31 17.80
CA THR A 266 10.55 1.76 17.61
C THR A 266 9.30 2.44 18.14
N THR A 267 9.51 3.43 19.01
CA THR A 267 8.44 4.20 19.64
C THR A 267 8.02 5.37 18.76
N LEU A 268 6.71 5.55 18.56
CA LEU A 268 6.16 6.77 17.96
C LEU A 268 6.59 8.02 18.76
N LYS A 269 7.21 8.99 18.08
CA LYS A 269 7.50 10.32 18.67
C LYS A 269 6.17 11.07 18.89
N PRO A 270 5.97 11.75 20.03
CA PRO A 270 4.76 12.57 20.23
C PRO A 270 4.71 13.68 19.16
N GLY A 271 3.50 14.08 18.74
CA GLY A 271 3.30 14.95 17.56
C GLY A 271 4.12 16.24 17.58
N TRP A 272 4.27 16.90 18.74
CA TRP A 272 5.08 18.10 18.92
C TRP A 272 6.61 17.88 18.76
N ARG A 273 7.07 16.62 18.60
CA ARG A 273 8.44 16.23 18.23
C ARG A 273 8.54 15.54 16.87
N LYS A 274 7.44 15.39 16.11
CA LYS A 274 7.50 14.89 14.71
C LYS A 274 7.71 16.08 13.78
N CYS A 275 8.98 16.42 13.52
CA CYS A 275 9.38 17.53 12.64
C CYS A 275 8.64 17.50 11.29
N ASP A 276 8.47 16.30 10.72
CA ASP A 276 7.75 16.05 9.46
C ASP A 276 6.31 16.60 9.49
N SER A 277 5.62 16.52 10.64
CA SER A 277 4.28 17.08 10.81
C SER A 277 4.28 18.62 10.84
N ILE A 278 5.34 19.22 11.39
CA ILE A 278 5.54 20.67 11.41
C ILE A 278 5.87 21.17 10.00
N PHE A 279 6.84 20.54 9.33
CA PHE A 279 7.21 20.88 7.95
C PHE A 279 6.07 20.63 6.96
N SER A 280 5.27 19.56 7.11
CA SER A 280 4.09 19.32 6.27
C SER A 280 3.02 20.41 6.47
N THR A 281 2.72 20.77 7.72
CA THR A 281 1.76 21.86 8.02
C THR A 281 2.25 23.21 7.51
N LEU A 282 3.53 23.52 7.73
CA LEU A 282 4.20 24.72 7.26
C LEU A 282 4.22 24.79 5.72
N LEU A 283 4.44 23.66 5.05
CA LEU A 283 4.42 23.54 3.60
C LEU A 283 3.01 23.79 3.05
N SER A 284 1.99 23.09 3.54
CA SER A 284 0.60 23.28 3.10
C SER A 284 0.11 24.71 3.34
N LEU A 285 0.48 25.33 4.47
CA LEU A 285 0.17 26.73 4.76
C LEU A 285 0.90 27.68 3.79
N THR A 286 2.20 27.46 3.54
CA THR A 286 2.98 28.29 2.61
C THR A 286 2.47 28.16 1.17
N ILE A 287 2.13 26.94 0.73
CA ILE A 287 1.59 26.66 -0.62
C ILE A 287 0.16 27.19 -0.78
N GLY A 288 -0.64 27.19 0.29
CA GLY A 288 -1.96 27.82 0.32
C GLY A 288 -1.87 29.35 0.23
N VAL A 289 -1.03 29.97 1.06
CA VAL A 289 -0.81 31.43 1.07
C VAL A 289 -0.23 31.90 -0.26
N THR A 290 0.90 31.33 -0.72
CA THR A 290 1.49 31.66 -2.04
C THR A 290 0.65 31.23 -3.23
N GLY A 291 -0.40 30.42 -3.02
CA GLY A 291 -1.40 30.12 -4.04
C GLY A 291 -2.50 31.16 -4.15
N SER A 292 -2.73 31.96 -3.10
CA SER A 292 -3.93 32.78 -2.92
C SER A 292 -4.18 33.78 -4.06
N SER A 293 -5.39 33.78 -4.63
CA SER A 293 -5.80 34.75 -5.66
C SER A 293 -5.95 36.19 -5.13
N ALA A 294 -6.02 36.39 -3.81
CA ALA A 294 -5.96 37.72 -3.19
C ALA A 294 -4.59 38.40 -3.31
N LEU A 295 -3.55 37.67 -3.74
CA LEU A 295 -2.16 38.11 -3.71
C LEU A 295 -1.58 38.27 -5.12
N ALA A 296 -2.25 39.06 -5.97
CA ALA A 296 -1.73 39.39 -7.31
C ALA A 296 -0.35 40.08 -7.27
N SER A 297 -0.01 40.77 -6.18
CA SER A 297 1.34 41.32 -5.95
C SER A 297 2.44 40.26 -5.84
N TYR A 298 2.10 38.98 -5.57
CA TYR A 298 3.07 37.90 -5.37
C TYR A 298 3.71 37.39 -6.68
N TYR A 299 3.25 37.90 -7.82
CA TYR A 299 3.85 37.69 -9.13
C TYR A 299 4.90 38.75 -9.49
N SER A 300 5.13 39.76 -8.63
CA SER A 300 6.18 40.78 -8.79
C SER A 300 7.46 40.45 -8.02
N VAL A 301 8.55 41.17 -8.31
CA VAL A 301 9.80 41.09 -7.53
C VAL A 301 9.56 41.42 -6.04
N GLN A 302 8.72 42.42 -5.75
CA GLN A 302 8.33 42.78 -4.38
C GLN A 302 7.63 41.62 -3.65
N GLY A 303 6.77 40.89 -4.38
CA GLY A 303 6.05 39.73 -3.90
C GLY A 303 6.92 38.57 -3.43
N LEU A 304 8.13 38.43 -3.99
CA LEU A 304 9.12 37.45 -3.54
C LEU A 304 9.70 37.83 -2.17
N PHE A 305 9.92 39.11 -1.88
CA PHE A 305 10.29 39.58 -0.54
C PHE A 305 9.15 39.37 0.46
N ASP A 306 7.92 39.79 0.11
CA ASP A 306 6.74 39.65 0.97
C ASP A 306 6.49 38.17 1.34
N THR A 307 6.67 37.26 0.39
CA THR A 307 6.63 35.80 0.62
C THR A 307 7.60 35.36 1.70
N PHE A 308 8.86 35.80 1.65
CA PHE A 308 9.86 35.44 2.64
C PHE A 308 9.62 36.11 4.01
N GLN A 309 9.05 37.32 4.04
CA GLN A 309 8.67 38.00 5.28
C GLN A 309 7.49 37.32 5.97
N ILE A 310 6.41 36.99 5.24
CA ILE A 310 5.28 36.22 5.80
C ILE A 310 5.75 34.83 6.24
N PHE A 311 6.63 34.17 5.47
CA PHE A 311 7.21 32.88 5.88
C PHE A 311 7.98 32.97 7.21
N ALA A 312 8.80 34.02 7.39
CA ALA A 312 9.49 34.27 8.66
C ALA A 312 8.51 34.54 9.82
N LEU A 313 7.43 35.29 9.57
CA LEU A 313 6.38 35.57 10.55
C LEU A 313 5.64 34.30 11.00
N ILE A 314 5.23 33.46 10.04
CA ILE A 314 4.61 32.13 10.28
C ILE A 314 5.57 31.23 11.08
N LEU A 315 6.86 31.21 10.71
CA LEU A 315 7.85 30.41 11.43
C LEU A 315 8.01 30.89 12.88
N SER A 316 7.99 32.21 13.12
CA SER A 316 8.09 32.79 14.47
C SER A 316 6.89 32.48 15.38
N THR A 317 5.68 32.52 14.83
CA THR A 317 4.42 32.25 15.56
C THR A 317 4.26 30.76 15.87
N ILE A 318 4.63 29.87 14.95
CA ILE A 318 4.62 28.42 15.20
C ILE A 318 5.71 28.04 16.22
N VAL A 319 6.96 28.46 16.02
CA VAL A 319 8.08 28.04 16.89
C VAL A 319 7.93 28.55 18.32
N SER A 320 7.41 29.78 18.52
CA SER A 320 7.17 30.33 19.86
C SER A 320 6.13 29.56 20.69
N SER A 321 5.16 28.89 20.06
CA SER A 321 4.23 27.97 20.75
C SER A 321 4.89 26.66 21.20
N SER A 322 5.99 26.25 20.58
CA SER A 322 6.66 24.96 20.80
C SER A 322 7.82 25.07 21.80
N GLY A 323 7.48 25.07 23.09
CA GLY A 323 8.38 25.39 24.21
C GLY A 323 9.62 24.51 24.48
N THR A 324 10.08 23.66 23.54
CA THR A 324 11.28 22.82 23.70
C THR A 324 12.17 22.71 22.45
N PHE A 325 12.31 23.79 21.66
CA PHE A 325 13.37 23.89 20.63
C PHE A 325 14.68 24.43 21.23
N GLU A 326 15.82 23.83 20.89
CA GLU A 326 17.14 24.31 21.37
C GLU A 326 17.40 25.77 20.96
N GLY A 327 17.99 26.54 21.87
CA GLY A 327 18.27 27.97 21.66
C GLY A 327 19.12 28.28 20.42
N ARG A 328 19.95 27.33 19.97
CA ARG A 328 20.76 27.43 18.75
C ARG A 328 19.89 27.49 17.49
N TRP A 329 18.88 26.62 17.40
CA TRP A 329 17.90 26.63 16.32
C TRP A 329 16.94 27.83 16.42
N ARG A 330 16.55 28.22 17.64
CA ARG A 330 15.72 29.42 17.85
C ARG A 330 16.44 30.69 17.35
N ASN A 331 17.73 30.84 17.62
CA ASN A 331 18.53 31.96 17.11
C ASN A 331 18.65 31.91 15.57
N LEU A 332 18.91 30.73 15.01
CA LEU A 332 19.13 30.56 13.58
C LEU A 332 17.85 30.82 12.75
N PHE A 333 16.71 30.27 13.17
CA PHE A 333 15.43 30.41 12.47
C PHE A 333 14.65 31.69 12.80
N LEU A 334 14.76 32.27 14.02
CA LEU A 334 13.98 33.46 14.39
C LEU A 334 14.75 34.78 14.32
N VAL A 335 16.09 34.73 14.24
CA VAL A 335 16.92 35.95 14.21
C VAL A 335 17.78 36.00 12.96
N LYS A 336 18.57 34.96 12.67
CA LYS A 336 19.51 35.01 11.54
C LYS A 336 18.82 34.91 10.18
N ILE A 337 18.00 33.89 9.95
CA ILE A 337 17.32 33.72 8.66
C ILE A 337 16.42 34.92 8.31
N PRO A 338 15.52 35.42 9.21
CA PRO A 338 14.70 36.59 8.92
C PRO A 338 15.53 37.85 8.60
N ASN A 339 16.56 38.15 9.39
CA ASN A 339 17.39 39.34 9.17
C ASN A 339 18.29 39.24 7.91
N ILE A 340 18.54 38.02 7.40
CA ILE A 340 19.30 37.79 6.16
C ILE A 340 18.40 37.84 4.92
N LEU A 341 17.08 37.59 5.05
CA LEU A 341 16.13 37.70 3.94
C LEU A 341 15.35 39.03 3.90
N ALA A 342 15.33 39.81 5.00
CA ALA A 342 14.74 41.15 5.07
C ALA A 342 15.62 42.23 4.38
N LEU A 343 16.17 41.90 3.21
CA LEU A 343 17.07 42.74 2.42
C LEU A 343 16.31 43.89 1.75
N ASN A 344 16.15 44.99 2.48
CA ASN A 344 15.36 46.16 2.09
C ASN A 344 16.08 47.06 1.04
N PHE A 345 16.33 46.53 -0.16
CA PHE A 345 16.91 47.25 -1.30
C PHE A 345 15.83 47.94 -2.14
N ALA A 346 15.24 49.00 -1.60
CA ALA A 346 14.00 49.59 -2.10
C ALA A 346 14.17 50.66 -3.21
N SER A 347 15.31 50.73 -3.93
CA SER A 347 15.60 51.88 -4.81
C SER A 347 16.35 51.63 -6.14
N THR A 348 16.88 50.44 -6.44
CA THR A 348 17.52 50.21 -7.75
C THR A 348 17.18 48.87 -8.41
N ILE A 349 16.97 48.90 -9.73
CA ILE A 349 16.74 47.73 -10.58
C ILE A 349 17.98 46.80 -10.59
N THR A 350 19.18 47.38 -10.46
CA THR A 350 20.46 46.66 -10.39
C THR A 350 20.61 45.84 -9.11
N GLU A 351 20.25 46.35 -7.92
CA GLU A 351 20.27 45.56 -6.68
C GLU A 351 19.27 44.39 -6.75
N SER A 352 18.07 44.64 -7.26
CA SER A 352 17.00 43.64 -7.39
C SER A 352 17.37 42.51 -8.36
N THR A 353 17.98 42.84 -9.51
CA THR A 353 18.44 41.84 -10.49
C THR A 353 19.65 41.04 -9.99
N VAL A 354 20.58 41.64 -9.24
CA VAL A 354 21.68 40.91 -8.58
C VAL A 354 21.15 39.89 -7.57
N LEU A 355 20.17 40.27 -6.73
CA LEU A 355 19.55 39.35 -5.78
C LEU A 355 18.83 38.19 -6.50
N LEU A 356 18.13 38.48 -7.60
CA LEU A 356 17.44 37.46 -8.39
C LEU A 356 18.42 36.43 -9.00
N ILE A 357 19.59 36.88 -9.49
CA ILE A 357 20.66 35.99 -9.95
C ILE A 357 21.16 35.09 -8.79
N ILE A 358 21.37 35.64 -7.59
CA ILE A 358 21.78 34.87 -6.41
C ILE A 358 20.73 33.79 -6.07
N CYS A 359 19.44 34.13 -6.10
CA CYS A 359 18.34 33.20 -5.87
C CYS A 359 18.28 32.07 -6.92
N MET A 360 18.48 32.37 -8.20
CA MET A 360 18.54 31.35 -9.26
C MET A 360 19.76 30.43 -9.11
N VAL A 361 20.94 30.98 -8.84
CA VAL A 361 22.18 30.20 -8.62
C VAL A 361 22.05 29.30 -7.39
N LEU A 362 21.52 29.83 -6.28
CA LEU A 362 21.24 29.05 -5.07
C LEU A 362 20.24 27.92 -5.34
N SER A 363 19.20 28.17 -6.14
CA SER A 363 18.24 27.15 -6.57
C SER A 363 18.91 26.05 -7.39
N GLY A 364 19.81 26.40 -8.32
CA GLY A 364 20.61 25.43 -9.08
C GLY A 364 21.51 24.56 -8.19
N LEU A 365 22.15 25.16 -7.18
CA LEU A 365 22.98 24.43 -6.20
C LEU A 365 22.14 23.49 -5.32
N LEU A 366 21.00 23.95 -4.82
CA LEU A 366 20.04 23.12 -4.07
C LEU A 366 19.51 21.96 -4.92
N LEU A 367 19.21 22.21 -6.20
CA LEU A 367 18.70 21.22 -7.14
C LEU A 367 19.76 20.17 -7.50
N TYR A 368 21.01 20.58 -7.72
CA TYR A 368 22.14 19.66 -7.90
C TYR A 368 22.40 18.83 -6.63
N TYR A 369 22.30 19.43 -5.43
CA TYR A 369 22.46 18.71 -4.17
C TYR A 369 21.31 17.70 -3.96
N PHE A 370 20.07 18.11 -4.22
CA PHE A 370 18.89 17.23 -4.19
C PHE A 370 19.04 16.08 -5.19
N TYR A 371 19.48 16.35 -6.41
CA TYR A 371 19.80 15.32 -7.40
C TYR A 371 20.87 14.36 -6.86
N ARG A 372 21.99 14.85 -6.30
CA ARG A 372 23.07 14.00 -5.79
C ARG A 372 22.64 13.12 -4.61
N MET A 373 21.79 13.61 -3.71
CA MET A 373 21.27 12.83 -2.59
C MET A 373 20.17 11.85 -3.01
N THR A 374 19.21 12.28 -3.84
CA THR A 374 18.10 11.41 -4.27
C THR A 374 18.53 10.41 -5.35
N SER A 375 19.54 10.72 -6.16
CA SER A 375 20.19 9.73 -7.02
C SER A 375 20.85 8.63 -6.19
N GLN A 376 21.53 8.93 -5.06
CA GLN A 376 21.98 7.87 -4.15
C GLN A 376 20.79 6.99 -3.68
N CYS A 377 19.69 7.58 -3.21
CA CYS A 377 18.48 6.85 -2.83
C CYS A 377 17.77 6.09 -3.97
N THR A 378 18.11 6.32 -5.24
CA THR A 378 17.41 5.74 -6.42
C THR A 378 18.33 5.01 -7.42
N THR A 379 19.64 5.06 -7.16
CA THR A 379 20.75 4.55 -7.99
C THR A 379 21.78 3.76 -7.18
N ILE A 380 21.54 3.54 -5.87
CA ILE A 380 21.85 2.22 -5.29
C ILE A 380 21.15 1.22 -6.21
N ARG A 381 21.96 0.49 -6.99
CA ARG A 381 21.51 -0.54 -7.93
C ARG A 381 20.67 -1.56 -7.15
N ILE A 382 19.69 -2.17 -7.81
CA ILE A 382 18.80 -3.20 -7.23
C ILE A 382 19.67 -4.14 -6.38
N PRO A 383 19.61 -4.08 -5.04
CA PRO A 383 20.65 -4.70 -4.23
C PRO A 383 20.50 -6.21 -4.34
N GLU A 384 21.56 -6.90 -4.73
CA GLU A 384 21.55 -8.35 -4.92
C GLU A 384 21.82 -9.07 -3.58
N GLY A 385 21.72 -10.40 -3.54
CA GLY A 385 21.91 -11.16 -2.30
C GLY A 385 20.93 -10.78 -1.19
N GLN A 386 21.40 -10.70 0.06
CA GLN A 386 20.59 -10.40 1.25
C GLN A 386 21.00 -9.09 1.96
N GLN A 387 21.81 -8.24 1.33
CA GLN A 387 22.41 -7.06 1.98
C GLN A 387 21.39 -5.96 2.35
N PRO A 388 21.61 -5.24 3.47
CA PRO A 388 20.77 -4.11 3.90
C PRO A 388 20.89 -2.90 2.97
N LEU A 389 19.86 -2.05 2.98
CA LEU A 389 19.81 -0.80 2.23
C LEU A 389 20.48 0.33 3.03
N GLU A 390 21.73 0.68 2.69
CA GLU A 390 22.42 1.82 3.30
C GLU A 390 21.79 3.17 2.92
N TYR A 391 20.84 3.64 3.72
CA TYR A 391 20.31 5.00 3.61
C TYR A 391 21.38 6.06 3.96
N PRO A 392 21.46 7.19 3.24
CA PRO A 392 22.48 8.21 3.47
C PRO A 392 22.35 8.85 4.86
N LYS A 393 23.47 8.90 5.59
CA LYS A 393 23.59 9.33 7.01
C LYS A 393 23.09 10.75 7.31
N HIS A 394 22.90 11.59 6.29
CA HIS A 394 22.46 12.98 6.41
C HIS A 394 20.99 13.20 5.99
N SER A 395 20.11 12.27 6.32
CA SER A 395 18.70 12.25 5.88
C SER A 395 17.95 13.55 6.20
N TRP A 396 18.25 14.22 7.31
CA TRP A 396 17.65 15.51 7.68
C TRP A 396 17.97 16.65 6.69
N LEU A 397 19.14 16.62 6.04
CA LEU A 397 19.51 17.63 5.05
C LEU A 397 18.75 17.41 3.72
N ILE A 398 18.34 16.17 3.43
CA ILE A 398 17.42 15.88 2.30
C ILE A 398 16.07 16.55 2.56
N LEU A 399 15.49 16.38 3.76
CA LEU A 399 14.25 17.03 4.18
C LEU A 399 14.34 18.56 4.00
N LEU A 400 15.39 19.18 4.55
CA LEU A 400 15.57 20.63 4.49
C LEU A 400 15.71 21.14 3.05
N VAL A 401 16.52 20.48 2.20
CA VAL A 401 16.71 20.89 0.80
C VAL A 401 15.44 20.68 -0.03
N SER A 402 14.72 19.56 0.16
CA SER A 402 13.43 19.33 -0.50
C SER A 402 12.39 20.37 -0.11
N PHE A 403 12.32 20.71 1.19
CA PHE A 403 11.43 21.74 1.69
C PHE A 403 11.72 23.12 1.07
N TRP A 404 12.99 23.57 1.08
CA TRP A 404 13.35 24.85 0.46
C TRP A 404 13.07 24.87 -1.04
N LEU A 405 13.40 23.81 -1.78
CA LEU A 405 13.10 23.72 -3.22
C LEU A 405 11.60 23.84 -3.50
N THR A 406 10.72 23.23 -2.69
CA THR A 406 9.27 23.37 -2.86
C THR A 406 8.74 24.75 -2.47
N VAL A 407 9.31 25.41 -1.45
CA VAL A 407 8.92 26.78 -1.06
C VAL A 407 9.34 27.80 -2.13
N ILE A 408 10.57 27.72 -2.64
CA ILE A 408 11.08 28.67 -3.66
C ILE A 408 10.61 28.34 -5.08
N TYR A 409 10.00 27.15 -5.30
CA TYR A 409 9.50 26.70 -6.60
C TYR A 409 8.64 27.76 -7.28
N LEU A 410 7.62 28.26 -6.59
CA LEU A 410 6.64 29.17 -7.20
C LEU A 410 7.24 30.57 -7.45
N PRO A 411 7.84 31.27 -6.45
CA PRO A 411 8.34 32.63 -6.66
C PRO A 411 9.53 32.73 -7.62
N ILE A 412 10.34 31.67 -7.76
CA ILE A 412 11.47 31.68 -8.71
C ILE A 412 11.02 31.22 -10.10
N SER A 413 10.04 30.33 -10.21
CA SER A 413 9.44 29.99 -11.52
C SER A 413 8.66 31.15 -12.13
N THR A 414 7.98 31.98 -11.33
CA THR A 414 7.30 33.19 -11.82
C THR A 414 8.32 34.17 -12.37
N MET A 415 9.32 34.55 -11.56
CA MET A 415 10.38 35.48 -11.97
C MET A 415 11.16 35.01 -13.21
N ALA A 416 11.43 33.70 -13.34
CA ALA A 416 12.05 33.15 -14.54
C ALA A 416 11.17 33.31 -15.79
N MET A 417 9.86 33.08 -15.70
CA MET A 417 8.93 33.35 -16.82
C MET A 417 8.82 34.84 -17.14
N HIS A 418 8.76 35.72 -16.13
CA HIS A 418 8.74 37.17 -16.32
C HIS A 418 10.01 37.67 -17.04
N ILE A 419 11.19 37.07 -16.78
CA ILE A 419 12.42 37.34 -17.55
C ILE A 419 12.32 36.87 -19.01
N LEU A 420 11.82 35.65 -19.28
CA LEU A 420 11.73 35.15 -20.66
C LEU A 420 10.80 36.01 -21.54
N VAL A 421 9.69 36.47 -20.95
CA VAL A 421 8.66 37.26 -21.64
C VAL A 421 8.95 38.78 -21.57
N TRP A 422 9.90 39.19 -20.73
CA TRP A 422 10.32 40.56 -20.44
C TRP A 422 9.14 41.46 -20.03
N SER A 423 8.58 41.19 -18.86
CA SER A 423 7.48 41.97 -18.25
C SER A 423 7.89 43.38 -17.85
N ASP A 424 6.91 44.26 -17.62
CA ASP A 424 7.10 45.66 -17.22
C ASP A 424 7.85 45.88 -15.90
N ASP A 425 7.75 44.95 -14.94
CA ASP A 425 8.64 44.83 -13.77
C ASP A 425 10.16 44.85 -14.10
N LEU A 426 10.54 44.60 -15.35
CA LEU A 426 11.93 44.56 -15.86
C LEU A 426 12.22 45.66 -16.90
N TRP A 427 11.30 46.61 -17.12
CA TRP A 427 11.51 47.70 -18.08
C TRP A 427 12.27 48.86 -17.43
N VAL A 428 13.27 49.37 -18.13
CA VAL A 428 14.11 50.50 -17.68
C VAL A 428 13.35 51.85 -17.75
N VAL A 429 12.16 51.86 -18.35
CA VAL A 429 11.33 53.05 -18.60
C VAL A 429 9.89 52.73 -18.19
N PRO A 430 9.17 53.65 -17.51
CA PRO A 430 7.76 53.44 -17.14
C PRO A 430 6.87 53.07 -18.33
N ASN A 431 5.94 52.13 -18.12
CA ASN A 431 5.12 51.51 -19.17
C ASN A 431 4.37 52.56 -20.04
N PRO A 432 4.79 52.79 -21.30
CA PRO A 432 4.30 53.91 -22.12
C PRO A 432 2.92 53.66 -22.74
N TYR A 433 2.37 52.45 -22.60
CA TYR A 433 1.07 52.07 -23.14
C TYR A 433 -0.09 52.31 -22.16
N THR A 434 0.20 52.72 -20.93
CA THR A 434 -0.80 52.96 -19.87
C THR A 434 -1.71 54.17 -20.15
N ASN A 435 -1.18 55.21 -20.81
CA ASN A 435 -1.87 56.49 -21.05
C ASN A 435 -1.95 56.89 -22.54
N SER A 436 -1.55 56.02 -23.47
CA SER A 436 -1.44 56.35 -24.90
C SER A 436 -2.73 56.11 -25.68
N SER A 437 -3.21 57.13 -26.40
CA SER A 437 -4.34 57.03 -27.34
C SER A 437 -3.96 56.55 -28.76
N SER A 438 -2.66 56.40 -29.03
CA SER A 438 -2.09 55.95 -30.31
C SER A 438 -1.33 54.63 -30.16
N ASN A 439 -1.30 53.81 -31.22
CA ASN A 439 -0.53 52.57 -31.30
C ASN A 439 0.19 52.51 -32.67
N PRO A 440 1.55 52.53 -32.72
CA PRO A 440 2.47 52.66 -31.58
C PRO A 440 2.33 54.02 -30.86
N SER A 441 2.69 54.03 -29.58
CA SER A 441 2.61 55.21 -28.73
C SER A 441 3.74 56.21 -29.03
N THR A 442 3.39 57.49 -29.14
CA THR A 442 4.34 58.58 -29.40
C THR A 442 4.94 59.09 -28.09
N VAL A 443 6.18 58.70 -27.80
CA VAL A 443 6.93 59.04 -26.57
C VAL A 443 8.05 60.03 -26.88
N ALA A 444 8.34 60.94 -25.95
CA ALA A 444 9.45 61.89 -26.08
C ALA A 444 10.84 61.18 -26.04
N PRO A 445 11.87 61.71 -26.73
CA PRO A 445 13.22 61.15 -26.69
C PRO A 445 13.83 61.26 -25.27
N LEU A 446 14.53 60.21 -24.84
CA LEU A 446 15.11 60.10 -23.50
C LEU A 446 16.37 60.95 -23.30
N GLY A 447 17.05 61.33 -24.39
CA GLY A 447 18.29 62.09 -24.39
C GLY A 447 18.89 62.20 -25.80
N PRO A 448 20.19 62.55 -25.91
CA PRO A 448 20.90 62.56 -27.19
C PRO A 448 20.92 61.17 -27.86
N LEU A 449 20.67 61.12 -29.18
CA LEU A 449 20.56 59.87 -29.96
C LEU A 449 21.89 59.10 -30.09
N ASP A 450 23.01 59.76 -29.81
CA ASP A 450 24.37 59.21 -29.72
C ASP A 450 24.66 58.51 -28.39
N GLN A 451 23.81 58.70 -27.36
CA GLN A 451 24.01 58.18 -26.01
C GLN A 451 22.89 57.24 -25.55
N TYR A 452 21.64 57.52 -25.94
CA TYR A 452 20.45 56.80 -25.49
C TYR A 452 19.74 56.05 -26.63
N ARG A 453 19.22 54.86 -26.30
CA ARG A 453 18.33 54.06 -27.16
C ARG A 453 17.02 54.81 -27.46
N ALA A 454 16.35 54.41 -28.54
CA ALA A 454 15.01 54.92 -28.84
C ALA A 454 14.01 54.58 -27.70
N PRO A 455 13.03 55.44 -27.36
CA PRO A 455 12.11 55.23 -26.24
C PRO A 455 11.23 53.97 -26.29
N LEU A 456 11.21 53.24 -27.41
CA LEU A 456 10.44 51.99 -27.59
C LEU A 456 11.33 50.73 -27.64
N ASP A 457 12.66 50.88 -27.52
CA ASP A 457 13.66 49.80 -27.56
C ASP A 457 14.13 49.38 -26.15
N PHE A 458 13.22 49.39 -25.18
CA PHE A 458 13.44 48.94 -23.79
C PHE A 458 13.28 47.42 -23.59
N CYS A 459 12.81 46.70 -24.61
CA CYS A 459 12.56 45.26 -24.54
C CYS A 459 13.86 44.46 -24.67
N TRP A 460 14.09 43.52 -23.75
CA TRP A 460 15.33 42.74 -23.64
C TRP A 460 16.61 43.60 -23.49
N THR A 461 16.48 44.73 -22.80
CA THR A 461 17.58 45.62 -22.41
C THR A 461 17.52 45.96 -20.92
N THR A 462 18.64 45.86 -20.21
CA THR A 462 18.74 46.26 -18.79
C THR A 462 19.18 47.71 -18.57
N THR A 463 19.48 48.44 -19.65
CA THR A 463 19.89 49.85 -19.65
C THR A 463 19.51 50.52 -20.96
N MET A 464 19.12 51.80 -20.90
CA MET A 464 18.82 52.62 -22.08
C MET A 464 20.05 53.34 -22.63
N GLU A 465 21.19 53.31 -21.94
CA GLU A 465 22.44 53.87 -22.46
C GLU A 465 23.12 52.89 -23.44
N LEU A 466 23.80 53.45 -24.43
CA LEU A 466 24.56 52.70 -25.43
C LEU A 466 25.96 52.29 -24.92
N ASN A 467 26.46 52.98 -23.88
CA ASN A 467 27.79 52.77 -23.30
C ASN A 467 27.81 51.69 -22.18
N GLU A 468 26.64 51.30 -21.67
CA GLU A 468 26.51 50.34 -20.57
C GLU A 468 26.28 48.90 -21.05
N VAL A 469 26.66 47.92 -20.21
CA VAL A 469 26.54 46.49 -20.52
C VAL A 469 25.09 46.02 -20.36
N ASN A 470 24.49 45.52 -21.43
CA ASN A 470 23.18 44.86 -21.38
C ASN A 470 23.30 43.43 -20.81
N TYR A 471 22.76 43.19 -19.61
CA TYR A 471 22.77 41.88 -18.95
C TYR A 471 21.60 40.97 -19.35
N ALA A 472 20.65 41.44 -20.18
CA ALA A 472 19.48 40.66 -20.59
C ALA A 472 19.81 39.26 -21.16
N PRO A 473 20.84 39.04 -22.01
CA PRO A 473 21.16 37.71 -22.51
C PRO A 473 21.55 36.73 -21.40
N VAL A 474 22.24 37.21 -20.35
CA VAL A 474 22.63 36.39 -19.18
C VAL A 474 21.40 36.01 -18.38
N LEU A 475 20.49 36.97 -18.14
CA LEU A 475 19.23 36.73 -17.44
C LEU A 475 18.35 35.71 -18.19
N ILE A 476 18.22 35.81 -19.51
CA ILE A 476 17.45 34.87 -20.35
C ILE A 476 18.04 33.44 -20.28
N ILE A 477 19.36 33.29 -20.33
CA ILE A 477 20.03 31.99 -20.19
C ILE A 477 19.78 31.38 -18.80
N LEU A 478 19.93 32.17 -17.73
CA LEU A 478 19.67 31.73 -16.36
C LEU A 478 18.20 31.35 -16.14
N ALA A 479 17.26 32.16 -16.64
CA ALA A 479 15.83 31.88 -16.56
C ALA A 479 15.46 30.60 -17.32
N THR A 480 16.01 30.39 -18.53
CA THR A 480 15.81 29.17 -19.33
C THR A 480 16.31 27.93 -18.58
N ALA A 481 17.52 27.99 -18.01
CA ALA A 481 18.08 26.92 -17.20
C ALA A 481 17.26 26.66 -15.92
N CYS A 482 16.75 27.72 -15.29
CA CYS A 482 15.90 27.62 -14.10
C CYS A 482 14.56 26.95 -14.43
N ILE A 483 13.93 27.26 -15.56
CA ILE A 483 12.67 26.63 -15.97
C ILE A 483 12.87 25.15 -16.32
N ALA A 484 13.93 24.82 -17.08
CA ALA A 484 14.26 23.43 -17.37
C ALA A 484 14.53 22.62 -16.09
N GLY A 485 15.30 23.17 -15.15
CA GLY A 485 15.68 22.53 -13.89
C GLY A 485 14.59 22.56 -12.81
N LEU A 486 14.35 23.73 -12.22
CA LEU A 486 13.46 23.91 -11.07
C LEU A 486 11.98 23.73 -11.44
N THR A 487 11.55 24.28 -12.58
CA THR A 487 10.13 24.35 -12.91
C THR A 487 9.59 23.06 -13.53
N ILE A 488 10.36 22.40 -14.41
CA ILE A 488 9.97 21.17 -15.14
C ILE A 488 10.63 19.92 -14.54
N TRP A 489 11.97 19.86 -14.48
CA TRP A 489 12.67 18.62 -14.09
C TRP A 489 12.46 18.24 -12.62
N PHE A 490 12.48 19.21 -11.69
CA PHE A 490 12.37 18.93 -10.25
C PHE A 490 11.04 18.24 -9.87
N PRO A 491 9.84 18.72 -10.28
CA PRO A 491 8.59 18.00 -10.00
C PRO A 491 8.56 16.58 -10.60
N ILE A 492 9.11 16.38 -11.80
CA ILE A 492 9.19 15.05 -12.43
C ILE A 492 10.14 14.12 -11.66
N HIS A 493 11.28 14.63 -11.20
CA HIS A 493 12.23 13.87 -10.38
C HIS A 493 11.65 13.56 -8.99
N LEU A 494 10.96 14.53 -8.38
CA LEU A 494 10.29 14.38 -7.10
C LEU A 494 9.19 13.31 -7.18
N PHE A 495 8.32 13.37 -8.19
CA PHE A 495 7.29 12.35 -8.45
C PHE A 495 7.88 10.94 -8.57
N ARG A 496 8.96 10.79 -9.35
CA ARG A 496 9.69 9.52 -9.54
C ARG A 496 10.38 9.03 -8.26
N THR A 497 10.80 9.94 -7.38
CA THR A 497 11.43 9.63 -6.09
C THR A 497 10.37 9.21 -5.06
N VAL A 498 9.30 10.00 -4.91
CA VAL A 498 8.18 9.73 -3.99
C VAL A 498 7.52 8.38 -4.31
N LYS A 499 7.25 8.06 -5.58
CA LYS A 499 6.74 6.74 -6.01
C LYS A 499 7.69 5.54 -5.76
N ARG A 500 8.87 5.75 -5.17
CA ARG A 500 9.80 4.70 -4.73
C ARG A 500 9.99 4.62 -3.21
N VAL A 501 9.57 5.64 -2.45
CA VAL A 501 9.77 5.71 -0.99
C VAL A 501 8.48 5.65 -0.17
N VAL A 502 7.32 5.90 -0.80
CA VAL A 502 6.00 5.69 -0.18
C VAL A 502 5.88 4.23 0.30
N PRO A 503 5.43 3.98 1.55
CA PRO A 503 5.38 2.63 2.10
C PRO A 503 4.40 1.72 1.35
N VAL A 504 4.89 0.52 1.01
CA VAL A 504 4.07 -0.60 0.50
C VAL A 504 3.27 -1.19 1.68
N VAL A 505 2.11 -1.76 1.39
CA VAL A 505 1.24 -2.40 2.40
C VAL A 505 1.24 -3.90 2.14
N ASP A 506 1.51 -4.72 3.17
CA ASP A 506 1.46 -6.18 3.00
C ASP A 506 0.06 -6.62 2.53
N ARG A 507 0.02 -7.55 1.56
CA ARG A 507 -1.22 -7.99 0.89
C ARG A 507 -2.20 -8.75 1.80
N PHE A 508 -1.70 -9.40 2.85
CA PHE A 508 -2.47 -10.24 3.76
C PHE A 508 -2.38 -9.73 5.20
N THR A 509 -3.41 -10.05 5.98
CA THR A 509 -3.48 -9.85 7.43
C THR A 509 -2.51 -10.77 8.18
N GLU A 510 -2.36 -10.56 9.48
CA GLU A 510 -1.56 -11.37 10.42
C GLU A 510 -2.08 -12.81 10.57
N LEU A 511 -3.31 -13.09 10.10
CA LEU A 511 -3.86 -14.44 9.98
C LEU A 511 -3.62 -15.04 8.57
N GLY A 512 -2.86 -14.36 7.72
CA GLY A 512 -2.60 -14.71 6.33
C GLY A 512 -3.82 -14.63 5.41
N ALA A 513 -4.91 -13.97 5.83
CA ALA A 513 -6.10 -13.75 5.00
C ALA A 513 -6.00 -12.42 4.22
N LEU A 514 -6.44 -12.41 2.96
CA LEU A 514 -6.33 -11.27 2.04
C LEU A 514 -7.02 -10.00 2.59
N ARG A 515 -6.38 -8.83 2.47
CA ARG A 515 -6.96 -7.54 2.89
C ARG A 515 -7.91 -6.98 1.82
N SER A 516 -9.00 -6.32 2.25
CA SER A 516 -9.84 -5.52 1.34
C SER A 516 -9.15 -4.20 0.97
N ASN A 517 -9.61 -3.50 -0.09
CA ASN A 517 -9.09 -2.17 -0.43
C ASN A 517 -9.25 -1.16 0.71
N SER A 518 -10.33 -1.26 1.49
CA SER A 518 -10.56 -0.47 2.71
C SER A 518 -9.50 -0.77 3.78
N ASP A 519 -9.18 -2.04 4.03
CA ASP A 519 -8.19 -2.45 5.03
C ASP A 519 -6.76 -2.12 4.59
N MET A 520 -6.45 -2.25 3.29
CA MET A 520 -5.18 -1.78 2.71
C MET A 520 -5.01 -0.26 2.90
N ASN A 521 -6.09 0.51 2.74
CA ASN A 521 -6.08 1.97 2.98
C ASN A 521 -5.97 2.31 4.48
N ARG A 522 -6.54 1.49 5.39
CA ARG A 522 -6.36 1.63 6.85
C ARG A 522 -4.91 1.37 7.26
N GLU A 523 -4.31 0.30 6.76
CA GLU A 523 -2.95 -0.11 7.14
C GLU A 523 -1.88 0.81 6.55
N TYR A 524 -2.05 1.26 5.30
CA TYR A 524 -1.21 2.31 4.68
C TYR A 524 -1.02 3.53 5.60
N GLN A 525 -2.10 4.03 6.21
CA GLN A 525 -2.07 5.17 7.11
C GLN A 525 -1.40 4.86 8.47
N ARG A 526 -1.26 3.59 8.88
CA ARG A 526 -0.42 3.21 10.04
C ARG A 526 1.05 3.29 9.69
N LEU A 527 1.41 2.77 8.52
CA LEU A 527 2.77 2.83 8.00
C LEU A 527 3.21 4.29 7.85
N LEU A 528 2.39 5.18 7.28
CA LEU A 528 2.69 6.64 7.23
C LEU A 528 2.95 7.29 8.60
N ASN A 529 2.29 6.82 9.67
CA ASN A 529 2.52 7.34 11.02
C ASN A 529 3.89 6.92 11.57
N ARG A 530 4.31 5.66 11.33
CA ARG A 530 5.60 5.08 11.76
C ARG A 530 6.77 5.35 10.80
N ASP A 531 6.50 5.70 9.55
CA ASP A 531 7.50 5.91 8.51
C ASP A 531 8.47 7.05 8.89
N LYS A 532 9.76 6.74 8.77
CA LYS A 532 10.92 7.56 9.15
C LYS A 532 11.58 8.23 7.95
N ASN A 533 11.10 8.00 6.73
CA ASN A 533 11.71 8.54 5.52
C ASN A 533 11.73 10.09 5.57
N PRO A 534 12.86 10.75 5.22
CA PRO A 534 12.94 12.21 5.26
C PRO A 534 11.97 12.93 4.30
N LEU A 535 11.33 12.22 3.36
CA LEU A 535 10.32 12.76 2.46
C LEU A 535 8.88 12.52 2.94
N ASN A 536 8.65 11.85 4.08
CA ASN A 536 7.30 11.53 4.60
C ASN A 536 6.41 12.79 4.75
N PHE A 537 6.99 13.96 5.05
CA PHE A 537 6.25 15.24 5.11
C PHE A 537 5.53 15.64 3.80
N LEU A 538 5.99 15.12 2.65
CA LEU A 538 5.39 15.36 1.32
C LEU A 538 4.25 14.40 0.99
N TYR A 539 4.12 13.25 1.67
CA TYR A 539 3.15 12.22 1.30
C TYR A 539 2.29 11.67 2.45
N SER A 540 2.59 12.00 3.71
CA SER A 540 1.77 11.62 4.88
C SER A 540 0.31 12.12 4.82
N GLY A 541 0.02 13.12 3.99
CA GLY A 541 -1.32 13.67 3.80
C GLY A 541 -2.19 12.94 2.76
N PHE A 542 -1.59 12.14 1.87
CA PHE A 542 -2.27 11.60 0.68
C PHE A 542 -2.55 10.09 0.77
N ARG A 543 -3.60 9.64 0.08
CA ARG A 543 -4.05 8.24 0.04
C ARG A 543 -3.01 7.32 -0.61
N ARG A 544 -3.20 6.01 -0.43
CA ARG A 544 -2.49 4.97 -1.19
C ARG A 544 -2.63 5.26 -2.69
N GLY A 545 -1.55 5.11 -3.46
CA GLY A 545 -1.47 5.53 -4.87
C GLY A 545 -1.22 7.04 -5.09
N TRP A 546 -1.83 7.90 -4.27
CA TRP A 546 -1.79 9.37 -4.39
C TRP A 546 -0.61 10.06 -3.67
N GLY A 547 0.32 9.30 -3.07
CA GLY A 547 1.48 9.86 -2.36
C GLY A 547 2.30 10.90 -3.13
N ALA A 548 2.36 10.82 -4.46
CA ALA A 548 3.05 11.78 -5.32
C ALA A 548 2.19 12.96 -5.81
N TYR A 549 1.00 13.18 -5.24
CA TYR A 549 0.09 14.27 -5.61
C TYR A 549 0.75 15.64 -5.50
N GLU A 550 1.53 15.90 -4.45
CA GLU A 550 2.25 17.17 -4.26
C GLU A 550 3.10 17.55 -5.49
N SER A 551 3.79 16.57 -6.07
CA SER A 551 4.60 16.78 -7.28
C SER A 551 3.76 17.06 -8.53
N ALA A 552 2.57 16.45 -8.63
CA ALA A 552 1.62 16.74 -9.70
C ALA A 552 0.93 18.11 -9.51
N PHE A 553 0.68 18.52 -8.26
CA PHE A 553 0.13 19.81 -7.89
C PHE A 553 1.07 20.97 -8.25
N LEU A 554 2.39 20.79 -8.09
CA LEU A 554 3.38 21.78 -8.57
C LEU A 554 3.29 21.97 -10.10
N LEU A 555 3.20 20.88 -10.86
CA LEU A 555 2.97 20.92 -12.32
C LEU A 555 1.60 21.51 -12.69
N ALA A 556 0.58 21.36 -11.85
CA ALA A 556 -0.71 22.01 -12.03
C ALA A 556 -0.64 23.54 -11.79
N LYS A 557 0.13 24.00 -10.80
CA LYS A 557 0.39 25.44 -10.61
C LYS A 557 1.18 26.05 -11.77
N LEU A 558 2.06 25.29 -12.44
CA LEU A 558 2.80 25.77 -13.61
C LEU A 558 1.88 26.23 -14.77
N THR A 559 0.75 25.56 -15.02
CA THR A 559 -0.15 25.99 -16.10
C THR A 559 -0.78 27.36 -15.80
N THR A 560 -1.12 27.61 -14.53
CA THR A 560 -1.65 28.90 -14.07
C THR A 560 -0.62 29.99 -14.24
N LEU A 561 0.61 29.73 -13.76
CA LEU A 561 1.77 30.61 -13.84
C LEU A 561 2.11 30.99 -15.28
N LEU A 562 2.13 30.00 -16.18
CA LEU A 562 2.43 30.22 -17.60
C LEU A 562 1.34 31.07 -18.27
N VAL A 563 0.06 30.83 -17.96
CA VAL A 563 -1.04 31.66 -18.46
C VAL A 563 -1.00 33.08 -17.90
N THR A 564 -0.70 33.28 -16.62
CA THR A 564 -0.63 34.64 -16.02
C THR A 564 0.52 35.46 -16.56
N ALA A 565 1.70 34.87 -16.75
CA ALA A 565 2.93 35.57 -17.14
C ALA A 565 3.08 35.74 -18.67
N VAL A 566 2.62 34.77 -19.47
CA VAL A 566 2.69 34.86 -20.94
C VAL A 566 1.57 35.74 -21.47
N ILE A 567 0.31 35.53 -21.05
CA ILE A 567 -0.85 36.25 -21.61
C ILE A 567 -1.10 37.54 -20.81
N ASP A 568 -0.14 38.46 -20.81
CA ASP A 568 -0.23 39.76 -20.15
C ASP A 568 0.07 40.91 -21.13
N PRO A 569 -0.64 42.06 -21.06
CA PRO A 569 -0.38 43.20 -21.95
C PRO A 569 0.88 44.01 -21.59
N GLY A 570 1.35 43.95 -20.35
CA GLY A 570 2.59 44.57 -19.85
C GLY A 570 3.84 43.72 -20.12
N ASN A 571 3.93 43.11 -21.31
CA ASN A 571 5.10 42.29 -21.67
C ASN A 571 5.52 42.45 -23.15
N CYS A 572 6.77 42.13 -23.44
CA CYS A 572 7.36 42.39 -24.76
C CYS A 572 6.86 41.46 -25.89
N LEU A 573 6.09 40.41 -25.60
CA LEU A 573 5.44 39.59 -26.63
C LEU A 573 4.13 40.20 -27.13
N PHE A 574 3.30 40.74 -26.24
CA PHE A 574 1.95 41.20 -26.57
C PHE A 574 1.78 42.73 -26.61
N ARG A 575 2.85 43.51 -26.38
CA ARG A 575 2.87 44.99 -26.38
C ARG A 575 2.24 45.70 -27.59
N SER A 576 2.06 45.03 -28.73
CA SER A 576 1.42 45.58 -29.94
C SER A 576 -0.10 45.39 -29.99
N LEU A 577 -0.66 44.51 -29.15
CA LEU A 577 -2.08 44.19 -29.09
C LEU A 577 -2.84 45.06 -28.08
N SER A 578 -4.16 45.16 -28.25
CA SER A 578 -5.02 45.91 -27.35
C SER A 578 -5.12 45.25 -25.97
N SER A 579 -4.72 46.00 -24.93
CA SER A 579 -4.67 45.53 -23.54
C SER A 579 -5.99 44.91 -23.04
N LYS A 580 -7.16 45.49 -23.40
CA LYS A 580 -8.48 44.94 -23.03
C LYS A 580 -8.69 43.52 -23.57
N TRP A 581 -8.34 43.26 -24.82
CA TRP A 581 -8.52 41.94 -25.44
C TRP A 581 -7.52 40.90 -24.92
N VAL A 582 -6.27 41.27 -24.65
CA VAL A 582 -5.27 40.38 -24.02
C VAL A 582 -5.72 40.02 -22.58
N ALA A 583 -6.18 40.99 -21.80
CA ALA A 583 -6.68 40.77 -20.45
C ALA A 583 -7.92 39.85 -20.42
N VAL A 584 -8.89 40.07 -21.31
CA VAL A 584 -10.06 39.17 -21.45
C VAL A 584 -9.64 37.76 -21.85
N ALA A 585 -8.75 37.60 -22.83
CA ALA A 585 -8.25 36.30 -23.25
C ALA A 585 -7.57 35.54 -22.10
N ARG A 586 -6.73 36.21 -21.30
CA ARG A 586 -6.15 35.63 -20.08
C ARG A 586 -7.21 35.13 -19.11
N GLN A 587 -8.20 35.95 -18.77
CA GLN A 587 -9.21 35.58 -17.76
C GLN A 587 -10.10 34.41 -18.24
N ILE A 588 -10.39 34.31 -19.53
CA ILE A 588 -11.09 33.15 -20.12
C ILE A 588 -10.27 31.87 -19.94
N VAL A 589 -8.97 31.90 -20.28
CA VAL A 589 -8.09 30.72 -20.16
C VAL A 589 -7.88 30.32 -18.68
N LEU A 590 -7.69 31.29 -17.78
CA LEU A 590 -7.58 31.04 -16.34
C LEU A 590 -8.86 30.43 -15.76
N PHE A 591 -10.03 30.98 -16.08
CA PHE A 591 -11.31 30.45 -15.62
C PHE A 591 -11.52 29.00 -16.08
N PHE A 592 -11.24 28.70 -17.36
CA PHE A 592 -11.35 27.34 -17.88
C PHE A 592 -10.36 26.37 -17.20
N ALA A 593 -9.10 26.77 -17.01
CA ALA A 593 -8.11 25.95 -16.33
C ALA A 593 -8.50 25.67 -14.86
N MET A 594 -9.00 26.68 -14.14
CA MET A 594 -9.45 26.51 -12.75
C MET A 594 -10.71 25.65 -12.66
N LEU A 595 -11.64 25.76 -13.61
CA LEU A 595 -12.82 24.90 -13.69
C LEU A 595 -12.42 23.43 -13.91
N VAL A 596 -11.47 23.16 -14.80
CA VAL A 596 -10.93 21.81 -15.02
C VAL A 596 -10.27 21.26 -13.74
N TYR A 597 -9.42 22.05 -13.06
CA TYR A 597 -8.81 21.61 -11.80
C TYR A 597 -9.83 21.38 -10.67
N PHE A 598 -10.89 22.19 -10.60
CA PHE A 598 -11.99 22.00 -9.65
C PHE A 598 -12.76 20.70 -9.91
N ILE A 599 -13.06 20.38 -11.18
CA ILE A 599 -13.71 19.12 -11.57
C ILE A 599 -12.82 17.92 -11.23
N LEU A 600 -11.54 17.95 -11.60
CA LEU A 600 -10.58 16.87 -11.31
C LEU A 600 -10.43 16.64 -9.79
N GLN A 601 -10.36 17.71 -8.99
CA GLN A 601 -10.30 17.61 -7.52
C GLN A 601 -11.60 17.04 -6.93
N GLY A 602 -12.76 17.36 -7.50
CA GLY A 602 -14.05 16.80 -7.11
C GLY A 602 -14.20 15.30 -7.37
N ILE A 603 -13.45 14.76 -8.34
CA ILE A 603 -13.41 13.33 -8.67
C ILE A 603 -12.41 12.60 -7.77
N TYR A 604 -11.13 13.00 -7.77
CA TYR A 604 -10.05 12.15 -7.23
C TYR A 604 -9.88 12.17 -5.71
N ALA A 605 -10.31 13.22 -5.00
CA ALA A 605 -10.31 13.31 -3.53
C ALA A 605 -9.04 12.73 -2.83
N PRO A 606 -7.82 13.18 -3.19
CA PRO A 606 -6.55 12.48 -2.95
C PRO A 606 -6.08 12.43 -1.48
N PHE A 607 -6.63 13.24 -0.57
CA PHE A 607 -6.17 13.30 0.82
C PHE A 607 -6.71 12.16 1.70
N VAL A 608 -5.89 11.72 2.67
CA VAL A 608 -6.26 10.73 3.70
C VAL A 608 -7.48 11.20 4.50
N ASN A 609 -7.42 12.42 5.02
CA ASN A 609 -8.50 13.01 5.80
C ASN A 609 -9.51 13.70 4.86
N PRO A 610 -10.80 13.34 4.88
CA PRO A 610 -11.83 14.05 4.10
C PRO A 610 -11.94 15.55 4.42
N VAL A 611 -11.54 15.99 5.62
CA VAL A 611 -11.43 17.41 5.97
C VAL A 611 -10.41 18.13 5.08
N ASN A 612 -9.28 17.51 4.78
CA ASN A 612 -8.27 18.08 3.89
C ASN A 612 -8.78 18.12 2.44
N ASN A 613 -9.52 17.09 1.99
CA ASN A 613 -10.21 17.11 0.69
C ASN A 613 -11.23 18.25 0.59
N ALA A 614 -11.99 18.50 1.65
CA ALA A 614 -12.95 19.61 1.71
C ALA A 614 -12.23 20.98 1.70
N SER A 615 -11.11 21.10 2.42
CA SER A 615 -10.29 22.32 2.42
C SER A 615 -9.69 22.63 1.05
N GLU A 616 -9.14 21.64 0.35
CA GLU A 616 -8.64 21.80 -1.02
C GLU A 616 -9.79 22.10 -1.99
N TRP A 617 -10.95 21.45 -1.83
CA TRP A 617 -12.15 21.74 -2.64
C TRP A 617 -12.62 23.19 -2.46
N THR A 618 -12.64 23.72 -1.23
CA THR A 618 -12.93 25.14 -0.96
C THR A 618 -11.86 26.07 -1.54
N SER A 619 -10.58 25.69 -1.51
CA SER A 619 -9.51 26.45 -2.17
C SER A 619 -9.67 26.48 -3.70
N ARG A 620 -10.07 25.37 -4.33
CA ARG A 620 -10.37 25.32 -5.76
C ARG A 620 -11.62 26.09 -6.14
N LEU A 621 -12.66 26.05 -5.31
CA LEU A 621 -13.84 26.91 -5.48
C LEU A 621 -13.46 28.39 -5.41
N ASN A 622 -12.56 28.79 -4.50
CA ASN A 622 -12.07 30.16 -4.41
C ASN A 622 -11.43 30.63 -5.73
N TYR A 623 -10.60 29.81 -6.39
CA TYR A 623 -10.02 30.16 -7.69
C TYR A 623 -11.07 30.27 -8.80
N VAL A 624 -12.05 29.37 -8.86
CA VAL A 624 -13.15 29.44 -9.85
C VAL A 624 -14.00 30.70 -9.65
N LEU A 625 -14.34 31.04 -8.40
CA LEU A 625 -15.13 32.24 -8.08
C LEU A 625 -14.35 33.54 -8.37
N THR A 626 -13.08 33.61 -7.96
CA THR A 626 -12.26 34.81 -8.19
C THR A 626 -11.90 35.02 -9.66
N SER A 627 -11.62 33.95 -10.44
CA SER A 627 -11.43 34.07 -11.89
C SER A 627 -12.73 34.42 -12.63
N ALA A 628 -13.89 33.95 -12.17
CA ALA A 628 -15.19 34.38 -12.70
C ALA A 628 -15.47 35.87 -12.44
N VAL A 629 -15.17 36.38 -11.23
CA VAL A 629 -15.26 37.81 -10.90
C VAL A 629 -14.30 38.64 -11.76
N ALA A 630 -13.03 38.21 -11.87
CA ALA A 630 -12.03 38.90 -12.68
C ALA A 630 -12.39 38.92 -14.18
N LEU A 631 -12.99 37.85 -14.70
CA LEU A 631 -13.54 37.82 -16.06
C LEU A 631 -14.73 38.79 -16.22
N GLY A 632 -15.64 38.85 -15.25
CA GLY A 632 -16.76 39.80 -15.26
C GLY A 632 -16.33 41.27 -15.21
N VAL A 633 -15.24 41.58 -14.49
CA VAL A 633 -14.60 42.89 -14.49
C VAL A 633 -13.91 43.18 -15.84
N ALA A 634 -13.17 42.23 -16.40
CA ALA A 634 -12.50 42.39 -17.70
C ALA A 634 -13.49 42.57 -18.88
N LEU A 635 -14.67 41.94 -18.79
CA LEU A 635 -15.78 42.10 -19.74
C LEU A 635 -16.59 43.39 -19.54
N ASP A 636 -16.28 44.21 -18.52
CA ASP A 636 -16.90 45.52 -18.29
C ASP A 636 -18.42 45.44 -18.01
N ILE A 637 -18.83 44.42 -17.26
CA ILE A 637 -20.22 44.19 -16.89
C ILE A 637 -20.72 45.33 -15.97
N PRO A 638 -21.93 45.89 -16.18
CA PRO A 638 -22.48 46.94 -15.32
C PRO A 638 -22.51 46.50 -13.86
N GLY A 639 -21.84 47.28 -12.99
CA GLY A 639 -21.58 46.93 -11.59
C GLY A 639 -20.17 46.37 -11.32
N SER A 640 -19.24 46.46 -12.27
CA SER A 640 -17.83 46.04 -12.14
C SER A 640 -17.12 46.50 -10.86
N SER A 641 -17.41 47.71 -10.35
CA SER A 641 -16.88 48.21 -9.07
C SER A 641 -17.41 47.46 -7.83
N ILE A 642 -18.66 46.96 -7.87
CA ILE A 642 -19.26 46.15 -6.80
C ILE A 642 -18.71 44.72 -6.86
N LEU A 643 -18.50 44.19 -8.07
CA LEU A 643 -17.86 42.89 -8.30
C LEU A 643 -16.42 42.86 -7.78
N ASN A 644 -15.62 43.90 -8.07
CA ASN A 644 -14.21 43.98 -7.69
C ASN A 644 -13.96 44.34 -6.21
N GLY A 645 -14.99 44.73 -5.47
CA GLY A 645 -14.93 45.05 -4.04
C GLY A 645 -15.77 44.08 -3.22
N VAL A 646 -16.97 44.50 -2.83
CA VAL A 646 -17.86 43.81 -1.88
C VAL A 646 -18.07 42.31 -2.18
N VAL A 647 -18.24 41.94 -3.46
CA VAL A 647 -18.43 40.52 -3.83
C VAL A 647 -17.15 39.71 -3.63
N LEU A 648 -16.00 40.29 -3.97
CA LEU A 648 -14.68 39.69 -3.81
C LEU A 648 -14.32 39.51 -2.31
N ASP A 649 -14.60 40.53 -1.49
CA ASP A 649 -14.41 40.48 -0.03
C ASP A 649 -15.27 39.39 0.63
N ILE A 650 -16.54 39.27 0.22
CA ILE A 650 -17.44 38.21 0.72
C ILE A 650 -16.90 36.82 0.35
N ILE A 651 -16.40 36.63 -0.87
CA ILE A 651 -15.78 35.37 -1.30
C ILE A 651 -14.59 35.04 -0.38
N TYR A 652 -13.67 35.99 -0.17
CA TYR A 652 -12.49 35.82 0.69
C TYR A 652 -12.84 35.53 2.15
N ILE A 653 -13.78 36.27 2.75
CA ILE A 653 -14.21 36.05 4.14
C ILE A 653 -14.75 34.62 4.31
N VAL A 654 -15.54 34.12 3.36
CA VAL A 654 -16.10 32.76 3.40
C VAL A 654 -15.03 31.70 3.15
N THR A 655 -14.20 31.82 2.12
CA THR A 655 -13.26 30.76 1.72
C THR A 655 -12.07 30.67 2.67
N TYR A 656 -11.50 31.79 3.12
CA TYR A 656 -10.44 31.77 4.13
C TYR A 656 -10.98 31.45 5.53
N GLY A 657 -12.19 31.89 5.88
CA GLY A 657 -12.88 31.50 7.11
C GLY A 657 -13.10 29.98 7.22
N LEU A 658 -13.54 29.35 6.12
CA LEU A 658 -13.63 27.89 6.02
C LEU A 658 -12.25 27.21 6.06
N SER A 659 -11.23 27.77 5.40
CA SER A 659 -9.85 27.23 5.43
C SER A 659 -9.26 27.25 6.86
N PHE A 660 -9.54 28.32 7.62
CA PHE A 660 -9.17 28.43 9.03
C PHE A 660 -9.94 27.42 9.91
N TYR A 661 -11.24 27.25 9.68
CA TYR A 661 -12.05 26.21 10.34
C TYR A 661 -11.48 24.80 10.07
N PHE A 662 -11.18 24.46 8.82
CA PHE A 662 -10.61 23.16 8.47
C PHE A 662 -9.23 22.92 9.11
N THR A 663 -8.41 23.98 9.24
CA THR A 663 -7.14 23.93 9.96
C THR A 663 -7.34 23.59 11.44
N ILE A 664 -8.31 24.23 12.12
CA ILE A 664 -8.63 23.98 13.53
C ILE A 664 -9.22 22.57 13.72
N ILE A 665 -10.22 22.18 12.94
CA ILE A 665 -10.93 20.90 13.14
C ILE A 665 -10.04 19.69 12.86
N ASN A 666 -8.99 19.86 12.05
CA ASN A 666 -7.96 18.85 11.80
C ASN A 666 -7.04 18.61 13.01
N MET A 667 -6.97 19.52 13.99
CA MET A 667 -6.15 19.34 15.20
C MET A 667 -6.68 18.20 16.10
N ASN A 668 -5.80 17.35 16.63
CA ASN A 668 -6.19 16.21 17.49
C ASN A 668 -7.02 16.62 18.73
N ILE A 669 -6.78 17.81 19.27
CA ILE A 669 -7.56 18.37 20.40
C ILE A 669 -9.00 18.66 19.96
N ALA A 670 -9.20 19.30 18.80
CA ALA A 670 -10.51 19.58 18.26
C ALA A 670 -11.28 18.29 17.93
N ARG A 671 -10.63 17.30 17.31
CA ARG A 671 -11.26 15.99 17.01
C ARG A 671 -11.75 15.26 18.28
N ARG A 672 -10.97 15.28 19.37
CA ARG A 672 -11.37 14.74 20.68
C ARG A 672 -12.55 15.51 21.28
N LEU A 673 -12.52 16.84 21.21
CA LEU A 673 -13.60 17.70 21.68
C LEU A 673 -14.90 17.44 20.90
N VAL A 674 -14.83 17.27 19.57
CA VAL A 674 -15.97 16.87 18.73
C VAL A 674 -16.51 15.48 19.11
N LYS A 675 -15.65 14.46 19.25
CA LYS A 675 -16.10 13.11 19.66
C LYS A 675 -16.82 13.15 21.03
N LYS A 676 -16.32 13.98 21.96
CA LYS A 676 -16.93 14.18 23.28
C LYS A 676 -18.27 14.92 23.21
N LEU A 677 -18.37 16.00 22.43
CA LEU A 677 -19.64 16.73 22.22
C LEU A 677 -20.70 15.83 21.55
N ALA A 678 -20.30 15.03 20.57
CA ALA A 678 -21.15 14.06 19.89
C ALA A 678 -21.53 12.84 20.75
N CYS A 679 -20.97 12.71 21.98
CA CYS A 679 -21.17 11.56 22.88
C CYS A 679 -20.92 10.20 22.20
N ARG A 680 -20.03 10.15 21.20
CA ARG A 680 -19.97 9.05 20.22
C ARG A 680 -19.10 7.90 20.71
N ILE A 681 -19.68 6.70 20.72
CA ILE A 681 -18.96 5.43 20.89
C ILE A 681 -18.49 4.96 19.49
N ASP A 682 -17.23 4.53 19.42
CA ASP A 682 -16.56 4.08 18.20
C ASP A 682 -16.26 2.56 18.26
N PHE A 683 -16.55 1.81 17.18
CA PHE A 683 -16.22 0.38 17.02
C PHE A 683 -15.45 0.06 15.72
N SER A 684 -14.56 -0.93 15.80
CA SER A 684 -13.65 -1.34 14.72
C SER A 684 -14.16 -2.42 13.79
N ILE A 685 -15.22 -3.13 14.22
CA ILE A 685 -15.95 -4.15 13.47
C ILE A 685 -17.46 -3.88 13.52
N ASP A 686 -18.25 -4.50 12.65
CA ASP A 686 -19.72 -4.39 12.65
C ASP A 686 -20.33 -5.22 13.80
N MET A 687 -20.15 -4.74 15.03
CA MET A 687 -20.40 -5.45 16.29
C MET A 687 -21.84 -5.99 16.41
N PHE A 688 -22.81 -5.35 15.76
CA PHE A 688 -24.22 -5.73 15.81
C PHE A 688 -24.66 -6.62 14.64
N SER A 689 -23.75 -7.01 13.74
CA SER A 689 -24.08 -7.92 12.63
C SER A 689 -24.23 -9.38 13.11
N PRO A 690 -25.17 -10.16 12.53
CA PRO A 690 -25.19 -11.62 12.70
C PRO A 690 -23.92 -12.27 12.14
N ARG A 691 -23.25 -11.67 11.15
CA ARG A 691 -22.06 -12.22 10.46
C ARG A 691 -20.74 -12.15 11.25
N VAL A 692 -20.76 -11.75 12.52
CA VAL A 692 -19.56 -11.78 13.38
C VAL A 692 -19.28 -13.25 13.74
N ASP A 693 -18.03 -13.68 13.61
CA ASP A 693 -17.63 -15.05 13.96
C ASP A 693 -17.57 -15.20 15.49
N LEU A 694 -18.63 -15.74 16.09
CA LEU A 694 -18.78 -15.98 17.52
C LEU A 694 -18.38 -17.40 17.96
N SER A 695 -17.96 -18.25 17.01
CA SER A 695 -17.62 -19.65 17.26
C SER A 695 -16.44 -19.79 18.23
N GLN A 696 -16.27 -20.98 18.83
CA GLN A 696 -15.10 -21.29 19.64
C GLN A 696 -13.77 -21.09 18.89
N SER A 697 -13.77 -21.22 17.56
CA SER A 697 -12.61 -20.99 16.70
C SER A 697 -12.38 -19.51 16.30
N SER A 698 -13.19 -18.58 16.83
CA SER A 698 -13.25 -17.18 16.43
C SER A 698 -11.87 -16.52 16.30
N PRO A 699 -11.57 -15.83 15.18
CA PRO A 699 -10.33 -15.08 15.04
C PRO A 699 -10.22 -13.95 16.06
N HIS A 700 -11.33 -13.43 16.58
CA HIS A 700 -11.34 -12.28 17.48
C HIS A 700 -10.80 -12.63 18.87
N THR A 701 -11.32 -13.67 19.52
CA THR A 701 -10.85 -14.13 20.85
C THR A 701 -9.45 -14.73 20.80
N ARG A 702 -9.14 -15.54 19.77
CA ARG A 702 -7.78 -16.05 19.55
C ARG A 702 -6.76 -14.91 19.41
N ARG A 703 -7.09 -13.85 18.66
CA ARG A 703 -6.17 -12.71 18.49
C ARG A 703 -5.98 -11.92 19.79
N ARG A 704 -7.09 -11.47 20.39
CA ARG A 704 -7.17 -10.56 21.55
C ARG A 704 -6.88 -11.22 22.91
N ILE A 705 -6.47 -12.49 22.92
CA ILE A 705 -6.08 -13.23 24.12
C ILE A 705 -4.83 -14.04 23.83
N TRP A 706 -4.92 -15.08 22.99
CA TRP A 706 -3.83 -16.05 22.79
C TRP A 706 -2.62 -15.46 22.05
N GLN A 707 -2.86 -14.86 20.88
CA GLN A 707 -1.80 -14.31 20.04
C GLN A 707 -1.16 -13.08 20.66
N GLU A 708 -1.96 -12.14 21.18
CA GLU A 708 -1.49 -10.93 21.85
C GLU A 708 -0.62 -11.25 23.08
N ALA A 709 -1.04 -12.20 23.94
CA ALA A 709 -0.24 -12.65 25.08
C ALA A 709 1.05 -13.37 24.63
N THR A 710 0.98 -14.27 23.64
CA THR A 710 2.16 -14.99 23.13
C THR A 710 3.18 -14.04 22.53
N MET A 711 2.75 -13.06 21.72
CA MET A 711 3.63 -12.06 21.12
C MET A 711 4.24 -11.14 22.20
N THR A 712 3.42 -10.72 23.18
CA THR A 712 3.87 -9.92 24.33
C THR A 712 4.92 -10.65 25.15
N LEU A 713 4.76 -11.96 25.39
CA LEU A 713 5.71 -12.78 26.14
C LEU A 713 7.10 -12.77 25.47
N PHE A 714 7.15 -13.04 24.17
CA PHE A 714 8.40 -13.05 23.40
C PHE A 714 9.09 -11.68 23.35
N LEU A 715 8.33 -10.58 23.25
CA LEU A 715 8.89 -9.22 23.12
C LEU A 715 9.20 -8.52 24.45
N THR A 716 8.67 -9.00 25.58
CA THR A 716 8.95 -8.41 26.91
C THR A 716 10.02 -9.17 27.70
N ASN A 717 10.12 -10.51 27.54
CA ASN A 717 11.09 -11.31 28.26
C ASN A 717 12.55 -10.90 27.92
N PRO A 718 13.44 -10.74 28.92
CA PRO A 718 14.79 -10.24 28.70
C PRO A 718 15.67 -11.08 27.77
N ASN A 719 15.41 -12.39 27.66
CA ASN A 719 16.22 -13.33 26.90
C ASN A 719 15.74 -13.51 25.44
N THR A 720 14.52 -13.07 25.12
CA THR A 720 13.92 -13.27 23.77
C THR A 720 13.54 -11.99 23.05
N LYS A 721 13.40 -10.86 23.76
CA LYS A 721 13.08 -9.55 23.16
C LYS A 721 14.11 -9.10 22.12
N ILE A 722 13.65 -8.30 21.17
CA ILE A 722 14.49 -7.67 20.15
C ILE A 722 15.53 -6.74 20.83
N PRO A 723 16.83 -6.77 20.45
CA PRO A 723 17.85 -5.86 20.99
C PRO A 723 17.53 -4.39 20.68
N LYS A 724 17.84 -3.44 21.58
CA LYS A 724 17.45 -2.02 21.41
C LYS A 724 18.08 -1.37 20.16
N GLU A 725 19.23 -1.90 19.76
CA GLU A 725 20.06 -1.44 18.66
C GLU A 725 19.60 -2.01 17.32
N GLN A 726 18.81 -3.11 17.34
CA GLN A 726 18.38 -3.80 16.13
C GLN A 726 17.28 -3.04 15.40
N ARG A 727 17.40 -2.96 14.08
CA ARG A 727 16.39 -2.35 13.23
C ARG A 727 15.58 -3.43 12.53
N MET A 728 14.26 -3.36 12.65
CA MET A 728 13.35 -4.25 11.94
C MET A 728 13.17 -3.75 10.49
N GLU A 729 14.27 -3.76 9.73
CA GLU A 729 14.33 -3.39 8.32
C GLU A 729 14.31 -4.69 7.49
N PHE A 730 13.38 -4.76 6.52
CA PHE A 730 13.14 -5.95 5.70
C PHE A 730 13.54 -5.70 4.25
N LYS A 731 14.16 -6.71 3.64
CA LYS A 731 14.36 -6.76 2.19
C LYS A 731 13.12 -7.33 1.54
N GLU A 732 12.32 -6.44 0.95
CA GLU A 732 11.03 -6.72 0.32
C GLU A 732 11.14 -6.67 -1.21
N ALA A 733 10.30 -7.43 -1.91
CA ALA A 733 10.22 -7.41 -3.36
C ALA A 733 9.26 -6.31 -3.84
N ARG A 734 9.62 -5.59 -4.92
CA ARG A 734 8.83 -4.43 -5.38
C ARG A 734 7.42 -4.78 -5.89
N ASN A 735 7.23 -6.00 -6.37
CA ASN A 735 5.97 -6.51 -6.92
C ASN A 735 5.63 -7.89 -6.29
N ASP A 736 5.93 -8.09 -5.01
CA ASP A 736 5.79 -9.38 -4.28
C ASP A 736 6.58 -10.56 -4.93
N GLU A 737 7.60 -10.27 -5.75
CA GLU A 737 8.35 -11.25 -6.56
C GLU A 737 9.10 -12.31 -5.74
N PHE A 738 9.42 -12.03 -4.48
CA PHE A 738 10.06 -12.94 -3.53
C PHE A 738 9.68 -12.55 -2.08
N PRO A 739 9.67 -13.49 -1.12
CA PRO A 739 9.22 -13.23 0.25
C PRO A 739 10.20 -12.37 1.08
N PRO A 740 9.72 -11.68 2.12
CA PRO A 740 10.50 -10.66 2.83
C PRO A 740 11.53 -11.30 3.77
N TYR A 741 12.71 -10.69 3.86
CA TYR A 741 13.83 -11.17 4.69
C TYR A 741 14.32 -10.09 5.65
N LEU A 742 14.40 -10.37 6.96
CA LEU A 742 14.95 -9.43 7.95
C LEU A 742 16.46 -9.29 7.75
N THR A 743 16.97 -8.07 7.55
CA THR A 743 18.42 -7.85 7.44
C THR A 743 19.07 -7.64 8.81
N ASP A 744 20.40 -7.79 8.88
CA ASP A 744 21.19 -7.54 10.09
C ASP A 744 20.75 -8.36 11.33
N PHE A 745 20.23 -9.57 11.16
CA PHE A 745 19.69 -10.40 12.25
C PHE A 745 20.68 -10.58 13.43
N LYS A 746 20.17 -10.45 14.67
CA LYS A 746 20.97 -10.50 15.92
C LYS A 746 20.78 -11.77 16.75
N GLY A 747 19.93 -12.71 16.31
CA GLY A 747 19.80 -14.03 16.93
C GLY A 747 18.70 -14.19 17.96
N THR A 748 17.78 -13.23 18.14
CA THR A 748 16.73 -13.33 19.17
C THR A 748 15.44 -13.98 18.64
N PRO A 749 14.73 -14.80 19.44
CA PRO A 749 13.42 -15.33 19.06
C PRO A 749 12.36 -14.26 18.78
N GLY A 750 12.45 -13.08 19.41
CA GLY A 750 11.55 -11.96 19.16
C GLY A 750 11.69 -11.38 17.74
N GLU A 751 12.92 -11.23 17.25
CA GLU A 751 13.17 -10.86 15.85
C GLU A 751 12.55 -11.88 14.88
N ARG A 752 12.80 -13.18 15.13
CA ARG A 752 12.30 -14.27 14.29
C ARG A 752 10.79 -14.40 14.28
N MET A 753 10.13 -14.17 15.41
CA MET A 753 8.67 -14.17 15.50
C MET A 753 8.07 -13.04 14.65
N VAL A 754 8.64 -11.83 14.73
CA VAL A 754 8.19 -10.69 13.91
C VAL A 754 8.51 -10.89 12.42
N GLU A 755 9.67 -11.48 12.08
CA GLU A 755 10.00 -11.87 10.71
C GLU A 755 9.01 -12.90 10.16
N ASN A 756 8.72 -13.97 10.91
CA ASN A 756 7.72 -14.98 10.53
C ASN A 756 6.32 -14.35 10.33
N LEU A 757 5.93 -13.37 11.16
CA LEU A 757 4.66 -12.64 11.03
C LEU A 757 4.65 -11.62 9.87
N LYS A 758 5.79 -11.04 9.50
CA LYS A 758 5.93 -10.22 8.28
C LYS A 758 5.81 -11.11 7.04
N ILE A 759 6.49 -12.26 7.01
CA ILE A 759 6.36 -13.25 5.93
C ILE A 759 4.88 -13.67 5.76
N LEU A 760 4.18 -14.05 6.84
CA LEU A 760 2.77 -14.46 6.78
C LEU A 760 1.83 -13.37 6.22
N ARG A 761 2.13 -12.09 6.51
CA ARG A 761 1.40 -10.93 5.96
C ARG A 761 1.69 -10.66 4.48
N GLU A 762 2.83 -11.09 3.96
CA GLU A 762 3.21 -10.86 2.56
C GLU A 762 2.81 -12.03 1.65
N VAL A 763 3.04 -13.27 2.08
CA VAL A 763 2.79 -14.48 1.26
C VAL A 763 1.39 -15.09 1.43
N GLY A 764 0.70 -14.75 2.53
CA GLY A 764 -0.61 -15.32 2.87
C GLY A 764 -0.55 -16.73 3.47
N SER A 765 -1.63 -17.15 4.11
CA SER A 765 -1.67 -18.38 4.91
C SER A 765 -1.49 -19.65 4.09
N ILE A 766 -2.13 -19.73 2.91
CA ILE A 766 -2.07 -20.90 2.02
C ILE A 766 -0.61 -21.18 1.60
N SER A 767 0.10 -20.14 1.14
CA SER A 767 1.52 -20.22 0.76
C SER A 767 2.41 -20.59 1.94
N TYR A 768 2.13 -20.04 3.13
CA TYR A 768 2.85 -20.35 4.37
C TYR A 768 2.68 -21.84 4.75
N TYR A 769 1.44 -22.36 4.71
CA TYR A 769 1.18 -23.77 5.01
C TYR A 769 1.78 -24.72 3.94
N LYS A 770 1.72 -24.37 2.64
CA LYS A 770 2.42 -25.12 1.57
C LYS A 770 3.93 -25.19 1.83
N ALA A 771 4.54 -24.08 2.25
CA ALA A 771 5.96 -24.02 2.57
C ALA A 771 6.32 -24.83 3.83
N VAL A 772 5.53 -24.77 4.90
CA VAL A 772 5.71 -25.63 6.09
C VAL A 772 5.63 -27.11 5.73
N ALA A 773 4.66 -27.50 4.90
CA ALA A 773 4.51 -28.87 4.41
C ALA A 773 5.71 -29.33 3.57
N LEU A 774 6.33 -28.46 2.77
CA LEU A 774 7.53 -28.79 1.99
C LEU A 774 8.77 -29.04 2.88
N ILE A 775 8.98 -28.23 3.92
CA ILE A 775 10.18 -28.33 4.77
C ILE A 775 10.09 -29.39 5.89
N SER A 776 8.88 -29.87 6.20
CA SER A 776 8.61 -30.80 7.32
C SER A 776 7.76 -32.02 6.98
N GLY A 777 7.08 -32.06 5.83
CA GLY A 777 6.28 -33.19 5.37
C GLY A 777 7.09 -34.25 4.60
N PRO A 778 6.41 -35.17 3.88
CA PRO A 778 7.05 -36.32 3.22
C PRO A 778 8.19 -35.96 2.23
N ASP A 779 8.09 -34.83 1.54
CA ASP A 779 9.11 -34.37 0.57
C ASP A 779 10.35 -33.74 1.22
N ALA A 780 10.31 -33.43 2.53
CA ALA A 780 11.39 -32.74 3.24
C ALA A 780 12.79 -33.39 3.08
N PRO A 781 12.95 -34.73 3.10
CA PRO A 781 14.26 -35.36 2.90
C PRO A 781 14.82 -35.21 1.48
N LEU A 782 13.98 -34.96 0.48
CA LEU A 782 14.38 -34.68 -0.90
C LEU A 782 14.66 -33.19 -1.08
N PHE A 783 13.77 -32.33 -0.57
CA PHE A 783 13.93 -30.88 -0.57
C PHE A 783 15.24 -30.45 0.12
N ARG A 784 15.55 -30.97 1.32
CA ARG A 784 16.77 -30.62 2.07
C ARG A 784 18.08 -31.01 1.37
N ARG A 785 18.05 -31.99 0.45
CA ARG A 785 19.22 -32.31 -0.40
C ARG A 785 19.43 -31.21 -1.45
N LEU A 786 18.36 -30.86 -2.17
CA LEU A 786 18.39 -29.81 -3.19
C LEU A 786 18.76 -28.44 -2.61
N GLU A 787 18.18 -28.06 -1.46
CA GLU A 787 18.54 -26.84 -0.74
C GLU A 787 20.03 -26.83 -0.39
N LYS A 788 20.56 -27.92 0.18
CA LYS A 788 21.98 -28.05 0.53
C LYS A 788 22.88 -27.93 -0.70
N ASP A 789 22.53 -28.56 -1.83
CA ASP A 789 23.31 -28.51 -3.05
C ASP A 789 23.31 -27.10 -3.68
N ILE A 790 22.15 -26.42 -3.69
CA ILE A 790 22.02 -25.01 -4.08
C ILE A 790 22.89 -24.11 -3.19
N GLN A 791 22.74 -24.20 -1.87
CA GLN A 791 23.45 -23.36 -0.91
C GLN A 791 24.99 -23.53 -0.96
N ASN A 792 25.48 -24.73 -1.25
CA ASN A 792 26.91 -24.99 -1.33
C ASN A 792 27.53 -24.57 -2.68
N HIS A 793 26.82 -24.73 -3.79
CA HIS A 793 27.41 -24.70 -5.14
C HIS A 793 26.82 -23.66 -6.09
N PHE A 794 25.55 -23.26 -5.90
CA PHE A 794 24.75 -22.52 -6.89
C PHE A 794 24.07 -21.27 -6.29
N ILE A 795 24.81 -20.57 -5.42
CA ILE A 795 24.53 -19.21 -4.91
C ILE A 795 25.69 -18.27 -5.32
N GLY A 796 25.38 -16.99 -5.51
CA GLY A 796 26.30 -15.95 -5.95
C GLY A 796 26.30 -15.77 -7.48
N PRO A 797 27.35 -15.15 -8.04
CA PRO A 797 27.42 -14.80 -9.45
C PRO A 797 27.55 -16.04 -10.35
N ASP A 798 27.31 -15.81 -11.64
CA ASP A 798 27.57 -16.75 -12.73
C ASP A 798 26.78 -18.08 -12.59
N CYS A 799 25.62 -18.00 -11.96
CA CYS A 799 24.58 -19.03 -11.94
C CYS A 799 23.70 -18.92 -13.18
N TYR A 800 23.16 -20.05 -13.64
CA TYR A 800 22.36 -20.15 -14.87
C TYR A 800 20.92 -20.55 -14.56
N TRP A 801 19.94 -19.97 -15.25
CA TRP A 801 18.58 -20.50 -15.26
C TRP A 801 17.89 -20.20 -16.59
N ARG A 802 17.54 -21.24 -17.34
CA ARG A 802 16.66 -21.13 -18.51
C ARG A 802 15.32 -21.78 -18.17
N PRO A 803 14.19 -21.04 -18.16
CA PRO A 803 12.89 -21.66 -17.97
C PRO A 803 12.57 -22.58 -19.16
N PRO A 804 11.83 -23.69 -18.94
CA PRO A 804 11.31 -24.50 -20.03
C PRO A 804 10.26 -23.73 -20.85
N ASP A 805 9.47 -22.89 -20.18
CA ASP A 805 8.33 -22.18 -20.77
C ASP A 805 8.71 -20.77 -21.25
N ALA A 806 8.71 -20.59 -22.57
CA ALA A 806 8.79 -19.33 -23.32
C ALA A 806 10.07 -18.45 -23.15
N PRO A 807 10.44 -17.64 -24.16
CA PRO A 807 11.55 -16.69 -24.05
C PRO A 807 11.21 -15.54 -23.08
N ILE A 808 12.17 -15.20 -22.20
CA ILE A 808 11.99 -14.09 -21.24
C ILE A 808 12.18 -12.74 -21.95
N PRO A 809 11.22 -11.80 -21.87
CA PRO A 809 11.35 -10.49 -22.49
C PRO A 809 12.62 -9.75 -22.04
N LYS A 810 13.40 -9.24 -23.00
CA LYS A 810 14.67 -8.50 -22.81
C LYS A 810 15.81 -9.30 -22.17
N CYS A 811 15.70 -10.62 -22.04
CA CYS A 811 16.76 -11.49 -21.53
C CYS A 811 17.39 -12.24 -22.71
N THR A 812 18.59 -11.85 -23.16
CA THR A 812 19.30 -12.57 -24.22
C THR A 812 20.18 -13.69 -23.67
N HIS A 813 20.61 -13.60 -22.41
CA HIS A 813 21.40 -14.61 -21.72
C HIS A 813 20.71 -15.06 -20.44
N PHE A 814 20.97 -16.31 -20.06
CA PHE A 814 20.34 -16.97 -18.91
C PHE A 814 21.26 -17.03 -17.68
N PHE A 815 22.39 -16.31 -17.71
CA PHE A 815 23.28 -16.12 -16.55
C PHE A 815 22.85 -14.95 -15.66
N GLY A 816 23.16 -15.07 -14.37
CA GLY A 816 22.84 -14.07 -13.36
C GLY A 816 23.53 -14.29 -12.02
N ASN A 817 23.18 -13.44 -11.05
CA ASN A 817 23.52 -13.60 -9.64
C ASN A 817 22.32 -14.22 -8.90
N ALA A 818 22.53 -15.29 -8.16
CA ALA A 818 21.48 -16.04 -7.47
C ALA A 818 21.63 -16.04 -5.94
N TRP A 819 20.53 -15.97 -5.20
CA TRP A 819 20.53 -16.10 -3.75
C TRP A 819 19.31 -16.85 -3.23
N TRP A 820 19.47 -17.45 -2.05
CA TRP A 820 18.41 -18.20 -1.38
C TRP A 820 17.64 -17.31 -0.41
N ILE A 821 16.36 -17.61 -0.22
CA ILE A 821 15.54 -17.11 0.88
C ILE A 821 14.92 -18.36 1.53
N PRO A 822 15.13 -18.59 2.84
CA PRO A 822 14.82 -19.88 3.45
C PRO A 822 13.33 -20.16 3.59
N PHE A 823 12.46 -19.13 3.66
CA PHE A 823 11.04 -19.34 3.90
C PHE A 823 10.10 -18.23 3.37
N PRO A 824 9.03 -18.59 2.62
CA PRO A 824 8.91 -19.80 1.81
C PRO A 824 10.17 -20.07 1.00
N PRO A 825 10.65 -21.32 0.90
CA PRO A 825 11.85 -21.66 0.14
C PRO A 825 11.83 -21.06 -1.27
N THR A 826 12.68 -20.07 -1.50
CA THR A 826 12.70 -19.29 -2.73
C THR A 826 14.14 -19.11 -3.19
N LEU A 827 14.47 -19.64 -4.35
CA LEU A 827 15.69 -19.31 -5.06
C LEU A 827 15.42 -18.12 -5.97
N VAL A 828 16.10 -17.01 -5.71
CA VAL A 828 15.98 -15.78 -6.52
C VAL A 828 17.19 -15.70 -7.45
N ILE A 829 16.97 -15.39 -8.73
CA ILE A 829 18.01 -15.08 -9.70
C ILE A 829 17.77 -13.70 -10.34
N ARG A 830 18.82 -12.90 -10.38
CA ARG A 830 18.90 -11.62 -11.09
C ARG A 830 19.76 -11.80 -12.34
N TYR A 831 19.14 -11.82 -13.52
CA TYR A 831 19.87 -11.99 -14.78
C TYR A 831 20.76 -10.79 -15.11
N ASP A 832 21.89 -11.07 -15.74
CA ASP A 832 22.94 -10.11 -16.12
C ASP A 832 22.43 -8.88 -16.90
N ASN A 833 21.43 -9.09 -17.77
CA ASN A 833 20.78 -8.05 -18.56
C ASN A 833 19.23 -8.10 -18.53
N GLY A 834 18.64 -8.98 -17.72
CA GLY A 834 17.20 -9.28 -17.73
C GLY A 834 16.41 -8.77 -16.51
N PRO A 835 15.20 -9.30 -16.29
CA PRO A 835 14.42 -9.09 -15.07
C PRO A 835 15.00 -9.89 -13.88
N LEU A 836 14.36 -9.77 -12.72
CA LEU A 836 14.53 -10.72 -11.62
C LEU A 836 13.52 -11.87 -11.79
N ARG A 837 13.86 -13.07 -11.31
CA ARG A 837 12.95 -14.23 -11.23
C ARG A 837 13.12 -14.94 -9.89
N ALA A 838 12.05 -15.54 -9.41
CA ALA A 838 12.03 -16.39 -8.23
C ALA A 838 11.52 -17.78 -8.59
N LEU A 839 12.09 -18.81 -7.96
CA LEU A 839 11.79 -20.23 -8.15
C LEU A 839 11.42 -20.83 -6.80
N GLN A 840 10.25 -21.47 -6.73
CA GLN A 840 9.67 -21.98 -5.48
C GLN A 840 9.21 -23.43 -5.58
N ASP A 841 8.81 -23.89 -6.76
CA ASP A 841 8.34 -25.27 -6.92
C ASP A 841 9.50 -26.27 -7.03
N LEU A 842 9.31 -27.43 -6.41
CA LEU A 842 10.33 -28.47 -6.28
C LEU A 842 10.83 -29.00 -7.64
N SER A 843 10.03 -28.90 -8.70
CA SER A 843 10.40 -29.17 -10.09
C SER A 843 11.42 -28.16 -10.64
N GLN A 844 11.16 -26.86 -10.46
CA GLN A 844 12.04 -25.77 -10.88
C GLN A 844 13.39 -25.85 -10.17
N LEU A 845 13.41 -26.15 -8.87
CA LEU A 845 14.64 -26.29 -8.08
C LEU A 845 15.49 -27.50 -8.53
N LYS A 846 14.85 -28.63 -8.90
CA LYS A 846 15.54 -29.80 -9.50
C LYS A 846 16.16 -29.45 -10.85
N GLU A 847 15.40 -28.83 -11.73
CA GLU A 847 15.84 -28.44 -13.07
C GLU A 847 16.98 -27.39 -12.99
N TYR A 848 16.91 -26.45 -12.06
CA TYR A 848 17.97 -25.48 -11.81
C TYR A 848 19.29 -26.15 -11.41
N VAL A 849 19.24 -27.12 -10.49
CA VAL A 849 20.41 -27.92 -10.10
C VAL A 849 20.95 -28.73 -11.29
N ALA A 850 20.07 -29.31 -12.11
CA ALA A 850 20.47 -30.05 -13.31
C ALA A 850 21.21 -29.15 -14.34
N GLN A 851 20.63 -27.99 -14.67
CA GLN A 851 21.24 -27.04 -15.61
C GLN A 851 22.61 -26.54 -15.13
N ASN A 852 22.73 -26.14 -13.84
CA ASN A 852 24.00 -25.64 -13.27
C ASN A 852 25.06 -26.72 -13.04
N SER A 853 24.66 -28.00 -13.04
CA SER A 853 25.55 -29.16 -13.01
C SER A 853 26.00 -29.61 -14.41
N SER A 854 25.35 -29.13 -15.47
CA SER A 854 25.71 -29.49 -16.85
C SER A 854 27.13 -29.03 -17.21
N HIS A 855 27.87 -29.88 -17.94
CA HIS A 855 29.26 -29.61 -18.33
C HIS A 855 29.41 -28.31 -19.13
N HIS A 856 28.43 -28.00 -19.98
CA HIS A 856 28.40 -26.79 -20.80
C HIS A 856 28.28 -25.50 -19.95
N VAL A 857 27.29 -25.44 -19.05
CA VAL A 857 27.12 -24.29 -18.13
C VAL A 857 28.33 -24.15 -17.21
N ARG A 858 28.86 -25.29 -16.71
CA ARG A 858 30.06 -25.31 -15.88
C ARG A 858 31.27 -24.68 -16.60
N ARG A 859 31.54 -25.03 -17.86
CA ARG A 859 32.64 -24.45 -18.66
C ARG A 859 32.50 -22.94 -18.79
N LYS A 860 31.29 -22.44 -19.09
CA LYS A 860 30.99 -21.01 -19.22
C LYS A 860 31.17 -20.26 -17.88
N ARG A 861 30.77 -20.86 -16.76
CA ARG A 861 31.02 -20.33 -15.40
C ARG A 861 32.51 -20.27 -15.06
N GLU A 862 33.28 -21.30 -15.41
CA GLU A 862 34.74 -21.34 -15.18
C GLU A 862 35.47 -20.24 -16.00
N ILE A 863 35.05 -20.00 -17.24
CA ILE A 863 35.53 -18.86 -18.07
C ILE A 863 35.21 -17.51 -17.41
N ARG A 864 33.98 -17.32 -16.93
CA ARG A 864 33.54 -16.06 -16.28
C ARG A 864 34.28 -15.80 -14.97
N LEU A 865 34.53 -16.83 -14.15
CA LEU A 865 35.36 -16.72 -12.95
C LEU A 865 36.83 -16.41 -13.28
N ALA A 866 37.39 -17.00 -14.33
CA ALA A 866 38.74 -16.68 -14.80
C ALA A 866 38.85 -15.20 -15.24
N LEU A 867 37.86 -14.68 -15.96
CA LEU A 867 37.79 -13.24 -16.29
C LEU A 867 37.68 -12.38 -15.03
N ARG A 868 36.79 -12.73 -14.09
CA ARG A 868 36.67 -12.03 -12.79
C ARG A 868 37.97 -12.00 -11.99
N SER A 869 38.82 -13.02 -12.10
CA SER A 869 40.13 -13.06 -11.43
C SER A 869 41.18 -12.07 -11.99
N LEU A 870 40.93 -11.48 -13.17
CA LEU A 870 41.83 -10.54 -13.84
C LEU A 870 41.39 -9.07 -13.71
N ASP A 871 40.33 -8.77 -12.96
CA ASP A 871 39.80 -7.41 -12.82
C ASP A 871 40.79 -6.45 -12.14
N GLY A 872 41.12 -5.36 -12.81
CA GLY A 872 42.10 -4.37 -12.37
C GLY A 872 43.57 -4.77 -12.63
N LEU A 873 43.84 -5.98 -13.14
CA LEU A 873 45.20 -6.48 -13.36
C LEU A 873 45.77 -6.10 -14.74
N LEU A 874 47.11 -6.04 -14.81
CA LEU A 874 47.85 -5.90 -16.07
C LEU A 874 47.95 -7.26 -16.77
N VAL A 875 47.25 -7.39 -17.90
CA VAL A 875 47.18 -8.63 -18.71
C VAL A 875 47.96 -8.48 -20.01
N MET A 876 48.41 -9.62 -20.54
CA MET A 876 49.02 -9.71 -21.87
C MET A 876 47.95 -9.94 -22.94
N TRP A 877 47.74 -8.94 -23.80
CA TRP A 877 46.98 -9.08 -25.04
C TRP A 877 47.54 -8.12 -26.11
N PRO A 878 48.16 -8.62 -27.18
CA PRO A 878 48.70 -7.78 -28.24
C PRO A 878 47.57 -7.15 -29.06
N TYR A 879 47.64 -5.84 -29.28
CA TYR A 879 46.62 -5.10 -30.03
C TYR A 879 47.21 -3.94 -30.82
N ASP A 880 46.82 -3.85 -32.09
CA ASP A 880 47.34 -2.88 -33.05
C ASP A 880 46.32 -1.75 -33.24
N TYR A 881 46.49 -0.66 -32.50
CA TYR A 881 45.57 0.47 -32.57
C TYR A 881 45.90 1.36 -33.77
N VAL A 882 45.01 1.37 -34.77
CA VAL A 882 45.15 2.17 -35.99
C VAL A 882 44.44 3.51 -35.83
N ARG A 883 45.19 4.61 -35.77
CA ARG A 883 44.66 5.98 -35.74
C ARG A 883 44.99 6.72 -37.04
N ASN A 884 43.96 7.25 -37.70
CA ASN A 884 44.13 8.19 -38.82
C ASN A 884 44.72 9.51 -38.30
N VAL A 885 45.71 10.06 -38.99
CA VAL A 885 46.39 11.30 -38.61
C VAL A 885 46.09 12.40 -39.62
N GLY A 886 45.46 13.45 -39.12
CA GLY A 886 45.12 14.69 -39.82
C GLY A 886 44.47 15.64 -38.81
N GLU A 887 44.62 16.94 -39.02
CA GLU A 887 44.08 17.97 -38.13
C GLU A 887 42.67 18.36 -38.61
N GLU A 888 41.68 18.41 -37.70
CA GLU A 888 40.30 18.81 -38.06
C GLU A 888 40.14 20.34 -38.09
N THR A 889 40.95 21.03 -38.90
CA THR A 889 40.77 22.46 -39.21
C THR A 889 39.56 22.66 -40.14
N GLY A 890 38.37 22.76 -39.56
CA GLY A 890 37.13 22.88 -40.31
C GLY A 890 36.82 24.29 -40.82
N TRP A 891 36.92 24.51 -42.14
CA TRP A 891 36.23 25.62 -42.81
C TRP A 891 35.67 25.19 -44.18
N CYS A 892 34.37 25.46 -44.39
CA CYS A 892 33.58 25.44 -45.63
C CYS A 892 33.84 24.36 -46.72
N CYS A 893 32.83 23.51 -46.93
CA CYS A 893 32.49 22.79 -48.18
C CYS A 893 33.49 21.82 -48.87
N CYS A 894 34.77 21.74 -48.50
CA CYS A 894 35.73 20.82 -49.14
C CYS A 894 36.58 20.02 -48.15
N ARG A 895 36.00 18.96 -47.56
CA ARG A 895 36.75 17.99 -46.74
C ARG A 895 37.76 17.20 -47.59
N LYS A 896 39.06 17.44 -47.37
CA LYS A 896 40.15 16.56 -47.81
C LYS A 896 40.77 15.86 -46.61
N THR A 897 40.40 14.61 -46.37
CA THR A 897 41.04 13.74 -45.39
C THR A 897 42.30 13.10 -45.99
N TYR A 898 43.46 13.37 -45.41
CA TYR A 898 44.69 12.66 -45.77
C TYR A 898 44.67 11.25 -45.15
N GLY A 899 44.92 10.22 -45.97
CA GLY A 899 44.80 8.81 -45.59
C GLY A 899 45.93 8.25 -44.70
N ALA A 900 46.66 9.11 -43.97
CA ALA A 900 47.80 8.69 -43.16
C ALA A 900 47.34 7.87 -41.94
N ARG A 901 47.65 6.57 -41.92
CA ARG A 901 47.37 5.66 -40.80
C ARG A 901 48.62 5.48 -39.95
N THR A 902 48.54 5.82 -38.67
CA THR A 902 49.54 5.42 -37.66
C THR A 902 49.04 4.18 -36.95
N VAL A 903 49.90 3.17 -36.82
CA VAL A 903 49.64 1.96 -36.04
C VAL A 903 50.44 2.04 -34.75
N THR A 904 49.77 1.90 -33.60
CA THR A 904 50.44 1.78 -32.30
C THR A 904 50.28 0.35 -31.80
N HIS A 905 51.38 -0.40 -31.81
CA HIS A 905 51.43 -1.78 -31.32
C HIS A 905 51.51 -1.80 -29.79
N TYR A 906 50.45 -2.27 -29.14
CA TYR A 906 50.44 -2.53 -27.70
C TYR A 906 50.65 -4.02 -27.41
N LYS A 907 51.28 -4.33 -26.26
CA LYS A 907 51.52 -5.72 -25.80
C LYS A 907 50.74 -6.09 -24.53
N THR A 908 50.36 -5.09 -23.74
CA THR A 908 49.75 -5.24 -22.41
C THR A 908 48.70 -4.16 -22.17
N CYS A 909 47.63 -4.52 -21.47
CA CYS A 909 46.54 -3.63 -21.06
C CYS A 909 46.14 -3.92 -19.61
N THR A 910 45.46 -2.97 -18.96
CA THR A 910 44.72 -3.26 -17.72
C THR A 910 43.34 -3.79 -18.10
N LEU A 911 42.98 -4.98 -17.66
CA LEU A 911 41.61 -5.49 -17.78
C LEU A 911 40.74 -4.87 -16.68
N ARG A 912 39.51 -4.44 -17.03
CA ARG A 912 38.54 -3.90 -16.08
C ARG A 912 37.14 -4.43 -16.37
N ILE A 913 36.40 -4.73 -15.31
CA ILE A 913 35.07 -5.35 -15.38
C ILE A 913 33.99 -4.33 -15.01
N LYS A 914 33.25 -3.89 -16.03
CA LYS A 914 32.12 -2.97 -15.90
C LYS A 914 30.87 -3.75 -15.52
N ARG A 915 30.57 -3.82 -14.22
CA ARG A 915 29.43 -4.58 -13.65
C ARG A 915 28.10 -3.85 -13.82
N ASN A 916 27.01 -4.60 -14.00
CA ASN A 916 25.64 -4.06 -14.05
C ASN A 916 24.98 -4.00 -12.67
N GLY A 917 25.05 -5.08 -11.90
CA GLY A 917 24.64 -5.19 -10.49
C GLY A 917 25.69 -4.70 -9.50
N THR A 918 25.45 -4.91 -8.20
CA THR A 918 26.43 -4.74 -7.12
C THR A 918 26.13 -5.73 -5.98
N LEU A 919 27.15 -6.46 -5.55
CA LEU A 919 27.15 -7.33 -4.37
C LEU A 919 28.56 -7.31 -3.74
N PRO A 920 28.95 -6.25 -3.02
CA PRO A 920 30.26 -6.16 -2.38
C PRO A 920 30.41 -7.12 -1.19
N TRP A 921 31.39 -8.02 -1.24
CA TRP A 921 31.74 -8.96 -0.18
C TRP A 921 33.26 -9.07 -0.01
N GLU A 922 33.77 -8.89 1.22
CA GLU A 922 35.22 -8.96 1.55
C GLU A 922 36.14 -8.15 0.60
N GLY A 923 35.64 -7.05 0.02
CA GLY A 923 36.37 -6.20 -0.92
C GLY A 923 36.19 -6.52 -2.41
N VAL A 924 35.52 -7.62 -2.75
CA VAL A 924 35.19 -8.03 -4.12
C VAL A 924 33.73 -7.72 -4.43
N ASP A 925 33.44 -7.15 -5.61
CA ASP A 925 32.06 -6.98 -6.07
C ASP A 925 31.62 -8.18 -6.95
N PHE A 926 30.64 -8.92 -6.46
CA PHE A 926 30.02 -10.08 -7.09
C PHE A 926 28.74 -9.77 -7.91
N GLY A 927 28.48 -8.50 -8.25
CA GLY A 927 27.30 -8.08 -9.00
C GLY A 927 27.05 -8.86 -10.31
N SER A 928 25.77 -9.01 -10.66
CA SER A 928 25.29 -9.57 -11.93
C SER A 928 25.72 -8.74 -13.14
N GLY A 929 25.97 -9.42 -14.26
CA GLY A 929 26.37 -8.84 -15.55
C GLY A 929 27.73 -8.15 -15.54
N PHE A 930 28.55 -8.40 -16.56
CA PHE A 930 29.71 -7.55 -16.80
C PHE A 930 30.15 -7.47 -18.25
N ASP A 931 30.54 -6.25 -18.63
CA ASP A 931 31.31 -5.99 -19.85
C ASP A 931 32.81 -6.00 -19.50
N VAL A 932 33.65 -6.52 -20.40
CA VAL A 932 35.11 -6.49 -20.25
C VAL A 932 35.68 -5.31 -21.02
N LEU A 933 36.46 -4.46 -20.35
CA LEU A 933 37.13 -3.30 -20.94
C LEU A 933 38.64 -3.45 -20.82
N LEU A 934 39.36 -3.26 -21.92
CA LEU A 934 40.81 -3.33 -21.99
C LEU A 934 41.38 -1.93 -22.14
N THR A 935 42.06 -1.45 -21.10
CA THR A 935 42.68 -0.12 -21.07
C THR A 935 44.16 -0.21 -21.39
N TYR A 936 44.53 0.26 -22.58
CA TYR A 936 45.92 0.40 -23.02
C TYR A 936 46.49 1.77 -22.63
N ALA A 937 47.81 1.92 -22.74
CA ALA A 937 48.48 3.20 -22.49
C ALA A 937 47.94 4.32 -23.42
N LYS A 938 48.14 5.58 -23.01
CA LYS A 938 47.57 6.78 -23.69
C LYS A 938 46.03 6.77 -23.78
N ASN A 939 45.36 6.15 -22.79
CA ASN A 939 43.89 6.09 -22.64
C ASN A 939 43.15 5.45 -23.82
N VAL A 940 43.80 4.55 -24.57
CA VAL A 940 43.11 3.74 -25.59
C VAL A 940 42.31 2.63 -24.89
N VAL A 941 40.99 2.80 -24.80
CA VAL A 941 40.06 1.82 -24.25
C VAL A 941 39.43 1.02 -25.39
N VAL A 942 39.41 -0.30 -25.26
CA VAL A 942 38.83 -1.23 -26.24
C VAL A 942 37.88 -2.20 -25.52
N ASP A 943 36.83 -2.61 -26.22
CA ASP A 943 35.83 -3.57 -25.74
C ASP A 943 36.30 -5.03 -25.80
N GLY A 944 35.70 -5.89 -24.97
CA GLY A 944 35.99 -7.31 -24.83
C GLY A 944 35.77 -8.14 -26.11
N SER A 945 35.05 -7.63 -27.10
CA SER A 945 34.95 -8.25 -28.43
C SER A 945 36.31 -8.55 -29.09
N ILE A 946 37.38 -7.78 -28.80
CA ILE A 946 38.73 -8.10 -29.32
C ILE A 946 39.39 -9.33 -28.68
N LEU A 947 38.83 -9.85 -27.57
CA LEU A 947 39.18 -11.15 -26.99
C LEU A 947 38.40 -12.30 -27.64
N GLY A 948 37.50 -12.02 -28.60
CA GLY A 948 36.56 -13.00 -29.13
C GLY A 948 35.50 -13.42 -28.10
N LEU A 949 35.20 -12.59 -27.10
CA LEU A 949 34.07 -12.83 -26.20
C LEU A 949 32.76 -12.80 -27.00
N THR A 950 32.00 -13.88 -26.96
CA THR A 950 30.59 -13.87 -27.35
C THR A 950 29.75 -13.44 -26.15
N ASP A 951 28.58 -12.85 -26.41
CA ASP A 951 27.63 -12.43 -25.37
C ASP A 951 27.24 -13.59 -24.43
N ASP A 952 27.29 -14.82 -24.97
CA ASP A 952 26.97 -16.07 -24.29
C ASP A 952 28.20 -16.74 -23.62
N PHE A 953 29.37 -16.10 -23.63
CA PHE A 953 30.65 -16.55 -23.02
C PHE A 953 31.17 -17.93 -23.49
N ASP A 954 31.07 -18.20 -24.79
CA ASP A 954 31.66 -19.40 -25.41
C ASP A 954 33.19 -19.30 -25.53
N LEU A 955 33.86 -20.46 -25.45
CA LEU A 955 35.31 -20.52 -25.63
C LEU A 955 35.68 -20.44 -27.12
N THR A 956 35.83 -19.22 -27.62
CA THR A 956 36.39 -18.96 -28.95
C THR A 956 37.91 -19.12 -28.97
N GLN A 957 38.50 -19.30 -30.16
CA GLN A 957 39.95 -19.43 -30.32
C GLN A 957 40.75 -18.20 -29.81
N PRO A 958 40.32 -16.94 -30.05
CA PRO A 958 40.98 -15.78 -29.44
C PRO A 958 40.88 -15.78 -27.91
N LEU A 959 39.74 -16.18 -27.34
CA LEU A 959 39.55 -16.22 -25.89
C LEU A 959 40.41 -17.31 -25.23
N ALA A 960 40.48 -18.50 -25.83
CA ALA A 960 41.39 -19.56 -25.40
C ALA A 960 42.85 -19.09 -25.41
N ARG A 961 43.27 -18.37 -26.46
CA ARG A 961 44.61 -17.77 -26.53
C ARG A 961 44.84 -16.70 -25.45
N PHE A 962 43.85 -15.86 -25.17
CA PHE A 962 43.95 -14.85 -24.11
C PHE A 962 44.09 -15.49 -22.71
N LEU A 963 43.28 -16.51 -22.41
CA LEU A 963 43.35 -17.24 -21.15
C LEU A 963 44.67 -17.98 -21.00
N ALA A 964 45.17 -18.64 -22.05
CA ALA A 964 46.48 -19.29 -22.05
C ALA A 964 47.65 -18.31 -21.84
N LEU A 965 47.63 -17.14 -22.49
CA LEU A 965 48.64 -16.09 -22.29
C LEU A 965 48.69 -15.56 -20.85
N ASN A 966 47.59 -15.67 -20.10
CA ASN A 966 47.45 -15.13 -18.75
C ASN A 966 47.25 -16.22 -17.68
N GLU A 967 47.51 -17.50 -18.01
CA GLU A 967 47.22 -18.67 -17.14
C GLU A 967 47.79 -18.52 -15.72
N ARG A 968 49.01 -17.99 -15.57
CA ARG A 968 49.64 -17.75 -14.27
C ARG A 968 48.86 -16.74 -13.42
N LEU A 969 48.52 -15.59 -14.01
CA LEU A 969 47.74 -14.55 -13.32
C LEU A 969 46.35 -15.06 -12.92
N ILE A 970 45.72 -15.90 -13.76
CA ILE A 970 44.46 -16.57 -13.44
C ILE A 970 44.66 -17.52 -12.26
N ALA A 971 45.66 -18.41 -12.30
CA ALA A 971 45.93 -19.38 -11.25
C ALA A 971 46.19 -18.71 -9.88
N ASP A 972 46.98 -17.62 -9.86
CA ASP A 972 47.35 -16.88 -8.66
C ASP A 972 46.14 -16.18 -8.01
N ASN A 973 45.19 -15.66 -8.81
CA ASN A 973 44.08 -14.81 -8.32
C ASN A 973 42.73 -15.55 -8.23
N LEU A 974 42.53 -16.64 -8.96
CA LEU A 974 41.31 -17.44 -8.92
C LEU A 974 41.13 -18.15 -7.57
N VAL A 975 42.21 -18.61 -6.93
CA VAL A 975 42.12 -19.28 -5.62
C VAL A 975 41.64 -18.32 -4.51
N PRO A 976 42.20 -17.10 -4.35
CA PRO A 976 41.59 -16.06 -3.51
C PRO A 976 40.12 -15.78 -3.83
N LEU A 977 39.78 -15.59 -5.10
CA LEU A 977 38.40 -15.29 -5.53
C LEU A 977 37.42 -16.41 -5.17
N GLU A 978 37.81 -17.67 -5.37
CA GLU A 978 37.02 -18.83 -4.95
C GLU A 978 36.89 -18.92 -3.42
N MET A 979 37.93 -18.61 -2.64
CA MET A 979 37.83 -18.61 -1.17
C MET A 979 36.84 -17.55 -0.68
N ILE A 980 36.86 -16.35 -1.25
CA ILE A 980 35.92 -15.27 -0.92
C ILE A 980 34.48 -15.65 -1.31
N LEU A 981 34.28 -16.27 -2.48
CA LEU A 981 32.95 -16.77 -2.90
C LEU A 981 32.45 -17.92 -2.00
N ARG A 982 33.34 -18.81 -1.56
CA ARG A 982 33.02 -19.86 -0.57
C ARG A 982 32.69 -19.26 0.81
N SER A 983 33.35 -18.18 1.22
CA SER A 983 33.02 -17.42 2.43
C SER A 983 31.61 -16.83 2.36
N PHE A 984 31.27 -16.12 1.27
CA PHE A 984 29.93 -15.60 1.03
C PHE A 984 28.84 -16.67 1.12
N ARG A 985 29.03 -17.82 0.44
CA ARG A 985 28.10 -18.96 0.51
C ARG A 985 27.99 -19.55 1.91
N HIS A 986 29.11 -19.72 2.61
CA HIS A 986 29.12 -20.20 3.99
C HIS A 986 28.34 -19.26 4.91
N HIS A 987 28.55 -17.95 4.76
CA HIS A 987 27.85 -16.92 5.55
C HIS A 987 26.33 -16.96 5.30
N THR A 988 25.88 -16.86 4.05
CA THR A 988 24.45 -16.92 3.68
C THR A 988 23.77 -18.19 4.20
N ARG A 989 24.41 -19.36 4.03
CA ARG A 989 23.93 -20.64 4.58
C ARG A 989 23.85 -20.62 6.11
N ARG A 990 24.88 -20.10 6.77
CA ARG A 990 24.95 -20.03 8.24
C ARG A 990 23.91 -19.08 8.82
N GLU A 991 23.60 -17.95 8.16
CA GLU A 991 22.50 -17.07 8.59
C GLU A 991 21.14 -17.78 8.43
N CYS A 992 20.90 -18.47 7.31
CA CYS A 992 19.65 -19.21 7.10
C CYS A 992 19.44 -20.31 8.16
N GLN A 993 20.50 -21.07 8.48
CA GLN A 993 20.49 -22.07 9.54
C GLN A 993 20.29 -21.45 10.93
N TRP A 994 21.01 -20.37 11.25
CA TRP A 994 20.87 -19.64 12.52
C TRP A 994 19.46 -19.08 12.71
N LYS A 995 18.80 -18.59 11.64
CA LYS A 995 17.40 -18.18 11.68
C LYS A 995 16.46 -19.37 11.97
N GLU A 996 16.66 -20.52 11.32
CA GLU A 996 15.85 -21.73 11.60
C GLU A 996 16.05 -22.24 13.04
N ASP A 997 17.31 -22.30 13.52
CA ASP A 997 17.67 -22.80 14.85
C ASP A 997 17.16 -21.92 16.00
N VAL A 998 17.06 -20.59 15.80
CA VAL A 998 16.61 -19.64 16.83
C VAL A 998 15.11 -19.70 17.08
N LEU A 999 14.30 -19.86 16.03
CA LEU A 999 12.85 -20.10 16.10
C LEU A 999 12.35 -20.64 14.75
N THR A 1000 11.68 -21.79 14.75
CA THR A 1000 11.21 -22.43 13.52
C THR A 1000 10.04 -21.67 12.86
N TYR A 1001 9.83 -21.93 11.57
CA TYR A 1001 8.64 -21.45 10.85
C TYR A 1001 7.36 -22.18 11.27
N ARG A 1002 7.46 -23.37 11.88
CA ARG A 1002 6.33 -24.14 12.42
C ARG A 1002 5.71 -23.52 13.66
N PHE A 1003 6.44 -22.70 14.41
CA PHE A 1003 5.90 -22.07 15.61
C PHE A 1003 4.60 -21.30 15.33
N LEU A 1004 4.51 -20.62 14.17
CA LEU A 1004 3.30 -19.89 13.83
C LEU A 1004 2.10 -20.81 13.55
N THR A 1005 2.32 -21.96 12.92
CA THR A 1005 1.25 -22.89 12.53
C THR A 1005 0.78 -23.74 13.70
N ASP A 1006 1.71 -24.24 14.51
CA ASP A 1006 1.46 -25.34 15.44
C ASP A 1006 1.21 -24.85 16.89
N VAL A 1007 1.64 -23.62 17.21
CA VAL A 1007 1.53 -23.00 18.55
C VAL A 1007 0.79 -21.64 18.51
N TYR A 1008 1.23 -20.68 17.70
CA TYR A 1008 0.67 -19.31 17.72
C TYR A 1008 -0.76 -19.24 17.16
N ASN A 1009 -1.06 -19.99 16.09
CA ASN A 1009 -2.41 -20.01 15.49
C ASN A 1009 -3.36 -21.03 16.15
N GLN A 1010 -2.87 -21.87 17.08
CA GLN A 1010 -3.59 -22.99 17.68
C GLN A 1010 -3.53 -22.90 19.22
N PRO A 1011 -4.55 -22.30 19.88
CA PRO A 1011 -4.71 -22.39 21.32
C PRO A 1011 -4.78 -23.84 21.77
N ARG A 1012 -3.95 -24.20 22.75
CA ARG A 1012 -3.71 -25.58 23.23
C ARG A 1012 -3.52 -25.59 24.75
N LEU A 1013 -3.74 -26.74 25.38
CA LEU A 1013 -3.46 -26.89 26.82
C LEU A 1013 -1.97 -26.63 27.10
N PRO A 1014 -1.60 -26.09 28.29
CA PRO A 1014 -0.21 -25.71 28.56
C PRO A 1014 0.79 -26.86 28.50
N ALA A 1015 0.35 -28.09 28.84
CA ALA A 1015 1.18 -29.29 28.70
C ALA A 1015 1.49 -29.60 27.22
N ASP A 1016 0.49 -29.51 26.34
CA ASP A 1016 0.63 -29.74 24.91
C ASP A 1016 1.53 -28.67 24.27
N VAL A 1017 1.39 -27.40 24.67
CA VAL A 1017 2.25 -26.30 24.20
C VAL A 1017 3.70 -26.56 24.56
N VAL A 1018 3.98 -26.98 25.80
CA VAL A 1018 5.33 -27.37 26.22
C VAL A 1018 5.83 -28.56 25.40
N ALA A 1019 5.05 -29.63 25.28
CA ALA A 1019 5.45 -30.84 24.52
C ALA A 1019 5.78 -30.52 23.05
N VAL A 1020 4.91 -29.79 22.36
CA VAL A 1020 5.12 -29.35 20.97
C VAL A 1020 6.35 -28.45 20.85
N VAL A 1021 6.58 -27.51 21.77
CA VAL A 1021 7.78 -26.65 21.71
C VAL A 1021 9.08 -27.43 21.97
N TYR A 1022 9.08 -28.48 22.79
CA TYR A 1022 10.23 -29.38 22.96
C TYR A 1022 10.49 -30.28 21.73
N GLU A 1023 9.46 -30.63 20.96
CA GLU A 1023 9.60 -31.35 19.70
C GLU A 1023 10.13 -30.43 18.59
N LEU A 1024 9.56 -29.24 18.43
CA LEU A 1024 9.82 -28.34 17.30
C LEU A 1024 11.08 -27.49 17.45
N GLU A 1025 11.23 -26.81 18.58
CA GLU A 1025 12.19 -25.70 18.71
C GLU A 1025 13.55 -26.21 19.22
N ARG A 1026 14.65 -25.78 18.60
CA ARG A 1026 16.01 -26.17 19.04
C ARG A 1026 16.59 -25.24 20.10
N ASN A 1027 16.22 -23.95 20.06
CA ASN A 1027 16.76 -22.93 20.93
C ASN A 1027 16.38 -23.16 22.41
N PRO A 1028 17.36 -23.31 23.33
CA PRO A 1028 17.07 -23.50 24.76
C PRO A 1028 16.27 -22.32 25.31
N HIS A 1029 16.56 -21.08 24.92
CA HIS A 1029 15.83 -19.91 25.42
C HIS A 1029 14.33 -19.92 25.07
N VAL A 1030 13.92 -20.60 23.99
CA VAL A 1030 12.49 -20.76 23.64
C VAL A 1030 11.85 -21.88 24.47
N ARG A 1031 12.55 -23.00 24.64
CA ARG A 1031 12.11 -24.10 25.53
C ARG A 1031 11.98 -23.64 26.99
N ASP A 1032 12.99 -22.92 27.49
CA ASP A 1032 13.04 -22.34 28.82
C ASP A 1032 11.94 -21.29 29.02
N LEU A 1033 11.75 -20.39 28.04
CA LEU A 1033 10.68 -19.39 28.06
C LEU A 1033 9.32 -20.07 28.21
N VAL A 1034 9.01 -21.05 27.38
CA VAL A 1034 7.70 -21.72 27.38
C VAL A 1034 7.51 -22.58 28.63
N SER A 1035 8.56 -23.26 29.10
CA SER A 1035 8.54 -24.04 30.35
C SER A 1035 8.28 -23.18 31.58
N ALA A 1036 9.07 -22.11 31.77
CA ALA A 1036 8.93 -21.18 32.89
C ALA A 1036 7.62 -20.38 32.82
N SER A 1037 7.11 -20.15 31.61
CA SER A 1037 5.86 -19.43 31.37
C SER A 1037 4.63 -20.34 31.33
N ARG A 1038 4.73 -21.63 31.70
CA ARG A 1038 3.58 -22.55 31.75
C ARG A 1038 2.36 -21.95 32.48
N PRO A 1039 2.48 -21.29 33.66
CA PRO A 1039 1.34 -20.64 34.32
C PRO A 1039 0.75 -19.46 33.52
N ILE A 1040 1.55 -18.80 32.68
CA ILE A 1040 1.09 -17.73 31.79
C ILE A 1040 0.26 -18.32 30.65
N PHE A 1041 0.69 -19.44 30.05
CA PHE A 1041 -0.10 -20.17 29.06
C PHE A 1041 -1.37 -20.78 29.66
N GLU A 1042 -1.34 -21.23 30.92
CA GLU A 1042 -2.49 -21.73 31.67
C GLU A 1042 -3.55 -20.64 31.86
N ILE A 1043 -3.18 -19.50 32.46
CA ILE A 1043 -4.05 -18.33 32.60
C ILE A 1043 -4.54 -17.80 31.24
N THR A 1044 -3.70 -17.83 30.20
CA THR A 1044 -4.08 -17.36 28.85
C THR A 1044 -5.06 -18.33 28.17
N TYR A 1045 -4.89 -19.64 28.37
CA TYR A 1045 -5.82 -20.66 27.89
C TYR A 1045 -7.16 -20.55 28.63
N GLU A 1046 -7.17 -20.46 29.97
CA GLU A 1046 -8.38 -20.22 30.79
C GLU A 1046 -9.17 -18.99 30.32
N ARG A 1047 -8.48 -17.86 30.10
CA ARG A 1047 -9.09 -16.63 29.58
C ARG A 1047 -9.69 -16.84 28.20
N TRP A 1048 -8.98 -17.53 27.30
CA TRP A 1048 -9.45 -17.78 25.95
C TRP A 1048 -10.63 -18.76 25.92
N SER A 1049 -10.55 -19.89 26.62
CA SER A 1049 -11.61 -20.88 26.67
C SER A 1049 -12.86 -20.34 27.35
N GLY A 1050 -12.71 -19.58 28.44
CA GLY A 1050 -13.85 -18.93 29.11
C GLY A 1050 -14.52 -17.87 28.23
N ALA A 1051 -13.75 -17.07 27.49
CA ALA A 1051 -14.27 -16.06 26.58
C ALA A 1051 -14.77 -16.62 25.22
N ALA A 1052 -14.51 -17.89 24.90
CA ALA A 1052 -14.87 -18.51 23.62
C ALA A 1052 -15.78 -19.75 23.76
N ALA A 1053 -16.30 -20.04 24.96
CA ALA A 1053 -17.14 -21.23 25.19
C ALA A 1053 -18.59 -21.04 24.68
N PRO A 1054 -19.45 -20.18 25.27
CA PRO A 1054 -20.74 -19.82 24.68
C PRO A 1054 -20.60 -18.59 23.77
N GLU A 1055 -21.33 -18.57 22.65
CA GLU A 1055 -21.27 -17.48 21.65
C GLU A 1055 -21.61 -16.10 22.25
N LEU A 1056 -22.49 -16.06 23.26
CA LEU A 1056 -22.81 -14.85 24.00
C LEU A 1056 -21.60 -14.27 24.75
N ALA A 1057 -20.75 -15.12 25.34
CA ALA A 1057 -19.51 -14.67 25.97
C ALA A 1057 -18.47 -14.23 24.93
N THR A 1058 -18.40 -14.91 23.77
CA THR A 1058 -17.58 -14.47 22.64
C THR A 1058 -17.95 -13.05 22.21
N TRP A 1059 -19.25 -12.78 22.02
CA TRP A 1059 -19.73 -11.45 21.63
C TRP A 1059 -19.46 -10.42 22.73
N TRP A 1060 -19.79 -10.73 23.98
CA TRP A 1060 -19.61 -9.84 25.13
C TRP A 1060 -18.14 -9.46 25.35
N TYR A 1061 -17.21 -10.42 25.28
CA TYR A 1061 -15.77 -10.16 25.37
C TYR A 1061 -15.30 -9.23 24.26
N VAL A 1062 -15.66 -9.54 23.01
CA VAL A 1062 -15.24 -8.76 21.83
C VAL A 1062 -15.84 -7.34 21.85
N PHE A 1063 -17.07 -7.18 22.34
CA PHE A 1063 -17.72 -5.89 22.58
C PHE A 1063 -16.91 -5.03 23.57
N TRP A 1064 -16.65 -5.54 24.78
CA TRP A 1064 -15.99 -4.75 25.82
C TRP A 1064 -14.50 -4.49 25.54
N ASP A 1065 -13.79 -5.43 24.91
CA ASP A 1065 -12.41 -5.22 24.44
C ASP A 1065 -12.33 -4.15 23.34
N ASP A 1066 -13.23 -4.17 22.35
CA ASP A 1066 -13.22 -3.16 21.27
C ASP A 1066 -13.63 -1.78 21.81
N LEU A 1067 -14.67 -1.73 22.66
CA LEU A 1067 -15.09 -0.53 23.36
C LEU A 1067 -13.91 0.09 24.11
N TRP A 1068 -13.17 -0.71 24.90
CA TRP A 1068 -11.99 -0.25 25.62
C TRP A 1068 -10.97 0.38 24.66
N ARG A 1069 -10.46 -0.40 23.69
CA ARG A 1069 -9.37 0.03 22.78
C ARG A 1069 -9.72 1.29 21.98
N ARG A 1070 -11.00 1.51 21.64
CA ARG A 1070 -11.45 2.65 20.81
C ARG A 1070 -11.96 3.87 21.58
N ASN A 1071 -12.21 3.76 22.88
CA ASN A 1071 -12.91 4.83 23.62
C ASN A 1071 -12.27 5.21 24.96
N TYR A 1072 -11.28 4.47 25.48
CA TYR A 1072 -10.68 4.77 26.79
C TYR A 1072 -10.05 6.17 26.89
N ASP A 1073 -9.48 6.71 25.82
CA ASP A 1073 -8.86 8.06 25.83
C ASP A 1073 -9.86 9.22 25.88
N THR A 1074 -11.12 8.94 25.53
CA THR A 1074 -12.19 9.92 25.37
C THR A 1074 -13.16 9.86 26.55
N ILE A 1075 -13.47 8.64 27.02
CA ILE A 1075 -14.38 8.39 28.13
C ILE A 1075 -13.55 8.22 29.42
N SER A 1076 -13.30 9.34 30.11
CA SER A 1076 -12.44 9.38 31.32
C SER A 1076 -12.88 8.44 32.45
N ALA A 1077 -14.15 8.06 32.53
CA ALA A 1077 -14.65 7.08 33.48
C ALA A 1077 -14.10 5.65 33.21
N LEU A 1078 -13.83 5.29 31.95
CA LEU A 1078 -13.15 4.03 31.62
C LEU A 1078 -11.72 4.03 32.18
N GLN A 1079 -10.94 5.10 31.94
CA GLN A 1079 -9.59 5.25 32.51
C GLN A 1079 -9.59 5.23 34.04
N LYS A 1080 -10.49 5.98 34.68
CA LYS A 1080 -10.62 6.02 36.15
C LYS A 1080 -10.91 4.64 36.75
N HIS A 1081 -11.67 3.80 36.04
CA HIS A 1081 -12.07 2.47 36.48
C HIS A 1081 -11.45 1.35 35.61
N ALA A 1082 -10.21 1.53 35.16
CA ALA A 1082 -9.55 0.66 34.18
C ALA A 1082 -9.55 -0.82 34.57
N SER A 1083 -9.40 -1.16 35.86
CA SER A 1083 -9.47 -2.53 36.38
C SER A 1083 -10.79 -3.26 36.07
N ASN A 1084 -11.86 -2.50 35.79
CA ASN A 1084 -13.21 -3.00 35.60
C ASN A 1084 -13.63 -3.07 34.12
N PHE A 1085 -12.81 -2.53 33.21
CA PHE A 1085 -13.12 -2.40 31.78
C PHE A 1085 -12.01 -2.87 30.83
N ASN A 1086 -10.75 -2.77 31.23
CA ASN A 1086 -9.63 -3.22 30.42
C ASN A 1086 -9.50 -4.77 30.52
N PRO A 1087 -9.62 -5.54 29.42
CA PRO A 1087 -9.52 -7.01 29.43
C PRO A 1087 -8.17 -7.58 29.90
N HIS A 1088 -7.17 -6.72 30.14
CA HIS A 1088 -5.91 -7.13 30.77
C HIS A 1088 -6.07 -7.42 32.27
N TYR A 1089 -7.21 -7.13 32.91
CA TYR A 1089 -7.47 -7.44 34.32
C TYR A 1089 -8.50 -8.57 34.51
N PRO A 1090 -8.35 -9.43 35.53
CA PRO A 1090 -9.33 -10.46 35.87
C PRO A 1090 -10.67 -9.90 36.37
N SER A 1091 -10.69 -8.67 36.87
CA SER A 1091 -11.89 -7.94 37.32
C SER A 1091 -12.63 -7.21 36.19
N SER A 1092 -12.24 -7.40 34.93
CA SER A 1092 -12.87 -6.73 33.79
C SER A 1092 -14.25 -7.31 33.48
N ILE A 1093 -15.24 -6.44 33.25
CA ILE A 1093 -16.57 -6.85 32.82
C ILE A 1093 -16.57 -7.68 31.53
N ALA A 1094 -15.54 -7.57 30.69
CA ALA A 1094 -15.38 -8.36 29.46
C ALA A 1094 -15.45 -9.89 29.69
N TYR A 1095 -15.18 -10.37 30.91
CA TYR A 1095 -15.24 -11.79 31.29
C TYR A 1095 -16.54 -12.22 31.99
N SER A 1096 -17.47 -11.30 32.24
CA SER A 1096 -18.71 -11.58 32.97
C SER A 1096 -19.91 -10.91 32.30
N PRO A 1097 -20.64 -11.65 31.44
CA PRO A 1097 -21.99 -11.26 31.01
C PRO A 1097 -22.87 -10.92 32.22
N LEU A 1098 -23.61 -9.81 32.14
CA LEU A 1098 -24.46 -9.34 33.25
C LEU A 1098 -25.94 -9.24 32.79
N PRO A 1099 -26.91 -9.64 33.63
CA PRO A 1099 -28.32 -9.30 33.41
C PRO A 1099 -28.53 -7.79 33.37
N ARG A 1100 -29.58 -7.32 32.70
CA ARG A 1100 -29.81 -5.89 32.38
C ARG A 1100 -29.75 -4.98 33.62
N ALA A 1101 -30.44 -5.35 34.69
CA ALA A 1101 -30.45 -4.58 35.93
C ALA A 1101 -29.05 -4.51 36.61
N ALA A 1102 -28.26 -5.59 36.50
CA ALA A 1102 -26.91 -5.64 37.05
C ALA A 1102 -25.93 -4.77 36.25
N LEU A 1103 -26.04 -4.73 34.91
CA LEU A 1103 -25.24 -3.82 34.09
C LEU A 1103 -25.58 -2.35 34.36
N GLU A 1104 -26.86 -2.00 34.46
CA GLU A 1104 -27.28 -0.62 34.76
C GLU A 1104 -26.76 -0.16 36.13
N ALA A 1105 -26.82 -1.00 37.15
CA ALA A 1105 -26.21 -0.74 38.46
C ALA A 1105 -24.68 -0.58 38.36
N PHE A 1106 -24.00 -1.47 37.64
CA PHE A 1106 -22.55 -1.45 37.44
C PHE A 1106 -22.08 -0.14 36.76
N LEU A 1107 -22.77 0.29 35.70
CA LEU A 1107 -22.46 1.53 34.96
C LEU A 1107 -22.79 2.78 35.79
N THR A 1108 -23.90 2.77 36.54
CA THR A 1108 -24.31 3.89 37.40
C THR A 1108 -23.30 4.10 38.53
N GLN A 1109 -22.85 3.04 39.20
CA GLN A 1109 -21.78 3.09 40.23
C GLN A 1109 -20.46 3.68 39.70
N ARG A 1110 -20.20 3.56 38.39
CA ARG A 1110 -18.97 4.01 37.73
C ARG A 1110 -19.14 5.36 37.01
N GLY A 1111 -20.30 5.99 37.14
CA GLY A 1111 -20.60 7.31 36.55
C GLY A 1111 -20.74 7.32 35.03
N LEU A 1112 -21.08 6.17 34.42
CA LEU A 1112 -21.25 6.00 32.97
C LEU A 1112 -22.71 6.06 32.51
N LEU A 1113 -23.66 5.83 33.43
CA LEU A 1113 -25.11 5.85 33.20
C LEU A 1113 -25.78 6.69 34.29
N HIS A 1114 -26.84 7.42 33.94
CA HIS A 1114 -27.66 8.19 34.89
C HIS A 1114 -29.15 7.84 34.72
N SER A 1115 -29.88 7.71 35.83
CA SER A 1115 -31.33 7.42 35.86
C SER A 1115 -32.20 8.49 35.18
N LYS A 1116 -31.64 9.67 34.92
CA LYS A 1116 -32.15 10.65 33.95
C LYS A 1116 -30.98 10.99 33.02
N PRO A 1117 -31.07 10.72 31.70
CA PRO A 1117 -29.94 10.85 30.79
C PRO A 1117 -29.50 12.32 30.68
N LYS A 1118 -28.21 12.57 30.89
CA LYS A 1118 -27.60 13.89 30.81
C LYS A 1118 -27.02 14.14 29.43
N TRP A 1119 -26.95 15.42 29.05
CA TRP A 1119 -26.16 15.82 27.89
C TRP A 1119 -24.66 15.64 28.23
N GLY A 1120 -23.99 14.75 27.49
CA GLY A 1120 -22.64 14.26 27.80
C GLY A 1120 -22.55 12.78 28.20
N ASP A 1121 -23.68 12.09 28.45
CA ASP A 1121 -23.67 10.65 28.73
C ASP A 1121 -23.39 9.85 27.45
N PHE A 1122 -22.53 8.82 27.55
CA PHE A 1122 -22.18 7.90 26.45
C PHE A 1122 -23.04 6.62 26.45
N PHE A 1123 -23.40 6.11 27.63
CA PHE A 1123 -24.38 5.03 27.77
C PHE A 1123 -25.74 5.62 28.14
N ASP A 1124 -26.79 5.13 27.48
CA ASP A 1124 -28.18 5.46 27.75
C ASP A 1124 -29.05 4.21 27.57
N ALA A 1125 -30.31 4.28 28.00
CA ALA A 1125 -31.21 3.13 27.98
C ALA A 1125 -31.40 2.54 26.57
N GLY A 1126 -31.38 3.38 25.53
CA GLY A 1126 -31.54 2.97 24.14
C GLY A 1126 -30.31 2.27 23.57
N PHE A 1127 -29.10 2.77 23.87
CA PHE A 1127 -27.87 2.06 23.52
C PHE A 1127 -27.78 0.69 24.21
N LEU A 1128 -28.20 0.60 25.49
CA LEU A 1128 -28.29 -0.68 26.17
C LEU A 1128 -29.39 -1.58 25.57
N ASN A 1129 -30.53 -1.04 25.13
CA ASN A 1129 -31.55 -1.83 24.40
C ASN A 1129 -30.94 -2.45 23.11
N LYS A 1130 -30.10 -1.71 22.38
CA LYS A 1130 -29.38 -2.20 21.19
C LYS A 1130 -28.39 -3.34 21.52
N MET A 1131 -27.78 -3.32 22.71
CA MET A 1131 -26.97 -4.45 23.21
C MET A 1131 -27.83 -5.68 23.53
N TYR A 1132 -28.83 -5.54 24.41
CA TYR A 1132 -29.61 -6.70 24.89
C TYR A 1132 -30.47 -7.33 23.78
N LEU A 1133 -30.90 -6.57 22.78
CA LEU A 1133 -31.55 -7.12 21.59
C LEU A 1133 -30.60 -8.05 20.81
N ARG A 1134 -29.35 -7.65 20.54
CA ARG A 1134 -28.36 -8.53 19.88
C ARG A 1134 -27.96 -9.72 20.77
N MET A 1135 -27.95 -9.55 22.10
CA MET A 1135 -27.72 -10.68 23.02
C MET A 1135 -28.88 -11.69 22.98
N ASN A 1136 -30.13 -11.22 22.88
CA ASN A 1136 -31.32 -12.07 22.72
C ASN A 1136 -31.27 -12.86 21.40
N ASP A 1137 -30.86 -12.17 20.32
CA ASP A 1137 -30.67 -12.77 19.00
C ASP A 1137 -29.68 -13.94 19.05
N ILE A 1138 -28.52 -13.75 19.70
CA ILE A 1138 -27.47 -14.78 19.82
C ILE A 1138 -27.95 -16.00 20.64
N VAL A 1139 -28.73 -15.80 21.70
CA VAL A 1139 -29.16 -16.90 22.59
C VAL A 1139 -30.34 -17.69 22.02
N PHE A 1140 -31.27 -17.02 21.33
CA PHE A 1140 -32.55 -17.60 20.92
C PHE A 1140 -32.75 -17.67 19.39
N HIS A 1141 -31.68 -17.50 18.60
CA HIS A 1141 -31.71 -17.59 17.13
C HIS A 1141 -32.48 -18.82 16.63
N GLY A 1142 -33.32 -18.64 15.61
CA GLY A 1142 -34.12 -19.72 15.01
C GLY A 1142 -35.18 -20.35 15.92
N SER A 1143 -35.56 -19.71 17.04
CA SER A 1143 -36.57 -20.21 17.99
C SER A 1143 -37.67 -19.19 18.27
N ASN A 1144 -38.77 -19.63 18.90
CA ASN A 1144 -39.86 -18.78 19.39
C ASN A 1144 -39.47 -17.80 20.53
N GLY A 1145 -38.16 -17.65 20.85
CA GLY A 1145 -37.63 -16.60 21.72
C GLY A 1145 -36.76 -15.56 20.99
N ALA A 1146 -36.57 -15.71 19.67
CA ALA A 1146 -35.83 -14.76 18.84
C ALA A 1146 -36.49 -13.38 18.80
N ASN A 1147 -35.76 -12.36 18.35
CA ASN A 1147 -36.36 -11.04 18.13
C ASN A 1147 -37.22 -11.08 16.86
N ILE A 1148 -38.53 -10.92 17.01
CA ILE A 1148 -39.43 -10.66 15.88
C ILE A 1148 -39.19 -9.22 15.40
N LEU A 1149 -38.58 -9.09 14.23
CA LEU A 1149 -38.25 -7.82 13.59
C LEU A 1149 -39.00 -7.67 12.27
N HIS A 1150 -39.48 -6.47 11.99
CA HIS A 1150 -40.15 -6.12 10.73
C HIS A 1150 -39.28 -5.19 9.89
N LEU A 1151 -39.26 -5.41 8.57
CA LEU A 1151 -38.56 -4.56 7.61
C LEU A 1151 -39.55 -3.55 7.00
N GLY A 1152 -39.41 -2.28 7.35
CA GLY A 1152 -40.32 -1.22 6.93
C GLY A 1152 -41.76 -1.44 7.41
N ASP A 1153 -42.70 -1.37 6.47
CA ASP A 1153 -44.14 -1.59 6.70
C ASP A 1153 -44.56 -3.06 6.51
N ASP A 1154 -43.62 -3.97 6.22
CA ASP A 1154 -43.94 -5.37 5.91
C ASP A 1154 -44.33 -6.18 7.16
N ALA A 1155 -45.49 -6.84 7.09
CA ALA A 1155 -46.00 -7.73 8.13
C ALA A 1155 -45.36 -9.13 8.11
N SER A 1156 -44.20 -9.30 7.48
CA SER A 1156 -43.38 -10.49 7.67
C SER A 1156 -42.52 -10.33 8.93
N GLU A 1157 -42.71 -11.26 9.86
CA GLU A 1157 -41.86 -11.52 11.02
C GLU A 1157 -40.50 -12.05 10.51
N LEU A 1158 -39.38 -11.50 10.97
CA LEU A 1158 -38.02 -11.86 10.53
C LEU A 1158 -37.03 -11.86 11.68
N ASP A 1159 -36.00 -12.70 11.60
CA ASP A 1159 -34.82 -12.60 12.45
C ASP A 1159 -33.71 -11.75 11.80
N MET A 1160 -32.59 -11.57 12.52
CA MET A 1160 -31.47 -10.77 12.02
C MET A 1160 -30.74 -11.41 10.81
N GLU A 1161 -30.72 -12.74 10.65
CA GLU A 1161 -30.15 -13.39 9.46
C GLU A 1161 -31.08 -13.25 8.25
N GLU A 1162 -32.39 -13.39 8.42
CA GLU A 1162 -33.36 -13.17 7.34
C GLU A 1162 -33.39 -11.71 6.87
N ILE A 1163 -33.26 -10.73 7.77
CA ILE A 1163 -33.06 -9.32 7.39
C ILE A 1163 -31.72 -9.14 6.67
N ASP A 1164 -30.66 -9.78 7.17
CA ASP A 1164 -29.35 -9.73 6.51
C ASP A 1164 -29.41 -10.35 5.10
N MET A 1165 -30.21 -11.39 4.88
CA MET A 1165 -30.45 -11.99 3.56
C MET A 1165 -31.35 -11.12 2.67
N LYS A 1166 -32.54 -10.73 3.13
CA LYS A 1166 -33.52 -9.93 2.35
C LYS A 1166 -32.96 -8.59 1.89
N THR A 1167 -32.08 -7.97 2.68
CA THR A 1167 -31.44 -6.70 2.31
C THR A 1167 -30.17 -6.87 1.44
N LEU A 1168 -29.82 -8.08 0.99
CA LEU A 1168 -28.73 -8.29 0.02
C LEU A 1168 -29.17 -7.88 -1.40
N MET A 1169 -28.61 -6.78 -1.89
CA MET A 1169 -28.40 -6.60 -3.34
C MET A 1169 -26.94 -6.77 -3.76
N ARG A 1170 -25.99 -6.75 -2.81
CA ARG A 1170 -24.57 -7.12 -3.00
C ARG A 1170 -24.01 -7.69 -1.69
N PRO A 1171 -23.14 -8.73 -1.72
CA PRO A 1171 -22.47 -9.23 -0.53
C PRO A 1171 -21.45 -8.20 -0.03
N SER A 1172 -21.56 -7.80 1.23
CA SER A 1172 -20.56 -6.97 1.91
C SER A 1172 -20.02 -7.70 3.12
N THR A 1173 -18.71 -7.97 3.12
CA THR A 1173 -17.94 -8.44 4.28
C THR A 1173 -17.14 -7.31 4.93
N LEU A 1174 -17.32 -6.06 4.47
CA LEU A 1174 -16.73 -4.86 5.04
C LEU A 1174 -17.28 -4.62 6.46
N GLY A 1175 -16.51 -5.01 7.46
CA GLY A 1175 -16.80 -4.77 8.86
C GLY A 1175 -16.60 -5.98 9.77
N THR A 1176 -16.72 -7.22 9.29
CA THR A 1176 -16.49 -8.43 10.11
C THR A 1176 -15.07 -9.00 9.96
N GLY A 1177 -14.15 -8.19 9.43
CA GLY A 1177 -12.74 -8.54 9.23
C GLY A 1177 -11.96 -8.80 10.54
N ALA A 1178 -10.74 -9.32 10.41
CA ALA A 1178 -9.94 -9.97 11.47
C ALA A 1178 -9.46 -9.08 12.65
N GLY A 1179 -10.09 -7.93 12.91
CA GLY A 1179 -9.84 -7.09 14.09
C GLY A 1179 -8.38 -6.68 14.25
N THR A 1180 -7.73 -6.28 13.15
CA THR A 1180 -6.26 -6.23 12.97
C THR A 1180 -5.51 -5.18 13.78
N ASP A 1181 -6.16 -4.59 14.77
CA ASP A 1181 -5.86 -3.24 15.20
C ASP A 1181 -5.50 -3.21 16.68
N TYR A 1182 -4.25 -3.59 17.01
CA TYR A 1182 -3.69 -3.36 18.33
C TYR A 1182 -3.67 -1.85 18.63
N ASP A 1183 -4.59 -1.43 19.49
CA ASP A 1183 -4.65 -0.13 20.18
C ASP A 1183 -4.73 1.14 19.31
N ASP A 1184 -5.34 1.05 18.11
CA ASP A 1184 -5.65 2.22 17.30
C ASP A 1184 -6.85 3.01 17.86
N VAL A 1185 -6.56 3.90 18.81
CA VAL A 1185 -7.52 4.73 19.56
C VAL A 1185 -8.39 5.61 18.66
N SER A 1186 -7.99 5.86 17.40
CA SER A 1186 -8.71 6.75 16.49
C SER A 1186 -9.44 6.01 15.37
N ILE A 1187 -10.77 6.18 15.30
CA ILE A 1187 -11.50 5.86 14.07
C ILE A 1187 -11.22 6.94 13.01
N ARG A 1188 -10.69 6.48 11.87
CA ARG A 1188 -10.56 7.28 10.65
C ARG A 1188 -11.90 7.27 9.91
N ALA A 1189 -12.09 8.24 9.02
CA ALA A 1189 -13.32 8.34 8.27
C ALA A 1189 -13.59 7.08 7.42
N ARG A 1190 -14.78 6.50 7.57
CA ARG A 1190 -15.24 5.28 6.87
C ARG A 1190 -16.75 5.39 6.58
N PRO A 1191 -17.31 4.62 5.64
CA PRO A 1191 -18.76 4.42 5.64
C PRO A 1191 -19.21 3.79 6.98
N TYR A 1192 -20.47 4.01 7.34
CA TYR A 1192 -21.14 3.15 8.32
C TYR A 1192 -21.02 1.68 7.90
N TYR A 1193 -20.84 0.78 8.87
CA TYR A 1193 -21.02 -0.64 8.62
C TYR A 1193 -22.51 -0.95 8.38
N ARG A 1194 -22.81 -2.17 7.91
CA ARG A 1194 -24.15 -2.52 7.43
C ARG A 1194 -25.17 -2.44 8.56
N TRP A 1195 -24.87 -3.06 9.71
CA TRP A 1195 -25.78 -3.11 10.85
C TRP A 1195 -25.72 -1.88 11.74
N GLU A 1196 -24.60 -1.14 11.75
CA GLU A 1196 -24.60 0.26 12.21
C GLU A 1196 -25.66 1.10 11.47
N GLY A 1197 -25.72 0.99 10.13
CA GLY A 1197 -26.68 1.73 9.31
C GLY A 1197 -28.13 1.27 9.48
N ILE A 1198 -28.40 -0.03 9.34
CA ILE A 1198 -29.77 -0.58 9.37
C ILE A 1198 -30.47 -0.32 10.73
N LEU A 1199 -29.74 -0.39 11.84
CA LEU A 1199 -30.31 -0.21 13.19
C LEU A 1199 -30.58 1.27 13.54
N ASP A 1200 -30.07 2.21 12.74
CA ASP A 1200 -30.22 3.66 12.91
C ASP A 1200 -31.19 4.26 11.85
N ASP A 1201 -32.00 3.42 11.18
CA ASP A 1201 -32.88 3.80 10.07
C ASP A 1201 -34.35 3.98 10.45
N ASP A 1202 -34.90 5.17 10.14
CA ASP A 1202 -36.33 5.46 10.27
C ASP A 1202 -37.18 4.53 9.39
N LEU A 1203 -38.31 4.06 9.92
CA LEU A 1203 -39.35 3.36 9.15
C LEU A 1203 -39.92 4.24 8.04
N ARG A 1204 -40.01 3.71 6.81
CA ARG A 1204 -40.44 4.48 5.63
C ARG A 1204 -41.34 3.71 4.67
N LYS A 1205 -42.54 4.26 4.48
CA LYS A 1205 -43.56 3.81 3.52
C LYS A 1205 -43.28 4.20 2.06
N ALA A 1206 -42.13 4.77 1.74
CA ALA A 1206 -41.85 5.39 0.44
C ALA A 1206 -40.38 5.27 0.01
N LYS A 1207 -40.17 5.02 -1.29
CA LYS A 1207 -38.84 4.79 -1.89
C LYS A 1207 -37.85 5.94 -1.56
N PRO A 1208 -36.60 5.63 -1.20
CA PRO A 1208 -35.67 6.61 -0.64
C PRO A 1208 -35.27 7.67 -1.67
N LYS A 1209 -35.55 8.95 -1.37
CA LYS A 1209 -35.02 10.08 -2.15
C LYS A 1209 -33.51 10.20 -1.92
N HIS A 1210 -32.73 9.82 -2.92
CA HIS A 1210 -31.26 9.85 -2.89
C HIS A 1210 -30.75 11.28 -2.65
N ARG A 1211 -30.10 11.51 -1.49
CA ARG A 1211 -29.45 12.79 -1.11
C ARG A 1211 -27.94 12.59 -0.89
N PRO A 1212 -27.16 12.21 -1.92
CA PRO A 1212 -25.78 11.77 -1.78
C PRO A 1212 -24.83 12.85 -1.28
N PHE A 1213 -25.06 14.12 -1.69
CA PHE A 1213 -24.19 15.24 -1.35
C PHE A 1213 -24.20 15.54 0.16
N LEU A 1214 -25.40 15.71 0.74
CA LEU A 1214 -25.54 15.98 2.18
C LEU A 1214 -25.04 14.82 3.06
N ALA A 1215 -25.09 13.57 2.58
CA ALA A 1215 -24.64 12.40 3.33
C ALA A 1215 -23.12 12.38 3.63
N LYS A 1216 -22.29 13.14 2.89
CA LYS A 1216 -20.84 13.26 3.13
C LYS A 1216 -20.45 14.55 3.89
N MET A 1217 -21.36 15.52 4.01
CA MET A 1217 -21.06 16.86 4.60
C MET A 1217 -20.54 16.79 6.04
N ALA A 1218 -21.13 15.95 6.90
CA ALA A 1218 -20.68 15.81 8.29
C ALA A 1218 -19.22 15.30 8.40
N VAL A 1219 -18.73 14.58 7.39
CA VAL A 1219 -17.37 14.05 7.32
C VAL A 1219 -16.41 15.06 6.71
N TRP A 1220 -16.84 15.82 5.70
CA TRP A 1220 -16.10 16.96 5.15
C TRP A 1220 -15.83 18.03 6.21
N PHE A 1221 -16.82 18.33 7.06
CA PHE A 1221 -16.69 19.29 8.15
C PHE A 1221 -16.06 18.70 9.43
N GLY A 1222 -15.63 17.43 9.42
CA GLY A 1222 -14.95 16.78 10.56
C GLY A 1222 -15.83 16.52 11.79
N LEU A 1223 -17.16 16.65 11.67
CA LEU A 1223 -18.14 16.47 12.74
C LEU A 1223 -18.41 14.98 13.04
N SER A 1224 -18.27 14.13 12.01
CA SER A 1224 -18.37 12.66 12.11
C SER A 1224 -17.28 12.00 11.26
N PRO A 1225 -16.72 10.84 11.65
CA PRO A 1225 -15.96 9.99 10.73
C PRO A 1225 -16.88 9.23 9.76
N PHE A 1226 -18.16 9.06 10.11
CA PHE A 1226 -19.08 8.18 9.40
C PHE A 1226 -19.90 8.93 8.37
N TRP A 1227 -19.86 8.46 7.12
CA TRP A 1227 -20.84 8.81 6.08
C TRP A 1227 -21.70 7.61 5.73
N ARG A 1228 -22.83 7.87 5.08
CA ARG A 1228 -23.74 6.82 4.63
C ARG A 1228 -23.52 6.50 3.16
N SER A 1229 -23.33 5.22 2.85
CA SER A 1229 -23.10 4.70 1.49
C SER A 1229 -24.19 3.71 1.09
N GLY A 1230 -24.63 3.77 -0.17
CA GLY A 1230 -25.72 2.94 -0.69
C GLY A 1230 -27.11 3.53 -0.45
N MET A 1231 -28.14 2.74 -0.78
CA MET A 1231 -29.53 3.12 -0.52
C MET A 1231 -29.83 3.06 0.99
N GLN A 1232 -30.84 3.83 1.39
CA GLN A 1232 -31.35 3.77 2.75
C GLN A 1232 -32.27 2.56 2.88
N SER A 1233 -32.21 1.81 3.99
CA SER A 1233 -33.15 0.71 4.21
C SER A 1233 -34.55 1.26 4.46
N GLU A 1234 -35.55 0.38 4.50
CA GLU A 1234 -36.93 0.77 4.80
C GLU A 1234 -37.17 1.01 6.30
N GLY A 1235 -36.12 0.88 7.12
CA GLY A 1235 -36.13 0.92 8.58
C GLY A 1235 -36.45 -0.45 9.18
N LEU A 1236 -36.20 -0.60 10.49
CA LEU A 1236 -36.61 -1.78 11.25
C LEU A 1236 -37.57 -1.42 12.38
N ALA A 1237 -38.50 -2.33 12.67
CA ALA A 1237 -39.39 -2.27 13.81
C ALA A 1237 -39.32 -3.56 14.64
N LEU A 1238 -39.81 -3.51 15.87
CA LEU A 1238 -39.78 -4.59 16.86
C LEU A 1238 -41.14 -4.71 17.57
N ASP A 1239 -41.57 -5.95 17.81
CA ASP A 1239 -42.82 -6.26 18.50
C ASP A 1239 -42.71 -6.17 20.01
N VAL A 1240 -42.78 -4.94 20.49
CA VAL A 1240 -42.78 -4.59 21.91
C VAL A 1240 -43.98 -3.74 22.32
N ARG A 1241 -44.58 -4.10 23.45
CA ARG A 1241 -45.55 -3.26 24.18
C ARG A 1241 -44.87 -2.54 25.34
N VAL A 1242 -45.41 -1.39 25.76
CA VAL A 1242 -44.92 -0.65 26.94
C VAL A 1242 -45.74 -1.03 28.16
N GLU A 1243 -45.13 -1.74 29.11
CA GLU A 1243 -45.73 -2.14 30.38
C GLU A 1243 -44.87 -1.65 31.55
N ASN A 1244 -45.51 -1.01 32.54
CA ASN A 1244 -44.84 -0.50 33.75
C ASN A 1244 -43.58 0.37 33.49
N GLY A 1245 -43.54 1.08 32.35
CA GLY A 1245 -42.40 1.91 31.95
C GLY A 1245 -41.22 1.15 31.35
N ARG A 1246 -41.43 -0.08 30.86
CA ARG A 1246 -40.45 -0.92 30.15
C ARG A 1246 -41.03 -1.41 28.82
N TYR A 1247 -40.18 -1.77 27.86
CA TYR A 1247 -40.59 -2.53 26.68
C TYR A 1247 -40.58 -4.04 27.00
N VAL A 1248 -41.63 -4.75 26.61
CA VAL A 1248 -41.80 -6.21 26.77
C VAL A 1248 -42.20 -6.80 25.42
N LEU A 1249 -41.58 -7.92 25.01
CA LEU A 1249 -41.91 -8.63 23.77
C LEU A 1249 -43.35 -9.16 23.80
N LEU A 1250 -44.03 -9.19 22.65
CA LEU A 1250 -45.44 -9.60 22.60
C LEU A 1250 -45.67 -11.09 22.87
N ASP A 1251 -44.71 -11.96 22.53
CA ASP A 1251 -44.77 -13.41 22.78
C ASP A 1251 -44.45 -13.84 24.23
N ASP A 1252 -44.06 -12.89 25.10
CA ASP A 1252 -43.86 -13.15 26.54
C ASP A 1252 -45.16 -13.09 27.37
N ALA A 1253 -46.33 -12.99 26.71
CA ALA A 1253 -47.60 -13.18 27.36
C ALA A 1253 -47.77 -14.64 27.81
N PRO A 1254 -47.91 -14.95 29.12
CA PRO A 1254 -48.15 -16.31 29.55
C PRO A 1254 -49.51 -16.79 29.04
N VAL A 1255 -49.53 -17.95 28.37
CA VAL A 1255 -50.77 -18.66 28.04
C VAL A 1255 -51.51 -18.92 29.35
N SER A 1256 -52.66 -18.29 29.54
CA SER A 1256 -53.46 -18.46 30.74
C SER A 1256 -53.97 -19.90 30.87
N ASP A 1257 -54.01 -20.44 32.09
CA ASP A 1257 -54.42 -21.83 32.42
C ASP A 1257 -55.85 -22.23 31.97
N THR A 1258 -56.58 -21.34 31.32
CA THR A 1258 -57.91 -21.56 30.74
C THR A 1258 -57.94 -22.70 29.71
N ASP A 1259 -56.86 -22.92 28.96
CA ASP A 1259 -56.83 -23.92 27.88
C ASP A 1259 -56.63 -25.37 28.37
N ALA A 1260 -56.31 -25.56 29.65
CA ALA A 1260 -56.25 -26.89 30.29
C ALA A 1260 -57.60 -27.65 30.18
N VAL A 1261 -58.72 -26.92 30.09
CA VAL A 1261 -60.07 -27.49 29.98
C VAL A 1261 -60.37 -28.03 28.57
N TYR A 1262 -59.76 -27.47 27.51
CA TYR A 1262 -60.08 -27.86 26.13
C TYR A 1262 -59.35 -29.12 25.66
N ASN A 1263 -58.13 -29.39 26.16
CA ASN A 1263 -57.32 -30.53 25.70
C ASN A 1263 -57.83 -31.91 26.14
N VAL A 1264 -58.72 -32.00 27.12
CA VAL A 1264 -59.34 -33.28 27.53
C VAL A 1264 -60.30 -33.82 26.46
N ARG A 1265 -60.92 -32.93 25.65
CA ARG A 1265 -62.01 -33.32 24.73
C ARG A 1265 -61.55 -33.83 23.35
N ARG A 1266 -60.23 -33.92 23.10
CA ARG A 1266 -59.65 -34.30 21.79
C ARG A 1266 -59.00 -35.69 21.74
N LYS A 1267 -59.18 -36.51 22.78
CA LYS A 1267 -58.73 -37.92 22.85
C LYS A 1267 -59.86 -38.95 22.68
N ALA A 1268 -61.00 -38.54 22.14
CA ALA A 1268 -62.21 -39.38 22.00
C ALA A 1268 -63.03 -39.07 20.72
N VAL A 1269 -62.34 -38.93 19.59
CA VAL A 1269 -62.85 -39.07 18.20
C VAL A 1269 -61.75 -39.75 17.40
#